data_AF-A0A928D140-F1
#
_entry.id   AF-A0A928D140-F1
#
_cell.length_a   1.000
_cell.length_b   1.000
_cell.length_c   1.000
_cell.angle_alpha   90.00
_cell.angle_beta   90.00
_cell.angle_gamma   90.00
#
_symmetry.space_group_name_H-M   'P 1'
#
loop_
_entity.id
_entity.type
_entity.pdbx_description
1 polymer ?
#
loop_
_entity_poly.entity_id
_entity_poly.type
_entity_poly.pdbx_seq_one_letter_code
_entity_poly.pdbx_strand_id
1 'polypeptide(L)'
;MVQCEKFKAEDFSGHFTIDPEHGFKHSGAIRVNDDRSDAVITAVSRKLPIAADCGYYLRGLVKTNNAVTSHTLIQLNFCSKENQLLKSVTTAPTVSAEWVKMELLVSPQEIPSSAEYMQIHLIPAAGEESATGCSWFDELQLVKYSSIPTQVQLRSDEDDITDSSFFIDSSSSKLPMRDLPVELKDGNCFSAWMPYRDDPAPTLEISWGQNRQCSRVLLLPGSDGTLPEYLDVSIYDTSKLSFTEKKRLPVITEPTSPWSYIELNDLPDTRKIKLYLPAAQKNKLCEMRICVRKKQFENYSGYWIWHTREAEGHIKRVLRKKFTLSAAVEKAYLQGRGDDEVIFYINGQQCHFGEITRYLQSGENILVAEVTNHRYVGGLLAELEILCSDRSIYRVVSDKTWKTAYCPDGPPDYRKLEFDDSSWDHALEIVQPPYGIWGEVAYTMHLGRLPVRLDKEFFPAQVDAGSTLDIAVEMTPEVQLDSPIPVTLKICRNQQTFAVYQLDGGKLLHHAAAGKPIRLTSQIKLSCFYPPGEYDVELNLPFVELSGQPSRQKVFIANPRTSALPVAEIRKDGRQMPQLYINGQKVWNIFYTVPYAAGPAMQTTMIREFHNAGCKVARVWAHMQILDDNSFDFTTIDAQINQVLSDDPDTFIILCFMMDRGIQNDFFRKKYPEEMVVFDDGTMFKKPSLASEKWHSIAGNSIRTMLKHIQRAPYAGRIIGYLPCGGEEGQWLHHWGSNDPKQPGTLSDYSLPMLRYFRSYLQKKYQTDEKLQQAWRDDSVTLQTAAIPSRQARIMPVNGGMFRSPERDQSAIDFGEALSSCINYNIKYYAKIIKEETQGKSLTGFFYGHIADVGDGYIAEQSGYLNQQELLEADDIDFFCGPLEYRWFFRDLGGVSSFDYPTPSMLRSYNKLWIQEDDLRTHLFPREYAYSIRRPEEACAVMAREFAKTLLGGAMMYLHEFGSDQRNWFDDVMILQELAKLQKIGQYAIENDSLAPVSEIAVIASEKVFHYMRQEKRYVFTDQVGTRGFFQRAGVGRIGAPFEEYTVDAFCHDKAMPDYKFYIFLNVYYLTDEERAAIEQKLGRNNATALWFYAPGYHDGYSGNLENVHKNIGINLKTIDVKTGLQMQMLPDNKLLQNHLAPFGMYEEDVLTPVFALDDPAAEPLAILCNSDAVTLARKKRNNVTHYYAAFPQLPPEVLRAMAQQAGVHIYSDKNDAVYVCEDYLAIHTCRDAAERTVHLPQTRYAVMVYPQHAALGSVNTIELKSDVPQTFIYRLKK
;
A
#
# COMPACT_ATOMS: atom_id res chain seq x y z
N MET A 1 2.86 -22.45 -48.50
CA MET A 1 2.45 -23.33 -47.38
C MET A 1 1.74 -24.54 -47.96
N VAL A 2 1.87 -25.71 -47.32
CA VAL A 2 1.42 -27.00 -47.86
C VAL A 2 0.12 -27.47 -47.18
N GLN A 3 -0.03 -27.26 -45.88
CA GLN A 3 -1.21 -27.68 -45.12
C GLN A 3 -1.25 -26.99 -43.75
N CYS A 4 -2.43 -26.56 -43.28
CA CYS A 4 -2.63 -26.05 -41.91
C CYS A 4 -3.56 -27.01 -41.16
N GLU A 5 -3.14 -27.51 -40.01
CA GLU A 5 -3.89 -28.42 -39.16
C GLU A 5 -4.18 -27.73 -37.83
N LYS A 6 -5.47 -27.62 -37.46
CA LYS A 6 -5.90 -27.09 -36.15
C LYS A 6 -6.05 -28.25 -35.17
N PHE A 7 -5.64 -28.04 -33.93
CA PHE A 7 -5.76 -29.04 -32.88
C PHE A 7 -6.84 -28.63 -31.88
N LYS A 8 -7.66 -29.60 -31.51
CA LYS A 8 -8.65 -29.49 -30.44
C LYS A 8 -8.23 -30.37 -29.27
N ALA A 9 -8.90 -30.21 -28.14
CA ALA A 9 -8.67 -31.04 -26.95
C ALA A 9 -8.70 -32.56 -27.23
N GLU A 10 -9.57 -33.02 -28.14
CA GLU A 10 -9.67 -34.43 -28.56
C GLU A 10 -8.43 -34.96 -29.30
N ASP A 11 -7.56 -34.09 -29.81
CA ASP A 11 -6.32 -34.46 -30.48
C ASP A 11 -5.15 -34.70 -29.50
N PHE A 12 -5.35 -34.41 -28.21
CA PHE A 12 -4.35 -34.53 -27.15
C PHE A 12 -4.68 -35.66 -26.17
N SER A 13 -3.64 -36.23 -25.59
CA SER A 13 -3.67 -37.24 -24.52
C SER A 13 -2.75 -36.81 -23.38
N GLY A 14 -3.06 -37.20 -22.15
CA GLY A 14 -2.33 -36.75 -20.94
C GLY A 14 -3.26 -36.16 -19.88
N HIS A 15 -2.71 -35.59 -18.81
CA HIS A 15 -3.50 -34.95 -17.76
C HIS A 15 -3.82 -33.49 -18.11
N PHE A 16 -5.02 -33.27 -18.65
CA PHE A 16 -5.57 -31.94 -18.91
C PHE A 16 -7.10 -31.95 -18.72
N THR A 17 -7.69 -30.76 -18.60
CA THR A 17 -9.15 -30.56 -18.57
C THR A 17 -9.58 -29.59 -19.67
N ILE A 18 -10.81 -29.72 -20.13
CA ILE A 18 -11.42 -28.78 -21.08
C ILE A 18 -12.23 -27.79 -20.26
N ASP A 19 -11.93 -26.50 -20.37
CA ASP A 19 -12.58 -25.45 -19.56
C ASP A 19 -13.94 -25.03 -20.19
N PRO A 20 -15.09 -25.27 -19.52
CA PRO A 20 -16.39 -25.23 -20.19
C PRO A 20 -17.19 -23.91 -20.12
N GLU A 21 -16.91 -22.90 -19.25
CA GLU A 21 -17.38 -21.48 -19.38
C GLU A 21 -17.23 -20.62 -18.08
N HIS A 22 -16.52 -19.48 -18.18
CA HIS A 22 -16.77 -18.08 -17.70
C HIS A 22 -15.42 -17.35 -17.53
N GLY A 23 -15.14 -16.32 -18.35
CA GLY A 23 -13.98 -15.42 -18.18
C GLY A 23 -12.72 -15.72 -19.02
N PHE A 24 -12.81 -16.52 -20.09
CA PHE A 24 -11.67 -16.95 -20.91
C PHE A 24 -11.95 -16.87 -22.43
N LYS A 25 -10.92 -16.94 -23.30
CA LYS A 25 -10.97 -16.52 -24.71
C LYS A 25 -11.95 -17.31 -25.60
N HIS A 26 -12.00 -18.66 -25.51
CA HIS A 26 -13.01 -19.51 -26.16
C HIS A 26 -13.46 -20.69 -25.28
N SER A 27 -14.69 -21.20 -25.49
CA SER A 27 -15.16 -22.46 -24.91
C SER A 27 -14.36 -23.62 -25.53
N GLY A 28 -13.65 -24.41 -24.71
CA GLY A 28 -12.86 -25.54 -25.21
C GLY A 28 -11.33 -25.39 -25.13
N ALA A 29 -10.82 -24.34 -24.49
CA ALA A 29 -9.38 -24.21 -24.21
C ALA A 29 -8.86 -25.41 -23.40
N ILE A 30 -7.65 -25.87 -23.73
CA ILE A 30 -7.00 -26.99 -23.06
C ILE A 30 -6.29 -26.46 -21.83
N ARG A 31 -6.84 -26.73 -20.65
CA ARG A 31 -6.19 -26.44 -19.38
C ARG A 31 -5.29 -27.61 -19.00
N VAL A 32 -3.99 -27.41 -19.09
CA VAL A 32 -3.01 -28.39 -18.60
C VAL A 32 -2.58 -27.95 -17.20
N ASN A 33 -2.71 -28.85 -16.24
CA ASN A 33 -2.31 -28.65 -14.86
C ASN A 33 -0.99 -29.39 -14.63
N ASP A 34 -0.02 -28.71 -14.04
CA ASP A 34 1.17 -29.35 -13.50
C ASP A 34 0.93 -29.66 -12.02
N ASP A 35 0.51 -30.90 -11.74
CA ASP A 35 0.09 -31.33 -10.41
C ASP A 35 1.17 -32.15 -9.64
N ARG A 36 2.43 -32.29 -10.13
CA ARG A 36 3.39 -33.25 -9.52
C ARG A 36 4.90 -32.91 -9.53
N SER A 37 5.60 -33.57 -8.60
CA SER A 37 6.98 -33.38 -8.12
C SER A 37 8.09 -34.24 -8.78
N ASP A 38 7.80 -35.09 -9.77
CA ASP A 38 8.77 -36.06 -10.31
C ASP A 38 8.72 -36.35 -11.83
N ALA A 39 7.80 -35.77 -12.60
CA ALA A 39 7.90 -35.67 -14.07
C ALA A 39 6.95 -34.60 -14.63
N VAL A 40 7.44 -33.76 -15.55
CA VAL A 40 6.68 -32.69 -16.22
C VAL A 40 5.44 -33.30 -16.91
N ILE A 41 4.26 -32.91 -16.46
CA ILE A 41 2.99 -33.34 -17.06
C ILE A 41 2.76 -32.52 -18.32
N THR A 42 2.81 -33.15 -19.50
CA THR A 42 2.49 -32.49 -20.77
C THR A 42 1.23 -33.08 -21.39
N ALA A 43 0.35 -32.24 -21.95
CA ALA A 43 -0.64 -32.75 -22.90
C ALA A 43 0.05 -32.99 -24.25
N VAL A 44 -0.04 -34.22 -24.76
CA VAL A 44 0.70 -34.68 -25.94
C VAL A 44 -0.25 -34.99 -27.07
N SER A 45 -0.01 -34.40 -28.24
CA SER A 45 -0.83 -34.65 -29.43
C SER A 45 -0.68 -36.10 -29.92
N ARG A 46 -1.63 -36.55 -30.76
CA ARG A 46 -1.43 -37.72 -31.62
C ARG A 46 -0.11 -37.63 -32.41
N LYS A 47 0.42 -38.77 -32.84
CA LYS A 47 1.60 -38.83 -33.72
C LYS A 47 1.27 -38.22 -35.09
N LEU A 48 2.04 -37.22 -35.48
CA LEU A 48 1.90 -36.50 -36.74
C LEU A 48 2.97 -36.98 -37.73
N PRO A 49 2.62 -37.42 -38.95
CA PRO A 49 3.61 -37.88 -39.91
C PRO A 49 4.49 -36.72 -40.38
N ILE A 50 5.79 -36.98 -40.54
CA ILE A 50 6.73 -36.03 -41.13
C ILE A 50 6.61 -36.10 -42.66
N ALA A 51 6.24 -34.99 -43.28
CA ALA A 51 6.33 -34.81 -44.72
C ALA A 51 7.78 -34.55 -45.14
N ALA A 52 8.24 -35.24 -46.19
CA ALA A 52 9.55 -35.01 -46.78
C ALA A 52 9.69 -33.57 -47.30
N ASP A 53 10.89 -33.01 -47.16
CA ASP A 53 11.28 -31.68 -47.65
C ASP A 53 10.41 -30.50 -47.17
N CYS A 54 9.70 -30.67 -46.04
CA CYS A 54 8.85 -29.64 -45.43
C CYS A 54 9.36 -29.22 -44.05
N GLY A 55 9.21 -27.94 -43.72
CA GLY A 55 9.34 -27.39 -42.38
C GLY A 55 7.97 -27.18 -41.71
N TYR A 56 7.99 -26.81 -40.43
CA TYR A 56 6.81 -26.74 -39.57
C TYR A 56 6.77 -25.43 -38.79
N TYR A 57 5.63 -24.76 -38.83
CA TYR A 57 5.33 -23.55 -38.06
C TYR A 57 4.19 -23.85 -37.09
N LEU A 58 4.48 -23.87 -35.80
CA LEU A 58 3.50 -24.15 -34.76
C LEU A 58 3.19 -22.86 -34.00
N ARG A 59 1.90 -22.55 -33.88
CA ARG A 59 1.41 -21.41 -33.10
C ARG A 59 0.30 -21.83 -32.14
N GLY A 60 0.15 -21.07 -31.06
CA GLY A 60 -0.95 -21.19 -30.11
C GLY A 60 -0.99 -20.00 -29.17
N LEU A 61 -2.09 -19.85 -28.46
CA LEU A 61 -2.23 -18.87 -27.38
C LEU A 61 -2.01 -19.58 -26.06
N VAL A 62 -1.26 -18.92 -25.18
CA VAL A 62 -0.96 -19.44 -23.86
C VAL A 62 -1.14 -18.36 -22.82
N LYS A 63 -1.77 -18.70 -21.71
CA LYS A 63 -1.70 -17.89 -20.49
C LYS A 63 -1.57 -18.76 -19.27
N THR A 64 -1.12 -18.13 -18.19
CA THR A 64 -0.98 -18.73 -16.87
C THR A 64 -2.05 -18.20 -15.93
N ASN A 65 -2.14 -18.76 -14.73
CA ASN A 65 -3.07 -18.34 -13.69
C ASN A 65 -2.49 -17.21 -12.81
N ASN A 66 -1.46 -16.49 -13.29
CA ASN A 66 -0.73 -15.45 -12.53
C ASN A 66 0.04 -15.96 -11.28
N ALA A 67 0.07 -17.27 -11.06
CA ALA A 67 0.64 -17.92 -9.88
C ALA A 67 1.59 -19.06 -10.28
N VAL A 68 2.53 -18.76 -11.20
CA VAL A 68 3.45 -19.76 -11.75
C VAL A 68 4.92 -19.43 -11.44
N THR A 69 5.71 -20.46 -11.18
CA THR A 69 7.16 -20.35 -10.87
C THR A 69 8.05 -20.74 -12.04
N SER A 70 7.51 -21.49 -12.99
CA SER A 70 8.20 -21.83 -14.22
C SER A 70 7.47 -21.25 -15.41
N HIS A 71 8.09 -21.40 -16.57
CA HIS A 71 7.52 -20.88 -17.79
C HIS A 71 6.71 -21.97 -18.48
N THR A 72 5.57 -21.56 -19.02
CA THR A 72 4.83 -22.39 -19.94
C THR A 72 5.36 -22.19 -21.34
N LEU A 73 5.37 -23.27 -22.12
CA LEU A 73 5.80 -23.25 -23.51
C LEU A 73 5.10 -24.34 -24.32
N ILE A 74 5.16 -24.21 -25.63
CA ILE A 74 4.76 -25.24 -26.57
C ILE A 74 6.02 -25.88 -27.14
N GLN A 75 6.05 -27.20 -27.21
CA GLN A 75 7.20 -27.97 -27.67
C GLN A 75 6.80 -28.88 -28.84
N LEU A 76 7.63 -28.94 -29.87
CA LEU A 76 7.48 -29.85 -31.01
C LEU A 76 8.63 -30.88 -30.98
N ASN A 77 8.28 -32.15 -30.76
CA ASN A 77 9.20 -33.27 -30.62
C ASN A 77 9.23 -34.11 -31.89
N PHE A 78 10.43 -34.42 -32.41
CA PHE A 78 10.68 -35.32 -33.53
C PHE A 78 11.23 -36.65 -33.02
N CYS A 79 10.59 -37.76 -33.39
CA CYS A 79 10.85 -39.07 -32.79
C CYS A 79 11.15 -40.15 -33.84
N SER A 80 11.94 -41.16 -33.45
CA SER A 80 12.18 -42.37 -34.25
C SER A 80 10.99 -43.34 -34.18
N LYS A 81 11.04 -44.39 -35.00
CA LYS A 81 10.06 -45.48 -35.00
C LYS A 81 9.91 -46.19 -33.65
N GLU A 82 11.00 -46.31 -32.90
CA GLU A 82 11.08 -46.92 -31.56
C GLU A 82 10.66 -45.96 -30.43
N ASN A 83 10.08 -44.80 -30.75
CA ASN A 83 9.69 -43.74 -29.82
C ASN A 83 10.87 -43.06 -29.10
N GLN A 84 12.08 -43.09 -29.67
CA GLN A 84 13.19 -42.30 -29.14
C GLN A 84 13.06 -40.84 -29.60
N LEU A 85 13.15 -39.89 -28.65
CA LEU A 85 13.19 -38.46 -28.96
C LEU A 85 14.51 -38.13 -29.65
N LEU A 86 14.44 -37.64 -30.89
CA LEU A 86 15.62 -37.30 -31.70
C LEU A 86 15.94 -35.81 -31.65
N LYS A 87 14.92 -34.97 -31.66
CA LYS A 87 15.07 -33.50 -31.53
C LYS A 87 13.81 -32.89 -30.94
N SER A 88 13.99 -31.80 -30.22
CA SER A 88 12.91 -30.97 -29.73
C SER A 88 13.13 -29.50 -30.07
N VAL A 89 12.06 -28.79 -30.43
CA VAL A 89 12.07 -27.34 -30.65
C VAL A 89 10.96 -26.71 -29.80
N THR A 90 11.29 -25.66 -29.05
CA THR A 90 10.38 -25.01 -28.09
C THR A 90 10.10 -23.56 -28.44
N THR A 91 8.92 -23.06 -28.06
CA THR A 91 8.62 -21.62 -28.10
C THR A 91 9.43 -20.86 -27.05
N ALA A 92 9.52 -19.54 -27.19
CA ALA A 92 10.00 -18.70 -26.10
C ALA A 92 9.12 -18.93 -24.86
N PRO A 93 9.70 -19.19 -23.69
CA PRO A 93 8.92 -19.41 -22.48
C PRO A 93 8.18 -18.15 -21.99
N THR A 94 6.96 -18.26 -21.42
CA THR A 94 6.26 -17.13 -20.76
C THR A 94 5.73 -17.49 -19.37
N VAL A 95 5.52 -16.46 -18.55
CA VAL A 95 4.79 -16.53 -17.27
C VAL A 95 3.50 -15.69 -17.29
N SER A 96 3.18 -15.07 -18.42
CA SER A 96 2.10 -14.08 -18.52
C SER A 96 0.73 -14.62 -18.11
N ALA A 97 0.04 -13.87 -17.25
CA ALA A 97 -1.36 -14.11 -16.92
C ALA A 97 -2.35 -13.57 -17.97
N GLU A 98 -1.87 -12.68 -18.85
CA GLU A 98 -2.58 -12.32 -20.06
C GLU A 98 -2.29 -13.34 -21.18
N TRP A 99 -3.23 -13.47 -22.12
CA TRP A 99 -3.05 -14.34 -23.29
C TRP A 99 -1.90 -13.86 -24.17
N VAL A 100 -0.83 -14.64 -24.21
CA VAL A 100 0.33 -14.39 -25.06
C VAL A 100 0.36 -15.38 -26.21
N LYS A 101 0.67 -14.88 -27.39
CA LYS A 101 0.91 -15.71 -28.56
C LYS A 101 2.27 -16.39 -28.48
N MET A 102 2.28 -17.69 -28.71
CA MET A 102 3.46 -18.53 -28.77
C MET A 102 3.66 -19.06 -30.18
N GLU A 103 4.88 -18.94 -30.68
CA GLU A 103 5.25 -19.30 -32.05
C GLU A 103 6.58 -20.05 -32.06
N LEU A 104 6.67 -21.14 -32.82
CA LEU A 104 7.94 -21.81 -33.13
C LEU A 104 8.00 -22.19 -34.61
N LEU A 105 9.21 -22.20 -35.12
CA LEU A 105 9.50 -22.43 -36.53
C LEU A 105 10.63 -23.46 -36.68
N VAL A 106 10.41 -24.48 -37.50
CA VAL A 106 11.37 -25.56 -37.75
C VAL A 106 11.61 -25.71 -39.25
N SER A 107 12.80 -25.38 -39.72
CA SER A 107 13.17 -25.55 -41.12
C SER A 107 13.30 -27.03 -41.52
N PRO A 108 13.12 -27.40 -42.81
CA PRO A 108 13.31 -28.79 -43.26
C PRO A 108 14.68 -29.35 -42.89
N GLN A 109 15.73 -28.51 -42.94
CA GLN A 109 17.11 -28.90 -42.63
C GLN A 109 17.33 -29.20 -41.15
N GLU A 110 16.45 -28.69 -40.28
CA GLU A 110 16.53 -28.88 -38.84
C GLU A 110 15.89 -30.18 -38.37
N ILE A 111 15.20 -30.91 -39.25
CA ILE A 111 14.51 -32.16 -38.92
C ILE A 111 15.50 -33.33 -39.04
N PRO A 112 15.68 -34.15 -37.98
CA PRO A 112 16.56 -35.31 -38.05
C PRO A 112 16.13 -36.27 -39.16
N SER A 113 17.08 -36.72 -39.99
CA SER A 113 16.81 -37.63 -41.11
C SER A 113 16.26 -39.01 -40.69
N SER A 114 16.46 -39.39 -39.42
CA SER A 114 15.92 -40.62 -38.81
C SER A 114 14.56 -40.43 -38.12
N ALA A 115 13.98 -39.23 -38.14
CA ALA A 115 12.67 -38.99 -37.54
C ALA A 115 11.55 -39.53 -38.43
N GLU A 116 10.64 -40.32 -37.85
CA GLU A 116 9.48 -40.88 -38.56
C GLU A 116 8.18 -40.14 -38.26
N TYR A 117 8.04 -39.53 -37.08
CA TYR A 117 6.86 -38.74 -36.71
C TYR A 117 7.23 -37.60 -35.76
N MET A 118 6.30 -36.66 -35.58
CA MET A 118 6.41 -35.57 -34.60
C MET A 118 5.20 -35.51 -33.67
N GLN A 119 5.35 -34.88 -32.51
CA GLN A 119 4.27 -34.64 -31.54
C GLN A 119 4.38 -33.25 -30.92
N ILE A 120 3.23 -32.63 -30.66
CA ILE A 120 3.12 -31.37 -29.94
C ILE A 120 2.95 -31.68 -28.46
N HIS A 121 3.81 -31.11 -27.62
CA HIS A 121 3.74 -31.18 -26.18
C HIS A 121 3.39 -29.78 -25.64
N LEU A 122 2.27 -29.70 -24.92
CA LEU A 122 1.86 -28.50 -24.20
C LEU A 122 2.43 -28.61 -22.80
N ILE A 123 3.39 -27.73 -22.48
CA ILE A 123 4.07 -27.76 -21.20
C ILE A 123 3.47 -26.69 -20.31
N PRO A 124 2.66 -27.06 -19.30
CA PRO A 124 2.15 -26.11 -18.35
C PRO A 124 3.30 -25.45 -17.61
N ALA A 125 3.10 -24.20 -17.24
CA ALA A 125 3.94 -23.56 -16.25
C ALA A 125 3.68 -24.25 -14.91
N ALA A 126 4.75 -24.62 -14.24
CA ALA A 126 4.71 -25.14 -12.89
C ALA A 126 4.19 -24.06 -11.96
N GLY A 127 3.37 -24.46 -11.00
CA GLY A 127 2.75 -23.58 -10.05
C GLY A 127 3.74 -23.01 -9.07
N GLU A 128 3.33 -21.99 -8.34
CA GLU A 128 3.85 -21.80 -6.99
C GLU A 128 3.43 -23.00 -6.13
N GLU A 129 4.20 -23.36 -5.10
CA GLU A 129 3.87 -24.53 -4.27
C GLU A 129 2.43 -24.45 -3.68
N SER A 130 1.79 -23.26 -3.68
CA SER A 130 0.39 -23.01 -3.28
C SER A 130 -0.70 -23.36 -4.25
N ALA A 131 -0.38 -23.29 -5.53
CA ALA A 131 -1.38 -23.19 -6.56
C ALA A 131 -0.94 -24.15 -7.63
N THR A 132 -1.82 -25.08 -8.01
CA THR A 132 -1.60 -25.87 -9.22
C THR A 132 -1.24 -24.91 -10.36
N GLY A 133 -0.02 -25.05 -10.88
CA GLY A 133 0.40 -24.32 -12.06
C GLY A 133 -0.45 -24.80 -13.19
N CYS A 134 -1.29 -23.92 -13.71
CA CYS A 134 -2.06 -24.26 -14.87
C CYS A 134 -1.79 -23.27 -15.97
N SER A 135 -1.71 -23.83 -17.17
CA SER A 135 -1.62 -23.05 -18.38
C SER A 135 -2.77 -23.46 -19.28
N TRP A 136 -3.44 -22.45 -19.79
CA TRP A 136 -4.46 -22.64 -20.78
C TRP A 136 -3.82 -22.47 -22.15
N PHE A 137 -4.03 -23.46 -22.99
CA PHE A 137 -3.61 -23.45 -24.38
C PHE A 137 -4.85 -23.39 -25.26
N ASP A 138 -4.85 -22.45 -26.18
CA ASP A 138 -5.97 -22.23 -27.09
C ASP A 138 -5.46 -21.95 -28.50
N GLU A 139 -6.32 -22.11 -29.50
CA GLU A 139 -6.00 -21.87 -30.92
C GLU A 139 -4.72 -22.54 -31.45
N LEU A 140 -4.42 -23.77 -31.01
CA LEU A 140 -3.23 -24.52 -31.43
C LEU A 140 -3.29 -24.93 -32.90
N GLN A 141 -2.28 -24.54 -33.68
CA GLN A 141 -2.22 -24.76 -35.13
C GLN A 141 -0.81 -25.10 -35.60
N LEU A 142 -0.67 -26.18 -36.36
CA LEU A 142 0.56 -26.58 -37.02
C LEU A 142 0.43 -26.36 -38.53
N VAL A 143 1.36 -25.61 -39.09
CA VAL A 143 1.41 -25.29 -40.51
C VAL A 143 2.64 -25.89 -41.15
N LYS A 144 2.43 -26.72 -42.16
CA LYS A 144 3.50 -27.29 -42.98
C LYS A 144 3.88 -26.29 -44.07
N TYR A 145 5.17 -26.06 -44.26
CA TYR A 145 5.67 -25.17 -45.30
C TYR A 145 6.83 -25.79 -46.07
N SER A 146 6.98 -25.41 -47.34
CA SER A 146 8.10 -25.83 -48.19
C SER A 146 9.30 -24.87 -48.13
N SER A 147 9.13 -23.66 -47.59
CA SER A 147 10.17 -22.66 -47.35
C SER A 147 9.89 -21.85 -46.06
N ILE A 148 10.93 -21.54 -45.28
CA ILE A 148 10.87 -20.92 -43.93
C ILE A 148 10.04 -19.62 -43.94
N PRO A 149 8.89 -19.53 -43.25
CA PRO A 149 8.23 -18.27 -43.02
C PRO A 149 9.00 -17.45 -41.96
N THR A 150 9.76 -16.45 -42.40
CA THR A 150 10.47 -15.51 -41.53
C THR A 150 9.50 -14.77 -40.60
N GLN A 151 9.89 -14.53 -39.34
CA GLN A 151 9.20 -13.59 -38.45
C GLN A 151 9.01 -12.25 -39.18
N VAL A 152 7.84 -11.61 -39.00
CA VAL A 152 7.57 -10.28 -39.54
C VAL A 152 8.64 -9.31 -39.04
N GLN A 153 9.43 -8.73 -39.95
CA GLN A 153 10.27 -7.59 -39.59
C GLN A 153 9.39 -6.32 -39.59
N LEU A 154 9.06 -5.86 -38.39
CA LEU A 154 8.58 -4.49 -38.20
C LEU A 154 9.70 -3.52 -38.58
N ARG A 155 9.36 -2.40 -39.21
CA ARG A 155 10.31 -1.29 -39.37
C ARG A 155 10.60 -0.71 -37.99
N SER A 156 11.78 -0.11 -37.80
CA SER A 156 12.21 0.41 -36.50
C SER A 156 11.24 1.44 -35.89
N ASP A 157 10.51 2.15 -36.75
CA ASP A 157 9.54 3.21 -36.45
C ASP A 157 8.07 2.73 -36.44
N GLU A 158 7.83 1.42 -36.51
CA GLU A 158 6.49 0.82 -36.47
C GLU A 158 6.19 0.11 -35.14
N ASP A 159 4.94 0.20 -34.69
CA ASP A 159 4.32 -0.69 -33.72
C ASP A 159 3.27 -1.55 -34.45
N ASP A 160 3.23 -2.84 -34.12
CA ASP A 160 2.10 -3.72 -34.46
C ASP A 160 0.97 -3.46 -33.45
N ILE A 161 -0.15 -2.90 -33.90
CA ILE A 161 -1.29 -2.63 -33.01
C ILE A 161 -2.26 -3.80 -32.94
N THR A 162 -2.08 -4.81 -33.78
CA THR A 162 -3.00 -5.94 -33.84
C THR A 162 -2.74 -6.99 -32.76
N ASP A 163 -1.50 -7.11 -32.26
CA ASP A 163 -0.98 -7.97 -31.16
C ASP A 163 -1.47 -9.46 -31.14
N SER A 164 -2.31 -9.84 -32.10
CA SER A 164 -3.01 -11.09 -32.28
C SER A 164 -3.38 -11.26 -33.76
N SER A 165 -3.56 -12.51 -34.17
CA SER A 165 -3.65 -12.92 -35.57
C SER A 165 -5.06 -13.27 -35.96
N PHE A 166 -5.63 -12.63 -36.98
CA PHE A 166 -6.98 -13.00 -37.46
C PHE A 166 -6.87 -13.87 -38.69
N PHE A 167 -7.49 -15.05 -38.60
CA PHE A 167 -7.68 -15.94 -39.73
C PHE A 167 -8.95 -15.53 -40.46
N ILE A 168 -8.86 -15.26 -41.76
CA ILE A 168 -10.04 -14.96 -42.59
C ILE A 168 -10.22 -16.12 -43.54
N ASP A 169 -11.30 -16.88 -43.39
CA ASP A 169 -11.77 -17.85 -44.38
C ASP A 169 -13.09 -17.37 -44.98
N SER A 170 -12.97 -16.65 -46.09
CA SER A 170 -14.11 -16.08 -46.78
C SER A 170 -15.00 -17.10 -47.52
N SER A 171 -14.68 -18.41 -47.44
CA SER A 171 -15.52 -19.48 -48.03
C SER A 171 -16.76 -19.83 -47.20
N SER A 172 -16.84 -19.38 -45.94
CA SER A 172 -18.03 -19.52 -45.10
C SER A 172 -18.94 -18.29 -45.22
N SER A 173 -20.24 -18.52 -45.51
CA SER A 173 -21.26 -17.46 -45.54
C SER A 173 -21.70 -16.98 -44.15
N LYS A 174 -21.28 -17.67 -43.08
CA LYS A 174 -21.56 -17.34 -41.68
C LYS A 174 -20.36 -17.70 -40.83
N LEU A 175 -19.45 -16.75 -40.62
CA LEU A 175 -18.52 -16.78 -39.49
C LEU A 175 -19.20 -16.05 -38.33
N PRO A 176 -19.38 -16.67 -37.15
CA PRO A 176 -19.94 -15.97 -35.99
C PRO A 176 -19.00 -14.82 -35.58
N MET A 177 -19.55 -13.72 -35.05
CA MET A 177 -18.79 -12.54 -34.55
C MET A 177 -17.72 -12.85 -33.48
N ARG A 178 -17.50 -14.12 -33.12
CA ARG A 178 -16.61 -14.58 -32.04
C ARG A 178 -15.15 -14.78 -32.47
N ASP A 179 -14.80 -14.66 -33.75
CA ASP A 179 -13.42 -14.87 -34.26
C ASP A 179 -12.66 -13.56 -34.60
N LEU A 180 -13.15 -12.40 -34.14
CA LEU A 180 -12.42 -11.12 -34.16
C LEU A 180 -12.12 -10.71 -32.72
N PRO A 181 -10.91 -10.24 -32.38
CA PRO A 181 -10.63 -9.80 -31.03
C PRO A 181 -11.33 -8.49 -30.76
N VAL A 182 -11.71 -8.34 -29.51
CA VAL A 182 -12.34 -7.14 -28.96
C VAL A 182 -11.28 -6.11 -28.54
N GLU A 183 -9.98 -6.39 -28.74
CA GLU A 183 -8.88 -5.72 -28.04
C GLU A 183 -7.86 -5.08 -29.00
N LEU A 184 -8.17 -3.91 -29.53
CA LEU A 184 -7.16 -2.99 -30.05
C LEU A 184 -6.78 -1.97 -28.96
N LYS A 185 -6.10 -2.46 -27.90
CA LYS A 185 -5.42 -1.75 -26.79
C LYS A 185 -6.10 -0.51 -26.13
N ASP A 186 -7.38 -0.23 -26.35
CA ASP A 186 -8.09 0.85 -25.65
C ASP A 186 -9.43 0.43 -25.01
N GLY A 187 -9.75 -0.87 -24.98
CA GLY A 187 -10.93 -1.39 -24.30
C GLY A 187 -12.27 -1.10 -25.00
N ASN A 188 -12.28 -0.82 -26.31
CA ASN A 188 -13.51 -0.48 -27.04
C ASN A 188 -14.03 -1.60 -27.97
N CYS A 189 -15.26 -2.06 -27.75
CA CYS A 189 -15.83 -3.31 -28.29
C CYS A 189 -16.46 -3.25 -29.70
N PHE A 190 -16.13 -2.25 -30.54
CA PHE A 190 -16.83 -1.99 -31.83
C PHE A 190 -16.10 -2.44 -33.11
N SER A 191 -15.08 -3.30 -33.05
CA SER A 191 -14.54 -3.95 -34.25
C SER A 191 -15.55 -4.97 -34.80
N ALA A 192 -16.10 -4.72 -35.98
CA ALA A 192 -17.16 -5.56 -36.56
C ALA A 192 -16.82 -6.01 -38.00
N TRP A 193 -16.87 -7.32 -38.23
CA TRP A 193 -17.06 -7.85 -39.59
C TRP A 193 -18.53 -7.79 -39.93
N MET A 194 -18.89 -7.01 -40.94
CA MET A 194 -20.26 -6.92 -41.43
C MET A 194 -20.31 -7.39 -42.89
N PRO A 195 -21.03 -8.48 -43.23
CA PRO A 195 -21.54 -8.60 -44.59
C PRO A 195 -22.56 -7.48 -44.79
N TYR A 196 -22.19 -6.44 -45.54
CA TYR A 196 -23.13 -5.36 -45.85
C TYR A 196 -24.23 -5.92 -46.75
N ARG A 197 -25.50 -5.72 -46.38
CA ARG A 197 -26.67 -6.43 -46.96
C ARG A 197 -26.82 -6.32 -48.49
N ASP A 198 -26.13 -5.38 -49.13
CA ASP A 198 -26.23 -5.09 -50.58
C ASP A 198 -24.90 -5.15 -51.36
N ASP A 199 -23.75 -5.44 -50.73
CA ASP A 199 -22.44 -5.58 -51.42
C ASP A 199 -21.99 -7.07 -51.36
N PRO A 200 -21.81 -7.77 -52.49
CA PRO A 200 -21.45 -9.20 -52.51
C PRO A 200 -20.02 -9.50 -52.02
N ALA A 201 -19.20 -8.48 -51.76
CA ALA A 201 -17.83 -8.64 -51.27
C ALA A 201 -17.73 -8.48 -49.74
N PRO A 202 -17.09 -9.41 -49.01
CA PRO A 202 -16.87 -9.26 -47.56
C PRO A 202 -16.01 -8.04 -47.24
N THR A 203 -16.39 -7.29 -46.20
CA THR A 203 -15.66 -6.10 -45.72
C THR A 203 -15.28 -6.24 -44.26
N LEU A 204 -14.06 -5.81 -43.92
CA LEU A 204 -13.52 -5.83 -42.56
C LEU A 204 -13.30 -4.40 -42.07
N GLU A 205 -14.04 -4.01 -41.04
CA GLU A 205 -13.85 -2.73 -40.34
C GLU A 205 -13.04 -2.93 -39.06
N ILE A 206 -11.99 -2.13 -38.90
CA ILE A 206 -11.03 -2.23 -37.80
C ILE A 206 -10.89 -0.86 -37.15
N SER A 207 -10.98 -0.78 -35.82
CA SER A 207 -11.10 0.46 -35.05
C SER A 207 -10.18 0.47 -33.84
N TRP A 208 -9.58 1.60 -33.49
CA TRP A 208 -8.74 1.79 -32.29
C TRP A 208 -8.97 3.17 -31.66
N GLY A 209 -8.53 3.37 -30.42
CA GLY A 209 -8.97 4.50 -29.59
C GLY A 209 -8.55 5.91 -29.95
N GLN A 210 -7.49 6.06 -30.74
CA GLN A 210 -6.93 7.36 -31.09
C GLN A 210 -6.53 7.41 -32.56
N ASN A 211 -6.53 8.58 -33.17
CA ASN A 211 -5.96 8.72 -34.52
C ASN A 211 -4.48 8.28 -34.52
N ARG A 212 -4.15 7.34 -35.41
CA ARG A 212 -2.81 6.80 -35.64
C ARG A 212 -2.51 6.83 -37.15
N GLN A 213 -1.26 7.06 -37.50
CA GLN A 213 -0.80 6.88 -38.87
C GLN A 213 -0.58 5.39 -39.15
N CYS A 214 -1.45 4.79 -39.96
CA CYS A 214 -1.23 3.43 -40.43
C CYS A 214 -0.07 3.41 -41.41
N SER A 215 0.90 2.54 -41.20
CA SER A 215 2.01 2.38 -42.14
C SER A 215 1.73 1.26 -43.14
N ARG A 216 1.33 0.08 -42.66
CA ARG A 216 1.11 -1.12 -43.49
C ARG A 216 0.01 -2.02 -42.94
N VAL A 217 -0.64 -2.76 -43.84
CA VAL A 217 -1.32 -4.01 -43.47
C VAL A 217 -0.53 -5.17 -44.03
N LEU A 218 -0.11 -6.09 -43.16
CA LEU A 218 0.62 -7.30 -43.51
C LEU A 218 -0.37 -8.46 -43.65
N LEU A 219 -0.17 -9.30 -44.66
CA LEU A 219 -1.06 -10.38 -45.07
C LEU A 219 -0.25 -11.66 -45.23
N LEU A 220 -0.67 -12.72 -44.55
CA LEU A 220 -0.13 -14.06 -44.72
C LEU A 220 -1.17 -14.91 -45.49
N PRO A 221 -0.86 -15.42 -46.69
CA PRO A 221 -1.78 -16.26 -47.46
C PRO A 221 -2.14 -17.55 -46.72
N GLY A 222 -3.27 -18.15 -47.05
CA GLY A 222 -3.76 -19.42 -46.55
C GLY A 222 -3.08 -20.65 -47.19
N SER A 223 -3.60 -21.84 -46.90
CA SER A 223 -3.04 -23.12 -47.39
C SER A 223 -3.07 -23.29 -48.92
N ASP A 224 -3.92 -22.54 -49.63
CA ASP A 224 -3.96 -22.54 -51.10
C ASP A 224 -3.00 -21.52 -51.73
N GLY A 225 -2.30 -20.71 -50.91
CA GLY A 225 -1.31 -19.74 -51.35
C GLY A 225 -1.88 -18.54 -52.11
N THR A 226 -3.20 -18.37 -52.16
CA THR A 226 -3.83 -17.32 -52.97
C THR A 226 -4.09 -16.04 -52.15
N LEU A 227 -3.70 -14.89 -52.71
CA LEU A 227 -4.04 -13.54 -52.23
C LEU A 227 -4.69 -12.75 -53.35
N PRO A 228 -5.52 -11.74 -53.04
CA PRO A 228 -6.00 -10.82 -54.06
C PRO A 228 -4.84 -9.94 -54.55
N GLU A 229 -4.84 -9.57 -55.83
CA GLU A 229 -3.83 -8.66 -56.41
C GLU A 229 -3.90 -7.24 -55.82
N TYR A 230 -5.06 -6.88 -55.27
CA TYR A 230 -5.31 -5.59 -54.65
C TYR A 230 -6.30 -5.71 -53.50
N LEU A 231 -6.26 -4.75 -52.58
CA LEU A 231 -7.30 -4.50 -51.60
C LEU A 231 -7.83 -3.08 -51.79
N ASP A 232 -9.15 -2.95 -51.80
CA ASP A 232 -9.73 -1.61 -51.66
C ASP A 232 -9.76 -1.26 -50.18
N VAL A 233 -9.42 -0.02 -49.83
CA VAL A 233 -9.32 0.48 -48.45
C VAL A 233 -10.04 1.82 -48.32
N SER A 234 -10.87 1.97 -47.30
CA SER A 234 -11.42 3.26 -46.86
C SER A 234 -10.92 3.56 -45.45
N ILE A 235 -10.67 4.83 -45.13
CA ILE A 235 -10.33 5.26 -43.77
C ILE A 235 -11.46 6.09 -43.20
N TYR A 236 -11.58 6.16 -41.88
CA TYR A 236 -12.60 6.96 -41.22
C TYR A 236 -12.13 8.40 -40.99
N ASP A 237 -12.77 9.35 -41.67
CA ASP A 237 -12.55 10.78 -41.44
C ASP A 237 -13.29 11.19 -40.17
N THR A 238 -12.55 11.27 -39.06
CA THR A 238 -13.12 11.64 -37.75
C THR A 238 -13.77 13.02 -37.76
N SER A 239 -13.37 13.92 -38.67
CA SER A 239 -13.96 15.26 -38.77
C SER A 239 -15.31 15.28 -39.49
N LYS A 240 -15.55 14.32 -40.40
CA LYS A 240 -16.81 14.18 -41.16
C LYS A 240 -17.69 13.04 -40.64
N LEU A 241 -17.19 12.27 -39.69
CA LEU A 241 -17.84 11.11 -39.09
C LEU A 241 -18.23 10.01 -40.11
N SER A 242 -17.48 9.90 -41.20
CA SER A 242 -17.76 8.96 -42.30
C SER A 242 -16.50 8.30 -42.85
N PHE A 243 -16.64 7.15 -43.51
CA PHE A 243 -15.55 6.56 -44.29
C PHE A 243 -15.30 7.34 -45.58
N THR A 244 -14.03 7.45 -45.99
CA THR A 244 -13.62 8.01 -47.28
C THR A 244 -13.98 7.08 -48.44
N GLU A 245 -13.89 7.60 -49.67
CA GLU A 245 -13.98 6.77 -50.88
C GLU A 245 -12.94 5.63 -50.86
N LYS A 246 -13.28 4.52 -51.52
CA LYS A 246 -12.44 3.33 -51.63
C LYS A 246 -11.16 3.67 -52.41
N LYS A 247 -10.00 3.50 -51.81
CA LYS A 247 -8.69 3.56 -52.49
C LYS A 247 -8.21 2.15 -52.77
N ARG A 248 -7.98 1.83 -54.05
CA ARG A 248 -7.41 0.55 -54.47
C ARG A 248 -5.91 0.53 -54.24
N LEU A 249 -5.42 -0.41 -53.44
CA LEU A 249 -4.01 -0.57 -53.11
C LEU A 249 -3.49 -1.94 -53.56
N PRO A 250 -2.34 -2.01 -54.27
CA PRO A 250 -1.78 -3.27 -54.71
C PRO A 250 -1.24 -4.07 -53.53
N VAL A 251 -1.48 -5.38 -53.54
CA VAL A 251 -0.85 -6.30 -52.59
C VAL A 251 0.55 -6.61 -53.11
N ILE A 252 1.57 -6.20 -52.36
CA ILE A 252 2.98 -6.37 -52.70
C ILE A 252 3.48 -7.66 -52.05
N THR A 253 3.99 -8.59 -52.85
CA THR A 253 4.61 -9.83 -52.36
C THR A 253 6.13 -9.67 -52.35
N GLU A 254 6.75 -9.93 -51.20
CA GLU A 254 8.21 -9.91 -51.09
C GLU A 254 8.82 -11.25 -51.53
N PRO A 255 9.82 -11.27 -52.42
CA PRO A 255 10.42 -12.53 -52.89
C PRO A 255 11.07 -13.38 -51.78
N THR A 256 11.43 -12.75 -50.66
CA THR A 256 12.19 -13.35 -49.55
C THR A 256 11.36 -13.51 -48.28
N SER A 257 10.07 -13.17 -48.29
CA SER A 257 9.19 -13.24 -47.13
C SER A 257 7.88 -13.95 -47.49
N PRO A 258 7.32 -14.78 -46.60
CA PRO A 258 6.00 -15.38 -46.81
C PRO A 258 4.86 -14.35 -46.71
N TRP A 259 5.17 -13.13 -46.25
CA TRP A 259 4.21 -12.05 -46.06
C TRP A 259 4.11 -11.20 -47.33
N SER A 260 2.88 -10.87 -47.68
CA SER A 260 2.57 -9.77 -48.57
C SER A 260 2.05 -8.59 -47.75
N TYR A 261 2.02 -7.39 -48.31
CA TYR A 261 1.49 -6.23 -47.61
C TYR A 261 0.86 -5.21 -48.55
N ILE A 262 0.08 -4.31 -47.97
CA ILE A 262 -0.33 -3.06 -48.61
C ILE A 262 0.29 -1.89 -47.85
N GLU A 263 0.83 -0.92 -48.58
CA GLU A 263 1.34 0.33 -48.01
C GLU A 263 0.21 1.32 -47.76
N LEU A 264 0.18 1.88 -46.56
CA LEU A 264 -0.81 2.86 -46.12
C LEU A 264 -0.21 4.24 -45.84
N ASN A 265 1.10 4.43 -46.07
CA ASN A 265 1.82 5.67 -45.70
C ASN A 265 1.21 6.96 -46.27
N ASP A 266 0.54 6.87 -47.43
CA ASP A 266 -0.11 8.00 -48.10
C ASP A 266 -1.56 8.26 -47.62
N LEU A 267 -2.01 7.56 -46.56
CA LEU A 267 -3.31 7.76 -45.94
C LEU A 267 -3.15 8.61 -44.66
N PRO A 268 -4.06 9.56 -44.40
CA PRO A 268 -4.01 10.37 -43.19
C PRO A 268 -4.30 9.55 -41.94
N ASP A 269 -3.93 10.12 -40.79
CA ASP A 269 -4.21 9.53 -39.49
C ASP A 269 -5.69 9.22 -39.32
N THR A 270 -5.97 8.01 -38.90
CA THR A 270 -7.34 7.54 -38.70
C THR A 270 -7.43 6.75 -37.41
N ARG A 271 -8.64 6.64 -36.90
CA ARG A 271 -8.98 5.71 -35.80
C ARG A 271 -9.72 4.48 -36.28
N LYS A 272 -10.11 4.43 -37.57
CA LYS A 272 -10.69 3.23 -38.20
C LYS A 272 -10.26 3.06 -39.65
N ILE A 273 -10.12 1.81 -40.08
CA ILE A 273 -9.95 1.44 -41.49
C ILE A 273 -11.00 0.40 -41.88
N LYS A 274 -11.37 0.40 -43.15
CA LYS A 274 -12.26 -0.58 -43.75
C LYS A 274 -11.58 -1.19 -44.96
N LEU A 275 -11.36 -2.50 -44.92
CA LEU A 275 -10.74 -3.29 -45.99
C LEU A 275 -11.84 -4.03 -46.77
N TYR A 276 -11.80 -3.97 -48.08
CA TYR A 276 -12.75 -4.66 -48.96
C TYR A 276 -12.02 -5.78 -49.71
N LEU A 277 -12.58 -6.99 -49.66
CA LEU A 277 -11.96 -8.20 -50.19
C LEU A 277 -12.64 -8.60 -51.52
N PRO A 278 -12.00 -8.37 -52.68
CA PRO A 278 -12.67 -8.40 -54.00
C PRO A 278 -13.10 -9.80 -54.51
N ALA A 279 -12.78 -10.89 -53.82
CA ALA A 279 -13.04 -12.27 -54.27
C ALA A 279 -13.24 -13.28 -53.12
N ALA A 280 -14.44 -13.33 -52.53
CA ALA A 280 -14.76 -14.13 -51.34
C ALA A 280 -14.38 -15.64 -51.41
N GLN A 281 -14.20 -16.25 -52.57
CA GLN A 281 -13.79 -17.67 -52.65
C GLN A 281 -12.27 -17.90 -52.70
N LYS A 282 -11.45 -16.85 -52.78
CA LYS A 282 -9.98 -16.92 -52.91
C LYS A 282 -9.21 -16.22 -51.78
N ASN A 283 -9.89 -15.76 -50.73
CA ASN A 283 -9.25 -14.98 -49.66
C ASN A 283 -9.15 -15.80 -48.39
N LYS A 284 -8.39 -16.89 -48.45
CA LYS A 284 -7.94 -17.58 -47.24
C LYS A 284 -6.70 -16.85 -46.73
N LEU A 285 -6.83 -16.09 -45.65
CA LEU A 285 -5.71 -15.44 -44.99
C LEU A 285 -5.40 -16.20 -43.70
N CYS A 286 -4.16 -16.67 -43.57
CA CYS A 286 -3.68 -17.32 -42.36
C CYS A 286 -3.49 -16.32 -41.20
N GLU A 287 -3.12 -15.09 -41.53
CA GLU A 287 -2.84 -14.02 -40.58
C GLU A 287 -2.92 -12.66 -41.29
N MET A 288 -3.38 -11.64 -40.56
CA MET A 288 -3.30 -10.24 -40.98
C MET A 288 -2.86 -9.39 -39.80
N ARG A 289 -1.97 -8.42 -40.03
CA ARG A 289 -1.48 -7.48 -39.01
C ARG A 289 -1.58 -6.04 -39.49
N ILE A 290 -1.81 -5.10 -38.58
CA ILE A 290 -1.77 -3.66 -38.87
C ILE A 290 -0.62 -3.02 -38.12
N CYS A 291 0.25 -2.38 -38.88
CA CYS A 291 1.33 -1.58 -38.34
C CYS A 291 0.91 -0.10 -38.34
N VAL A 292 1.22 0.59 -37.24
CA VAL A 292 1.15 2.05 -37.14
C VAL A 292 2.52 2.61 -36.80
N ARG A 293 2.72 3.91 -37.01
CA ARG A 293 3.93 4.58 -36.53
C ARG A 293 3.95 4.70 -35.00
N LYS A 294 5.11 4.47 -34.40
CA LYS A 294 5.38 4.71 -32.97
C LYS A 294 5.11 6.17 -32.60
N LYS A 295 4.37 6.42 -31.52
CA LYS A 295 4.25 7.75 -30.92
C LYS A 295 5.28 7.91 -29.81
N GLN A 296 6.01 9.01 -29.81
CA GLN A 296 6.92 9.35 -28.71
C GLN A 296 6.13 10.07 -27.62
N PHE A 297 6.40 9.75 -26.35
CA PHE A 297 5.78 10.39 -25.20
C PHE A 297 6.84 11.16 -24.39
N GLU A 298 6.40 12.25 -23.77
CA GLU A 298 7.17 13.05 -22.81
C GLU A 298 6.21 13.58 -21.72
N ASN A 299 6.61 14.53 -20.89
CA ASN A 299 5.75 15.17 -19.89
C ASN A 299 5.46 16.63 -20.25
N TYR A 300 4.28 17.16 -19.95
CA TYR A 300 3.88 18.54 -20.30
C TYR A 300 4.92 19.60 -19.85
N SER A 301 5.30 20.50 -20.75
CA SER A 301 5.98 21.78 -20.51
C SER A 301 5.06 22.89 -19.99
N GLY A 302 3.74 22.78 -20.16
CA GLY A 302 2.78 23.77 -19.67
C GLY A 302 2.64 23.75 -18.15
N TYR A 303 2.27 24.90 -17.58
CA TYR A 303 1.83 25.01 -16.19
C TYR A 303 0.34 24.71 -16.09
N TRP A 304 -0.06 24.04 -15.02
CA TRP A 304 -1.42 24.10 -14.51
C TRP A 304 -1.69 25.56 -14.11
N ILE A 305 -2.48 26.26 -14.92
CA ILE A 305 -2.79 27.67 -14.73
C ILE A 305 -4.24 27.88 -14.29
N TRP A 306 -4.44 28.84 -13.39
CA TRP A 306 -5.78 29.24 -12.96
C TRP A 306 -5.83 30.72 -12.55
N HIS A 307 -6.95 31.21 -12.02
CA HIS A 307 -7.04 32.61 -11.57
C HIS A 307 -6.70 32.82 -10.09
N THR A 308 -6.71 31.75 -9.29
CA THR A 308 -6.40 31.77 -7.86
C THR A 308 -5.71 30.45 -7.48
N ARG A 309 -4.95 30.46 -6.37
CA ARG A 309 -4.42 29.24 -5.74
C ARG A 309 -5.42 28.60 -4.76
N GLU A 310 -6.48 29.33 -4.40
CA GLU A 310 -7.53 28.87 -3.49
C GLU A 310 -8.50 27.92 -4.22
N ALA A 311 -9.07 26.96 -3.48
CA ALA A 311 -10.06 26.05 -4.04
C ALA A 311 -11.42 26.74 -4.16
N GLU A 312 -11.94 26.86 -5.39
CA GLU A 312 -13.25 27.45 -5.67
C GLU A 312 -14.07 26.49 -6.53
N GLY A 313 -15.01 25.76 -5.92
CA GLY A 313 -15.93 24.90 -6.65
C GLY A 313 -17.02 25.66 -7.41
N HIS A 314 -17.64 24.99 -8.38
CA HIS A 314 -18.78 25.46 -9.18
C HIS A 314 -18.57 26.79 -9.92
N ILE A 315 -17.38 26.95 -10.52
CA ILE A 315 -16.98 28.15 -11.26
C ILE A 315 -16.67 27.81 -12.72
N LYS A 316 -17.09 28.69 -13.63
CA LYS A 316 -16.71 28.63 -15.05
C LYS A 316 -15.83 29.83 -15.41
N ARG A 317 -14.62 29.56 -15.89
CA ARG A 317 -13.64 30.57 -16.30
C ARG A 317 -13.33 30.47 -17.77
N VAL A 318 -12.96 31.60 -18.37
CA VAL A 318 -12.40 31.68 -19.72
C VAL A 318 -10.93 32.04 -19.59
N LEU A 319 -10.08 31.34 -20.34
CA LEU A 319 -8.65 31.61 -20.44
C LEU A 319 -8.29 31.88 -21.91
N ARG A 320 -7.47 32.89 -22.18
CA ARG A 320 -7.13 33.36 -23.54
C ARG A 320 -5.63 33.60 -23.71
N LYS A 321 -5.08 33.20 -24.84
CA LYS A 321 -3.68 33.39 -25.22
C LYS A 321 -3.57 33.83 -26.68
N LYS A 322 -3.05 35.04 -26.87
CA LYS A 322 -2.65 35.55 -28.19
C LYS A 322 -1.22 35.09 -28.51
N PHE A 323 -0.98 34.75 -29.77
CA PHE A 323 0.35 34.39 -30.28
C PHE A 323 0.45 34.71 -31.78
N THR A 324 1.67 34.88 -32.28
CA THR A 324 1.93 35.29 -33.66
C THR A 324 2.86 34.31 -34.33
N LEU A 325 2.55 33.92 -35.56
CA LEU A 325 3.34 32.98 -36.36
C LEU A 325 4.01 33.72 -37.53
N SER A 326 5.31 33.52 -37.72
CA SER A 326 6.11 34.18 -38.77
C SER A 326 5.86 33.66 -40.19
N ALA A 327 5.33 32.45 -40.31
CA ALA A 327 5.18 31.72 -41.55
C ALA A 327 3.88 30.90 -41.57
N ALA A 328 3.50 30.41 -42.76
CA ALA A 328 2.31 29.60 -42.93
C ALA A 328 2.42 28.29 -42.14
N VAL A 329 1.32 27.87 -41.50
CA VAL A 329 1.29 26.63 -40.71
C VAL A 329 1.25 25.42 -41.62
N GLU A 330 2.18 24.50 -41.44
CA GLU A 330 2.23 23.20 -42.12
C GLU A 330 1.45 22.15 -41.33
N LYS A 331 1.68 22.06 -40.02
CA LYS A 331 0.97 21.16 -39.10
C LYS A 331 0.83 21.79 -37.72
N ALA A 332 -0.27 21.51 -37.02
CA ALA A 332 -0.42 21.92 -35.62
C ALA A 332 -1.24 20.93 -34.80
N TYR A 333 -0.85 20.70 -33.54
CA TYR A 333 -1.46 19.73 -32.63
C TYR A 333 -1.72 20.33 -31.25
N LEU A 334 -2.99 20.35 -30.81
CA LEU A 334 -3.41 20.84 -29.50
C LEU A 334 -3.68 19.67 -28.55
N GLN A 335 -3.08 19.72 -27.36
CA GLN A 335 -3.33 18.82 -26.25
C GLN A 335 -3.63 19.63 -24.98
N GLY A 336 -4.41 19.06 -24.09
CA GLY A 336 -4.68 19.68 -22.80
C GLY A 336 -5.64 18.92 -21.91
N ARG A 337 -5.86 19.49 -20.73
CA ARG A 337 -6.73 19.07 -19.65
C ARG A 337 -7.28 20.33 -18.98
N GLY A 338 -8.57 20.34 -18.69
CA GLY A 338 -9.14 21.19 -17.65
C GLY A 338 -9.72 20.27 -16.59
N ASP A 339 -9.87 20.78 -15.37
CA ASP A 339 -10.23 19.97 -14.20
C ASP A 339 -11.47 19.07 -14.43
N ASP A 340 -12.68 19.64 -14.49
CA ASP A 340 -13.92 18.88 -14.74
C ASP A 340 -14.35 18.91 -16.21
N GLU A 341 -14.37 20.10 -16.82
CA GLU A 341 -14.74 20.26 -18.23
C GLU A 341 -13.84 21.31 -18.91
N VAL A 342 -13.46 21.06 -20.17
CA VAL A 342 -12.76 22.05 -20.99
C VAL A 342 -13.22 22.02 -22.44
N ILE A 343 -13.41 23.20 -23.02
CA ILE A 343 -13.70 23.39 -24.45
C ILE A 343 -12.71 24.42 -25.01
N PHE A 344 -12.08 24.09 -26.14
CA PHE A 344 -11.13 24.97 -26.81
C PHE A 344 -11.71 25.65 -28.05
N TYR A 345 -11.23 26.86 -28.32
CA TYR A 345 -11.51 27.63 -29.51
C TYR A 345 -10.23 28.23 -30.08
N ILE A 346 -10.06 28.19 -31.40
CA ILE A 346 -9.01 28.90 -32.13
C ILE A 346 -9.68 29.86 -33.10
N ASN A 347 -9.29 31.14 -33.06
CA ASN A 347 -9.79 32.17 -33.98
C ASN A 347 -11.34 32.17 -34.11
N GLY A 348 -12.04 32.02 -32.98
CA GLY A 348 -13.50 31.98 -32.91
C GLY A 348 -14.17 30.63 -33.24
N GLN A 349 -13.42 29.64 -33.71
CA GLN A 349 -13.94 28.32 -34.08
C GLN A 349 -13.65 27.28 -33.01
N GLN A 350 -14.65 26.48 -32.64
CA GLN A 350 -14.47 25.40 -31.68
C GLN A 350 -13.57 24.31 -32.27
N CYS A 351 -12.60 23.85 -31.47
CA CYS A 351 -11.72 22.76 -31.83
C CYS A 351 -11.70 21.69 -30.73
N HIS A 352 -11.28 20.49 -31.11
CA HIS A 352 -11.02 19.38 -30.20
C HIS A 352 -9.53 19.13 -30.12
N PHE A 353 -9.08 18.37 -29.12
CA PHE A 353 -7.70 17.90 -29.04
C PHE A 353 -7.31 17.12 -30.30
N GLY A 354 -6.03 17.22 -30.67
CA GLY A 354 -5.47 16.62 -31.87
C GLY A 354 -5.05 17.66 -32.90
N GLU A 355 -5.07 17.29 -34.19
CA GLU A 355 -4.62 18.17 -35.26
C GLU A 355 -5.57 19.35 -35.48
N ILE A 356 -5.05 20.57 -35.39
CA ILE A 356 -5.83 21.83 -35.52
C ILE A 356 -5.30 22.77 -36.60
N THR A 357 -4.44 22.29 -37.51
CA THR A 357 -3.79 23.05 -38.60
C THR A 357 -4.74 24.02 -39.31
N ARG A 358 -5.94 23.54 -39.69
CA ARG A 358 -6.93 24.31 -40.47
C ARG A 358 -7.50 25.55 -39.78
N TYR A 359 -7.34 25.68 -38.47
CA TYR A 359 -7.87 26.79 -37.70
C TYR A 359 -6.88 27.94 -37.54
N LEU A 360 -5.60 27.71 -37.84
CA LEU A 360 -4.51 28.66 -37.67
C LEU A 360 -4.22 29.43 -38.97
N GLN A 361 -3.71 30.64 -38.82
CA GLN A 361 -3.27 31.50 -39.91
C GLN A 361 -1.83 31.99 -39.70
N SER A 362 -1.17 32.41 -40.79
CA SER A 362 0.05 33.21 -40.66
C SER A 362 -0.27 34.56 -40.00
N GLY A 363 0.61 35.06 -39.13
CA GLY A 363 0.35 36.27 -38.33
C GLY A 363 -0.35 35.96 -36.99
N GLU A 364 -1.21 36.87 -36.54
CA GLU A 364 -1.85 36.79 -35.22
C GLU A 364 -2.92 35.71 -35.13
N ASN A 365 -2.92 34.98 -34.02
CA ASN A 365 -3.89 33.95 -33.68
C ASN A 365 -4.32 34.09 -32.21
N ILE A 366 -5.50 33.59 -31.88
CA ILE A 366 -6.01 33.48 -30.50
C ILE A 366 -6.39 32.03 -30.18
N LEU A 367 -5.91 31.54 -29.04
CA LEU A 367 -6.35 30.30 -28.40
C LEU A 367 -7.18 30.65 -27.16
N VAL A 368 -8.36 30.05 -27.03
CA VAL A 368 -9.29 30.26 -25.91
C VAL A 368 -9.68 28.91 -25.32
N ALA A 369 -9.71 28.82 -23.99
CA ALA A 369 -10.19 27.67 -23.24
C ALA A 369 -11.32 28.11 -22.31
N GLU A 370 -12.47 27.47 -22.40
CA GLU A 370 -13.53 27.57 -21.40
C GLU A 370 -13.41 26.38 -20.46
N VAL A 371 -13.21 26.64 -19.17
CA VAL A 371 -13.02 25.60 -18.15
C VAL A 371 -14.12 25.69 -17.11
N THR A 372 -14.82 24.59 -16.89
CA THR A 372 -15.77 24.43 -15.77
C THR A 372 -15.07 23.64 -14.67
N ASN A 373 -15.16 24.14 -13.44
CA ASN A 373 -14.72 23.45 -12.23
C ASN A 373 -15.90 23.34 -11.26
N HIS A 374 -16.06 22.20 -10.61
CA HIS A 374 -17.20 21.85 -9.77
C HIS A 374 -16.84 21.77 -8.29
N ARG A 375 -15.65 21.30 -7.89
CA ARG A 375 -15.43 20.95 -6.47
C ARG A 375 -14.07 21.33 -5.86
N TYR A 376 -13.01 21.56 -6.65
CA TYR A 376 -11.64 21.70 -6.11
C TYR A 376 -10.88 22.92 -6.69
N VAL A 377 -9.54 22.88 -6.69
CA VAL A 377 -8.72 23.90 -7.35
C VAL A 377 -8.81 23.66 -8.85
N GLY A 378 -9.58 24.51 -9.53
CA GLY A 378 -9.71 24.44 -10.97
C GLY A 378 -8.39 24.73 -11.68
N GLY A 379 -8.32 24.39 -12.96
CA GLY A 379 -7.16 24.75 -13.74
C GLY A 379 -7.23 24.29 -15.18
N LEU A 380 -6.27 24.81 -15.93
CA LEU A 380 -6.02 24.48 -17.33
C LEU A 380 -4.56 24.06 -17.46
N LEU A 381 -4.33 22.92 -18.08
CA LEU A 381 -3.05 22.54 -18.65
C LEU A 381 -3.26 22.34 -20.14
N ALA A 382 -2.59 23.15 -20.95
CA ALA A 382 -2.73 23.12 -22.40
C ALA A 382 -1.40 23.35 -23.08
N GLU A 383 -1.22 22.72 -24.24
CA GLU A 383 -0.06 22.85 -25.10
C GLU A 383 -0.43 22.67 -26.57
N LEU A 384 0.07 23.56 -27.41
CA LEU A 384 -0.11 23.53 -28.85
C LEU A 384 1.26 23.53 -29.55
N GLU A 385 1.57 22.45 -30.27
CA GLU A 385 2.75 22.32 -31.14
C GLU A 385 2.41 22.76 -32.56
N ILE A 386 3.26 23.55 -33.19
CA ILE A 386 3.04 24.11 -34.54
C ILE A 386 4.33 23.99 -35.34
N LEU A 387 4.26 23.37 -36.52
CA LEU A 387 5.30 23.37 -37.55
C LEU A 387 4.89 24.35 -38.64
N CYS A 388 5.76 25.31 -38.96
CA CYS A 388 5.56 26.26 -40.04
C CYS A 388 6.35 25.87 -41.31
N SER A 389 5.97 26.46 -42.45
CA SER A 389 6.55 26.19 -43.77
C SER A 389 8.03 26.55 -43.91
N ASP A 390 8.53 27.46 -43.06
CA ASP A 390 9.95 27.82 -42.96
C ASP A 390 10.74 26.88 -42.02
N ARG A 391 10.09 25.79 -41.58
CA ARG A 391 10.60 24.78 -40.64
C ARG A 391 10.79 25.29 -39.20
N SER A 392 10.28 26.47 -38.86
CA SER A 392 10.18 26.91 -37.47
C SER A 392 9.16 26.06 -36.71
N ILE A 393 9.46 25.80 -35.43
CA ILE A 393 8.58 25.05 -34.53
C ILE A 393 8.20 25.96 -33.36
N TYR A 394 6.90 26.16 -33.18
CA TYR A 394 6.33 26.92 -32.07
C TYR A 394 5.63 25.99 -31.10
N ARG A 395 5.73 26.30 -29.81
CA ARG A 395 4.95 25.69 -28.74
C ARG A 395 4.25 26.77 -27.93
N VAL A 396 2.93 26.78 -28.00
CA VAL A 396 2.09 27.64 -27.16
C VAL A 396 1.68 26.84 -25.95
N VAL A 397 2.29 27.13 -24.81
CA VAL A 397 2.03 26.44 -23.54
C VAL A 397 1.11 27.27 -22.65
N SER A 398 0.40 26.59 -21.75
CA SER A 398 -0.28 27.18 -20.60
C SER A 398 0.77 27.76 -19.64
N ASP A 399 0.70 29.06 -19.38
CA ASP A 399 1.63 29.80 -18.54
C ASP A 399 0.96 31.09 -18.02
N LYS A 400 1.66 31.90 -17.22
CA LYS A 400 1.11 33.15 -16.65
C LYS A 400 0.76 34.22 -17.69
N THR A 401 1.16 34.06 -18.94
CA THR A 401 0.86 35.05 -19.99
C THR A 401 -0.54 34.88 -20.56
N TRP A 402 -1.21 33.78 -20.23
CA TRP A 402 -2.65 33.64 -20.48
C TRP A 402 -3.42 34.66 -19.66
N LYS A 403 -4.48 35.20 -20.24
CA LYS A 403 -5.43 36.06 -19.55
C LYS A 403 -6.67 35.28 -19.15
N THR A 404 -7.31 35.64 -18.05
CA THR A 404 -8.48 34.94 -17.54
C THR A 404 -9.57 35.87 -17.00
N ALA A 405 -10.83 35.51 -17.21
CA ALA A 405 -12.00 36.18 -16.66
C ALA A 405 -13.13 35.18 -16.34
N TYR A 406 -14.14 35.65 -15.60
CA TYR A 406 -15.39 34.90 -15.45
C TYR A 406 -16.07 34.73 -16.80
N CYS A 407 -16.63 33.54 -17.04
CA CYS A 407 -17.41 33.29 -18.26
C CYS A 407 -18.66 34.18 -18.27
N PRO A 408 -18.80 35.13 -19.21
CA PRO A 408 -19.95 36.02 -19.24
C PRO A 408 -21.20 35.30 -19.75
N ASP A 409 -22.37 35.64 -19.20
CA ASP A 409 -23.66 35.31 -19.80
C ASP A 409 -23.91 36.24 -21.00
N GLY A 410 -23.61 35.77 -22.22
CA GLY A 410 -23.77 36.59 -23.43
C GLY A 410 -23.14 36.01 -24.70
N PRO A 411 -23.20 36.75 -25.83
CA PRO A 411 -22.59 36.34 -27.10
C PRO A 411 -21.09 36.09 -26.94
N PRO A 412 -20.53 35.00 -27.50
CA PRO A 412 -19.16 34.58 -27.20
C PRO A 412 -18.09 35.32 -28.03
N ASP A 413 -18.20 36.65 -28.12
CA ASP A 413 -17.28 37.48 -28.91
C ASP A 413 -15.84 37.40 -28.40
N TYR A 414 -15.64 37.08 -27.11
CA TYR A 414 -14.32 36.81 -26.51
C TYR A 414 -13.58 35.64 -27.17
N ARG A 415 -14.23 34.79 -27.97
CA ARG A 415 -13.56 33.70 -28.71
C ARG A 415 -12.79 34.20 -29.94
N LYS A 416 -13.07 35.42 -30.42
CA LYS A 416 -12.49 35.99 -31.65
C LYS A 416 -11.21 36.79 -31.37
N LEU A 417 -10.42 37.04 -32.41
CA LEU A 417 -9.14 37.75 -32.31
C LEU A 417 -9.32 39.23 -31.93
N GLU A 418 -10.38 39.86 -32.45
CA GLU A 418 -10.66 41.29 -32.34
C GLU A 418 -11.17 41.72 -30.96
N PHE A 419 -11.50 40.77 -30.08
CA PHE A 419 -11.97 41.10 -28.74
C PHE A 419 -10.85 41.68 -27.88
N ASP A 420 -11.14 42.83 -27.28
CA ASP A 420 -10.27 43.53 -26.35
C ASP A 420 -10.32 42.91 -24.95
N ASP A 421 -9.25 42.20 -24.57
CA ASP A 421 -9.03 41.63 -23.24
C ASP A 421 -8.05 42.44 -22.39
N SER A 422 -7.82 43.72 -22.72
CA SER A 422 -6.90 44.57 -21.96
C SER A 422 -7.26 44.67 -20.48
N SER A 423 -8.54 44.52 -20.12
CA SER A 423 -9.04 44.55 -18.74
C SER A 423 -9.04 43.19 -18.01
N TRP A 424 -8.58 42.09 -18.65
CA TRP A 424 -8.57 40.76 -18.03
C TRP A 424 -7.29 40.53 -17.23
N ASP A 425 -7.41 39.81 -16.11
CA ASP A 425 -6.28 39.44 -15.27
C ASP A 425 -5.39 38.40 -15.95
N HIS A 426 -4.12 38.36 -15.57
CA HIS A 426 -3.22 37.26 -15.95
C HIS A 426 -3.53 36.01 -15.13
N ALA A 427 -3.37 34.84 -15.74
CA ALA A 427 -3.44 33.56 -15.04
C ALA A 427 -2.25 33.40 -14.09
N LEU A 428 -2.47 32.71 -12.98
CA LEU A 428 -1.46 32.26 -12.04
C LEU A 428 -0.93 30.90 -12.48
N GLU A 429 0.40 30.77 -12.53
CA GLU A 429 1.08 29.47 -12.59
C GLU A 429 0.95 28.80 -11.22
N ILE A 430 0.19 27.71 -11.14
CA ILE A 430 0.06 26.92 -9.91
C ILE A 430 1.26 25.98 -9.81
N VAL A 431 1.43 25.10 -10.81
CA VAL A 431 2.51 24.11 -10.87
C VAL A 431 2.73 23.58 -12.29
N GLN A 432 3.89 23.01 -12.60
CA GLN A 432 4.22 22.42 -13.92
C GLN A 432 4.52 20.92 -13.74
N PRO A 433 3.93 19.99 -14.52
CA PRO A 433 4.32 18.58 -14.47
C PRO A 433 5.84 18.36 -14.73
N PRO A 434 6.51 17.38 -14.10
CA PRO A 434 5.96 16.42 -13.15
C PRO A 434 5.77 16.97 -11.74
N TYR A 435 6.07 18.24 -11.53
CA TYR A 435 5.97 18.88 -10.23
C TYR A 435 4.49 19.08 -9.86
N GLY A 436 4.19 18.98 -8.56
CA GLY A 436 2.84 19.09 -8.03
C GLY A 436 2.06 17.80 -8.09
N ILE A 437 0.74 17.95 -8.00
CA ILE A 437 -0.15 16.84 -7.62
C ILE A 437 -0.17 15.70 -8.64
N TRP A 438 -0.10 16.00 -9.92
CA TRP A 438 -0.35 15.02 -10.98
C TRP A 438 0.84 14.13 -11.36
N GLY A 439 2.03 14.36 -10.80
CA GLY A 439 3.25 13.62 -11.18
C GLY A 439 3.54 13.73 -12.69
N GLU A 440 4.13 12.68 -13.28
CA GLU A 440 4.33 12.62 -14.74
C GLU A 440 2.99 12.56 -15.48
N VAL A 441 2.70 13.58 -16.30
CA VAL A 441 1.51 13.63 -17.14
C VAL A 441 1.91 13.36 -18.58
N ALA A 442 1.57 12.17 -19.09
CA ALA A 442 1.95 11.77 -20.44
C ALA A 442 1.46 12.78 -21.50
N TYR A 443 2.43 13.33 -22.23
CA TYR A 443 2.29 14.24 -23.35
C TYR A 443 2.71 13.50 -24.63
N THR A 444 1.86 13.48 -25.65
CA THR A 444 2.23 12.86 -26.93
C THR A 444 3.00 13.86 -27.79
N MET A 445 4.24 13.57 -28.15
CA MET A 445 4.99 14.44 -29.07
C MET A 445 4.56 14.15 -30.52
N HIS A 446 3.92 15.11 -31.18
CA HIS A 446 3.46 14.95 -32.56
C HIS A 446 4.50 15.40 -33.60
N LEU A 447 5.42 16.30 -33.22
CA LEU A 447 6.47 16.82 -34.10
C LEU A 447 7.86 16.20 -33.83
N GLY A 448 7.97 15.28 -32.86
CA GLY A 448 9.24 14.65 -32.46
C GLY A 448 10.10 15.52 -31.54
N ARG A 449 11.28 15.02 -31.15
CA ARG A 449 12.24 15.76 -30.31
C ARG A 449 12.99 16.82 -31.11
N LEU A 450 13.26 17.96 -30.47
CA LEU A 450 13.97 19.10 -31.05
C LEU A 450 15.48 18.86 -31.00
N PRO A 451 16.20 18.92 -32.14
CA PRO A 451 17.63 18.66 -32.16
C PRO A 451 18.41 19.84 -31.56
N VAL A 452 19.17 19.57 -30.50
CA VAL A 452 20.12 20.51 -29.90
C VAL A 452 21.46 19.81 -29.74
N ARG A 453 22.52 20.42 -30.28
CA ARG A 453 23.87 19.91 -30.12
C ARG A 453 24.47 20.48 -28.84
N LEU A 454 24.92 19.61 -27.96
CA LEU A 454 25.70 19.95 -26.78
C LEU A 454 27.16 20.14 -27.19
N ASP A 455 27.64 21.39 -27.17
CA ASP A 455 28.96 21.76 -27.68
C ASP A 455 30.04 21.58 -26.61
N LYS A 456 29.74 21.95 -25.36
CA LYS A 456 30.69 21.89 -24.25
C LYS A 456 29.99 21.85 -22.89
N GLU A 457 30.43 20.97 -22.02
CA GLU A 457 30.09 20.98 -20.60
C GLU A 457 31.33 21.25 -19.76
N PHE A 458 31.17 21.99 -18.66
CA PHE A 458 32.19 22.14 -17.64
C PHE A 458 31.58 21.84 -16.28
N PHE A 459 31.80 20.61 -15.82
CA PHE A 459 31.73 20.26 -14.40
C PHE A 459 33.16 20.13 -13.86
N PRO A 460 33.46 20.62 -12.65
CA PRO A 460 34.73 20.35 -12.01
C PRO A 460 34.88 18.83 -11.80
N ALA A 461 36.09 18.30 -12.01
CA ALA A 461 36.36 16.87 -11.80
C ALA A 461 36.12 16.44 -10.33
N GLN A 462 36.31 17.38 -9.41
CA GLN A 462 36.07 17.19 -7.98
C GLN A 462 35.46 18.45 -7.35
N VAL A 463 34.56 18.26 -6.40
CA VAL A 463 33.95 19.30 -5.57
C VAL A 463 33.79 18.82 -4.13
N ASP A 464 33.86 19.72 -3.15
CA ASP A 464 33.61 19.36 -1.75
C ASP A 464 32.10 19.42 -1.43
N ALA A 465 31.60 18.44 -0.68
CA ALA A 465 30.24 18.47 -0.14
C ALA A 465 30.02 19.74 0.72
N GLY A 466 28.82 20.34 0.64
CA GLY A 466 28.53 21.61 1.30
C GLY A 466 28.97 22.86 0.52
N SER A 467 29.85 22.70 -0.47
CA SER A 467 30.31 23.79 -1.35
C SER A 467 29.37 23.98 -2.55
N THR A 468 29.67 25.00 -3.35
CA THR A 468 28.95 25.30 -4.58
C THR A 468 29.54 24.52 -5.76
N LEU A 469 28.70 23.80 -6.50
CA LEU A 469 29.00 23.24 -7.81
C LEU A 469 28.76 24.32 -8.88
N ASP A 470 29.84 24.81 -9.47
CA ASP A 470 29.79 25.71 -10.63
C ASP A 470 29.51 24.91 -11.90
N ILE A 471 28.52 25.36 -12.67
CA ILE A 471 28.07 24.69 -13.89
C ILE A 471 28.18 25.69 -15.04
N ALA A 472 28.80 25.26 -16.14
CA ALA A 472 28.74 25.97 -17.41
C ALA A 472 28.44 24.99 -18.54
N VAL A 473 27.39 25.27 -19.31
CA VAL A 473 26.95 24.46 -20.45
C VAL A 473 26.86 25.36 -21.67
N GLU A 474 27.46 24.94 -22.78
CA GLU A 474 27.30 25.55 -24.10
C GLU A 474 26.57 24.58 -25.03
N MET A 475 25.49 25.06 -25.65
CA MET A 475 24.63 24.27 -26.54
C MET A 475 24.20 25.09 -27.75
N THR A 476 24.06 24.45 -28.90
CA THR A 476 23.63 25.07 -30.15
C THR A 476 22.37 24.37 -30.65
N PRO A 477 21.22 25.07 -30.72
CA PRO A 477 20.04 24.55 -31.38
C PRO A 477 20.28 24.35 -32.88
N GLU A 478 19.87 23.22 -33.44
CA GLU A 478 19.96 23.00 -34.90
C GLU A 478 18.75 23.61 -35.64
N VAL A 479 17.67 23.88 -34.91
CA VAL A 479 16.44 24.52 -35.39
C VAL A 479 16.15 25.79 -34.58
N GLN A 480 15.31 26.67 -35.12
CA GLN A 480 14.83 27.85 -34.41
C GLN A 480 13.94 27.41 -33.23
N LEU A 481 14.28 27.83 -32.02
CA LEU A 481 13.54 27.52 -30.79
C LEU A 481 12.79 28.76 -30.31
N ASP A 482 11.48 28.83 -30.56
CA ASP A 482 10.66 29.97 -30.13
C ASP A 482 9.81 29.69 -28.89
N SER A 483 10.21 28.71 -28.08
CA SER A 483 9.48 28.29 -26.87
C SER A 483 10.44 27.88 -25.75
N PRO A 484 10.06 28.09 -24.47
CA PRO A 484 10.95 27.83 -23.35
C PRO A 484 11.15 26.33 -23.14
N ILE A 485 12.40 25.89 -22.96
CA ILE A 485 12.76 24.50 -22.68
C ILE A 485 13.50 24.48 -21.34
N PRO A 486 12.95 23.87 -20.28
CA PRO A 486 13.59 23.84 -18.98
C PRO A 486 14.85 22.98 -18.99
N VAL A 487 15.90 23.46 -18.34
CA VAL A 487 17.14 22.70 -18.15
C VAL A 487 17.24 22.24 -16.70
N THR A 488 17.34 20.93 -16.49
CA THR A 488 17.50 20.34 -15.15
C THR A 488 18.83 19.60 -15.02
N LEU A 489 19.33 19.55 -13.79
CA LEU A 489 20.53 18.81 -13.41
C LEU A 489 20.16 17.76 -12.39
N LYS A 490 20.47 16.50 -12.67
CA LYS A 490 20.24 15.36 -11.79
C LYS A 490 21.58 14.88 -11.23
N ILE A 491 21.67 14.73 -9.91
CA ILE A 491 22.82 14.13 -9.25
C ILE A 491 22.46 12.72 -8.83
N CYS A 492 23.16 11.74 -9.39
CA CYS A 492 22.92 10.31 -9.20
C CYS A 492 24.17 9.59 -8.69
N ARG A 493 23.97 8.47 -8.00
CA ARG A 493 25.03 7.49 -7.71
C ARG A 493 24.40 6.10 -7.70
N ASN A 494 25.00 5.13 -8.37
CA ASN A 494 24.46 3.77 -8.53
C ASN A 494 22.96 3.78 -8.91
N GLN A 495 22.58 4.62 -9.88
CA GLN A 495 21.20 4.83 -10.33
C GLN A 495 20.23 5.47 -9.31
N GLN A 496 20.66 5.71 -8.07
CA GLN A 496 19.86 6.41 -7.06
C GLN A 496 20.03 7.92 -7.21
N THR A 497 18.90 8.63 -7.17
CA THR A 497 18.88 10.09 -7.30
C THR A 497 19.06 10.72 -5.93
N PHE A 498 20.09 11.57 -5.78
CA PHE A 498 20.33 12.33 -4.56
C PHE A 498 19.66 13.70 -4.60
N ALA A 499 19.63 14.34 -5.78
CA ALA A 499 18.95 15.62 -5.97
C ALA A 499 18.65 15.90 -7.45
N VAL A 500 17.65 16.75 -7.68
CA VAL A 500 17.33 17.33 -8.98
C VAL A 500 17.24 18.85 -8.81
N TYR A 501 17.97 19.59 -9.65
CA TYR A 501 18.01 21.06 -9.63
C TYR A 501 17.54 21.62 -10.97
N GLN A 502 16.70 22.64 -10.94
CA GLN A 502 16.33 23.40 -12.15
C GLN A 502 17.31 24.56 -12.32
N LEU A 503 17.94 24.68 -13.50
CA LEU A 503 19.06 25.61 -13.69
C LEU A 503 18.63 27.01 -14.14
N ASP A 504 17.56 27.14 -14.92
CA ASP A 504 17.21 28.39 -15.60
C ASP A 504 15.71 28.71 -15.70
N GLY A 505 14.83 27.80 -15.28
CA GLY A 505 13.38 27.93 -15.44
C GLY A 505 12.92 27.99 -16.91
N GLY A 506 13.72 27.47 -17.85
CA GLY A 506 13.43 27.47 -19.29
C GLY A 506 13.65 28.81 -20.01
N LYS A 507 14.26 29.79 -19.34
CA LYS A 507 14.43 31.15 -19.87
C LYS A 507 15.52 31.27 -20.93
N LEU A 508 16.55 30.43 -20.89
CA LEU A 508 17.74 30.61 -21.75
C LEU A 508 17.58 30.01 -23.15
N LEU A 509 16.70 29.02 -23.31
CA LEU A 509 16.40 28.39 -24.60
C LEU A 509 15.25 29.07 -25.36
N HIS A 510 14.60 30.06 -24.75
CA HIS A 510 13.50 30.81 -25.35
C HIS A 510 14.01 31.78 -26.43
N HIS A 511 13.48 31.69 -27.65
CA HIS A 511 13.90 32.46 -28.84
C HIS A 511 15.34 32.22 -29.29
N ALA A 512 15.87 31.02 -29.03
CA ALA A 512 17.21 30.69 -29.48
C ALA A 512 17.27 30.45 -30.98
N ALA A 513 18.19 31.14 -31.66
CA ALA A 513 18.30 31.06 -33.10
C ALA A 513 19.02 29.80 -33.56
N ALA A 514 18.54 29.20 -34.65
CA ALA A 514 19.19 28.06 -35.28
C ALA A 514 20.67 28.35 -35.56
N GLY A 515 21.55 27.43 -35.14
CA GLY A 515 23.00 27.50 -35.36
C GLY A 515 23.75 28.52 -34.50
N LYS A 516 23.09 29.21 -33.56
CA LYS A 516 23.77 30.13 -32.63
C LYS A 516 24.00 29.47 -31.26
N PRO A 517 25.25 29.43 -30.75
CA PRO A 517 25.54 28.90 -29.42
C PRO A 517 24.89 29.71 -28.31
N ILE A 518 24.42 29.00 -27.29
CA ILE A 518 23.85 29.54 -26.05
C ILE A 518 24.71 29.08 -24.90
N ARG A 519 25.00 29.97 -23.97
CA ARG A 519 25.78 29.66 -22.77
C ARG A 519 24.90 29.81 -21.53
N LEU A 520 24.80 28.72 -20.78
CA LEU A 520 24.13 28.64 -19.49
C LEU A 520 25.18 28.52 -18.39
N THR A 521 25.08 29.35 -17.35
CA THR A 521 25.93 29.26 -16.15
C THR A 521 25.06 29.25 -14.91
N SER A 522 25.30 28.32 -13.98
CA SER A 522 24.55 28.21 -12.73
C SER A 522 25.44 27.77 -11.58
N GLN A 523 24.99 28.01 -10.36
CA GLN A 523 25.69 27.69 -9.11
C GLN A 523 24.74 26.94 -8.19
N ILE A 524 25.12 25.71 -7.81
CA ILE A 524 24.28 24.85 -6.97
C ILE A 524 24.98 24.57 -5.65
N LYS A 525 24.32 24.85 -4.53
CA LYS A 525 24.83 24.46 -3.21
C LYS A 525 24.58 22.96 -2.98
N LEU A 526 25.66 22.20 -2.85
CA LEU A 526 25.57 20.77 -2.52
C LEU A 526 25.29 20.57 -1.04
N SER A 527 24.58 19.49 -0.69
CA SER A 527 24.40 19.09 0.70
C SER A 527 25.75 18.72 1.34
N CYS A 528 25.95 19.15 2.58
CA CYS A 528 27.14 18.78 3.36
C CYS A 528 27.12 17.32 3.85
N PHE A 529 26.01 16.61 3.59
CA PHE A 529 25.78 15.23 4.02
C PHE A 529 26.02 14.17 2.93
N TYR A 530 26.36 14.60 1.71
CA TYR A 530 26.67 13.67 0.61
C TYR A 530 27.86 12.78 0.99
N PRO A 531 27.71 11.44 0.96
CA PRO A 531 28.83 10.53 1.16
C PRO A 531 29.93 10.78 0.12
N PRO A 532 31.21 10.63 0.49
CA PRO A 532 32.28 10.77 -0.49
C PRO A 532 32.17 9.71 -1.59
N GLY A 533 32.46 10.08 -2.83
CA GLY A 533 32.44 9.15 -3.96
C GLY A 533 32.21 9.81 -5.30
N GLU A 534 32.12 8.97 -6.32
CA GLU A 534 31.81 9.40 -7.69
C GLU A 534 30.30 9.46 -7.90
N TYR A 535 29.84 10.59 -8.43
CA TYR A 535 28.44 10.87 -8.75
C TYR A 535 28.30 11.16 -10.23
N ASP A 536 27.26 10.63 -10.85
CA ASP A 536 26.82 11.04 -12.18
C ASP A 536 26.04 12.34 -12.05
N VAL A 537 26.54 13.39 -12.70
CA VAL A 537 25.85 14.66 -12.87
C VAL A 537 25.30 14.69 -14.29
N GLU A 538 23.98 14.68 -14.42
CA GLU A 538 23.27 14.50 -15.68
C GLU A 538 22.40 15.72 -15.99
N LEU A 539 22.63 16.31 -17.16
CA LEU A 539 21.80 17.35 -17.73
C LEU A 539 20.59 16.72 -18.43
N ASN A 540 19.39 17.18 -18.08
CA ASN A 540 18.16 16.72 -18.70
C ASN A 540 17.34 17.89 -19.25
N LEU A 541 17.00 17.79 -20.53
CA LEU A 541 16.21 18.76 -21.30
C LEU A 541 15.00 18.04 -21.91
N PRO A 542 13.79 18.23 -21.37
CA PRO A 542 12.58 17.66 -21.94
C PRO A 542 12.41 18.08 -23.41
N PHE A 543 11.84 17.20 -24.24
CA PHE A 543 11.54 17.44 -25.66
C PHE A 543 12.74 17.64 -26.58
N VAL A 544 13.96 17.59 -26.04
CA VAL A 544 15.18 17.77 -26.82
C VAL A 544 15.83 16.42 -27.08
N GLU A 545 16.34 16.27 -28.30
CA GLU A 545 17.31 15.23 -28.63
C GLU A 545 18.69 15.88 -28.56
N LEU A 546 19.45 15.52 -27.53
CA LEU A 546 20.81 16.01 -27.34
C LEU A 546 21.78 15.19 -28.20
N SER A 547 22.52 15.87 -29.07
CA SER A 547 23.62 15.31 -29.87
C SER A 547 24.96 15.94 -29.45
N GLY A 548 26.10 15.37 -29.87
CA GLY A 548 27.42 15.94 -29.58
C GLY A 548 28.08 15.34 -28.33
N GLN A 549 28.39 16.17 -27.33
CA GLN A 549 29.01 15.71 -26.07
C GLN A 549 28.01 14.89 -25.22
N PRO A 550 28.49 14.01 -24.31
CA PRO A 550 27.63 13.34 -23.36
C PRO A 550 26.97 14.34 -22.41
N SER A 551 25.67 14.21 -22.15
CA SER A 551 24.93 15.02 -21.16
C SER A 551 25.12 14.54 -19.72
N ARG A 552 25.98 13.54 -19.50
CA ARG A 552 26.27 12.94 -18.20
C ARG A 552 27.76 12.92 -17.99
N GLN A 553 28.21 13.49 -16.87
CA GLN A 553 29.61 13.48 -16.46
C GLN A 553 29.75 12.94 -15.02
N LYS A 554 30.86 12.25 -14.76
CA LYS A 554 31.26 11.85 -13.41
C LYS A 554 31.95 13.00 -12.68
N VAL A 555 31.47 13.31 -11.49
CA VAL A 555 32.05 14.28 -10.57
C VAL A 555 32.36 13.58 -9.26
N PHE A 556 33.60 13.70 -8.78
CA PHE A 556 33.96 13.19 -7.47
C PHE A 556 33.56 14.19 -6.39
N ILE A 557 32.67 13.79 -5.48
CA ILE A 557 32.30 14.61 -4.33
C ILE A 557 33.16 14.18 -3.15
N ALA A 558 34.05 15.04 -2.70
CA ALA A 558 34.85 14.82 -1.51
C ALA A 558 34.06 15.29 -0.27
N ASN A 559 34.15 14.55 0.82
CA ASN A 559 33.55 14.96 2.08
C ASN A 559 34.41 14.52 3.27
N PRO A 560 35.13 15.44 3.94
CA PRO A 560 35.92 15.12 5.11
C PRO A 560 35.08 15.06 6.40
N ARG A 561 33.77 15.37 6.33
CA ARG A 561 32.90 15.42 7.50
C ARG A 561 32.81 14.04 8.13
N THR A 562 33.18 13.99 9.41
CA THR A 562 32.93 12.86 10.29
C THR A 562 32.04 13.35 11.42
N SER A 563 31.10 12.51 11.83
CA SER A 563 30.21 12.81 12.94
C SER A 563 30.04 11.56 13.79
N ALA A 564 30.08 11.72 15.11
CA ALA A 564 29.71 10.62 16.00
C ALA A 564 28.18 10.45 16.01
N LEU A 565 27.72 9.24 16.32
CA LEU A 565 26.31 9.00 16.66
C LEU A 565 25.92 9.84 17.87
N PRO A 566 24.73 10.46 17.87
CA PRO A 566 24.17 11.08 19.06
C PRO A 566 23.86 10.01 20.12
N VAL A 567 23.78 10.42 21.38
CA VAL A 567 23.27 9.57 22.47
C VAL A 567 21.77 9.81 22.60
N ALA A 568 20.96 8.84 22.19
CA ALA A 568 19.52 8.86 22.32
C ALA A 568 19.08 7.77 23.30
N GLU A 569 18.32 8.16 24.33
CA GLU A 569 17.89 7.25 25.40
C GLU A 569 16.47 7.57 25.86
N ILE A 570 15.73 6.54 26.28
CA ILE A 570 14.46 6.69 27.01
C ILE A 570 14.75 6.49 28.49
N ARG A 571 14.37 7.47 29.32
CA ARG A 571 14.50 7.36 30.78
C ARG A 571 13.42 8.16 31.50
N LYS A 572 13.17 7.80 32.76
CA LYS A 572 12.26 8.51 33.66
C LYS A 572 13.02 9.24 34.76
N ASP A 573 12.49 10.39 35.17
CA ASP A 573 12.97 11.13 36.34
C ASP A 573 11.99 10.96 37.51
N GLY A 574 12.27 10.04 38.43
CA GLY A 574 11.38 9.80 39.59
C GLY A 574 10.02 9.21 39.20
N ARG A 575 8.91 9.86 39.57
CA ARG A 575 7.52 9.44 39.24
C ARG A 575 7.03 9.94 37.87
N GLN A 576 7.88 10.64 37.11
CA GLN A 576 7.52 11.14 35.78
C GLN A 576 7.31 9.99 34.78
N MET A 577 6.55 10.27 33.72
CA MET A 577 6.46 9.39 32.55
C MET A 577 7.83 9.33 31.83
N PRO A 578 8.19 8.20 31.17
CA PRO A 578 9.42 8.11 30.38
C PRO A 578 9.48 9.20 29.31
N GLN A 579 10.67 9.77 29.11
CA GLN A 579 10.90 10.85 28.14
C GLN A 579 12.06 10.48 27.21
N LEU A 580 12.01 11.01 25.99
CA LEU A 580 13.12 10.96 25.05
C LEU A 580 14.18 11.99 25.43
N TYR A 581 15.43 11.52 25.50
CA TYR A 581 16.60 12.36 25.61
C TYR A 581 17.47 12.20 24.36
N ILE A 582 17.94 13.32 23.81
CA ILE A 582 18.95 13.36 22.76
C ILE A 582 20.11 14.22 23.26
N ASN A 583 21.30 13.64 23.34
CA ASN A 583 22.50 14.25 23.92
C ASN A 583 22.26 14.85 25.31
N GLY A 584 21.47 14.16 26.14
CA GLY A 584 21.13 14.58 27.50
C GLY A 584 20.03 15.66 27.60
N GLN A 585 19.48 16.15 26.49
CA GLN A 585 18.39 17.12 26.47
C GLN A 585 17.03 16.42 26.29
N LYS A 586 16.02 16.84 27.06
CA LYS A 586 14.64 16.38 26.90
C LYS A 586 14.07 16.87 25.57
N VAL A 587 13.51 15.96 24.79
CA VAL A 587 12.90 16.27 23.49
C VAL A 587 11.48 15.75 23.47
N TRP A 588 10.50 16.66 23.44
CA TRP A 588 9.14 16.32 23.04
C TRP A 588 9.10 16.35 21.52
N ASN A 589 8.33 15.43 20.94
CA ASN A 589 8.11 15.49 19.52
C ASN A 589 6.87 14.70 19.11
N ILE A 590 6.06 15.33 18.26
CA ILE A 590 5.21 14.65 17.29
C ILE A 590 6.07 14.45 16.03
N PHE A 591 6.55 13.23 15.80
CA PHE A 591 7.39 12.96 14.63
C PHE A 591 6.55 12.93 13.34
N TYR A 592 7.20 12.95 12.18
CA TYR A 592 6.52 12.71 10.91
C TYR A 592 7.19 11.57 10.14
N THR A 593 6.40 10.81 9.38
CA THR A 593 6.92 9.86 8.40
C THR A 593 7.17 10.60 7.09
N VAL A 594 8.35 10.40 6.47
CA VAL A 594 8.59 10.92 5.13
C VAL A 594 7.57 10.28 4.16
N PRO A 595 6.82 11.04 3.34
CA PRO A 595 5.73 10.53 2.50
C PRO A 595 6.22 9.57 1.41
N TYR A 596 6.48 8.32 1.75
CA TYR A 596 7.16 7.36 0.87
C TYR A 596 6.33 6.97 -0.37
N ALA A 597 5.01 7.20 -0.34
CA ALA A 597 4.11 7.01 -1.47
C ALA A 597 4.01 8.24 -2.39
N ALA A 598 4.56 9.38 -1.98
CA ALA A 598 4.66 10.58 -2.81
C ALA A 598 6.02 10.62 -3.52
N GLY A 599 6.09 11.31 -4.64
CA GLY A 599 7.32 11.59 -5.38
C GLY A 599 8.20 12.63 -4.68
N PRO A 600 9.44 12.82 -5.18
CA PRO A 600 10.46 13.60 -4.48
C PRO A 600 10.07 15.05 -4.17
N ALA A 601 9.33 15.70 -5.06
CA ALA A 601 8.92 17.09 -4.89
C ALA A 601 7.95 17.26 -3.71
N MET A 602 6.93 16.40 -3.64
CA MET A 602 5.95 16.45 -2.57
C MET A 602 6.55 16.05 -1.22
N GLN A 603 7.46 15.08 -1.21
CA GLN A 603 8.25 14.75 -0.03
C GLN A 603 9.04 15.96 0.48
N THR A 604 9.76 16.66 -0.40
CA THR A 604 10.51 17.89 -0.05
C THR A 604 9.59 18.97 0.54
N THR A 605 8.43 19.22 -0.05
CA THR A 605 7.46 20.18 0.49
C THR A 605 7.05 19.80 1.91
N MET A 606 6.59 18.56 2.12
CA MET A 606 6.13 18.14 3.45
C MET A 606 7.24 18.12 4.49
N ILE A 607 8.46 17.72 4.13
CA ILE A 607 9.61 17.77 5.05
C ILE A 607 9.80 19.19 5.59
N ARG A 608 9.75 20.20 4.71
CA ARG A 608 9.87 21.61 5.11
C ARG A 608 8.70 22.07 5.96
N GLU A 609 7.47 21.70 5.60
CA GLU A 609 6.28 22.09 6.36
C GLU A 609 6.24 21.48 7.76
N PHE A 610 6.59 20.20 7.91
CA PHE A 610 6.70 19.57 9.23
C PHE A 610 7.84 20.17 10.07
N HIS A 611 8.98 20.49 9.45
CA HIS A 611 10.05 21.21 10.12
C HIS A 611 9.59 22.59 10.61
N ASN A 612 8.91 23.36 9.76
CA ASN A 612 8.37 24.67 10.11
C ASN A 612 7.32 24.57 11.23
N ALA A 613 6.60 23.45 11.30
CA ALA A 613 5.70 23.11 12.40
C ALA A 613 6.43 22.67 13.69
N GLY A 614 7.77 22.63 13.70
CA GLY A 614 8.58 22.34 14.87
C GLY A 614 8.85 20.85 15.10
N CYS A 615 8.55 19.98 14.14
CA CYS A 615 8.91 18.56 14.22
C CYS A 615 10.41 18.39 14.04
N LYS A 616 11.09 17.80 15.04
CA LYS A 616 12.56 17.67 15.07
C LYS A 616 13.10 16.31 14.64
N VAL A 617 12.21 15.35 14.35
CA VAL A 617 12.59 13.98 14.04
C VAL A 617 11.71 13.49 12.90
N ALA A 618 12.36 12.92 11.90
CA ALA A 618 11.74 12.22 10.79
C ALA A 618 11.88 10.71 10.97
N ARG A 619 10.81 9.99 10.66
CA ARG A 619 10.86 8.55 10.42
C ARG A 619 11.01 8.31 8.92
N VAL A 620 12.11 7.66 8.53
CA VAL A 620 12.41 7.37 7.12
C VAL A 620 12.25 5.88 6.86
N TRP A 621 11.41 5.52 5.89
CA TRP A 621 11.33 4.16 5.36
C TRP A 621 12.53 3.87 4.45
N ALA A 622 13.60 3.38 5.05
CA ALA A 622 14.86 3.07 4.40
C ALA A 622 14.80 1.74 3.64
N HIS A 623 15.19 1.77 2.36
CA HIS A 623 15.28 0.58 1.52
C HIS A 623 16.69 0.01 1.52
N MET A 624 16.92 -1.00 2.37
CA MET A 624 18.14 -1.80 2.35
C MET A 624 18.08 -2.84 1.23
N GLN A 625 19.12 -2.96 0.41
CA GLN A 625 19.21 -4.00 -0.63
C GLN A 625 20.17 -5.10 -0.21
N ILE A 626 19.68 -6.34 -0.19
CA ILE A 626 20.44 -7.55 0.12
C ILE A 626 20.60 -8.33 -1.19
N LEU A 627 21.82 -8.34 -1.72
CA LEU A 627 22.14 -8.87 -3.05
C LEU A 627 22.49 -10.37 -3.01
N ASP A 628 23.15 -10.82 -1.94
CA ASP A 628 23.55 -12.21 -1.67
C ASP A 628 23.85 -12.34 -0.15
N ASP A 629 24.31 -13.51 0.31
CA ASP A 629 24.62 -13.83 1.72
C ASP A 629 25.46 -12.77 2.45
N ASN A 630 26.40 -12.12 1.75
CA ASN A 630 27.36 -11.18 2.31
C ASN A 630 27.56 -9.93 1.43
N SER A 631 26.60 -9.64 0.53
CA SER A 631 26.68 -8.51 -0.40
C SER A 631 25.44 -7.64 -0.24
N PHE A 632 25.66 -6.36 0.07
CA PHE A 632 24.61 -5.41 0.43
C PHE A 632 24.87 -4.05 -0.26
N ASP A 633 23.81 -3.36 -0.66
CA ASP A 633 23.87 -1.99 -1.19
C ASP A 633 23.02 -1.05 -0.32
N PHE A 634 23.64 0.03 0.14
CA PHE A 634 23.03 1.06 1.01
C PHE A 634 22.91 2.42 0.31
N THR A 635 23.17 2.50 -1.00
CA THR A 635 23.10 3.75 -1.76
C THR A 635 21.70 4.38 -1.67
N THR A 636 20.65 3.56 -1.69
CA THR A 636 19.27 4.06 -1.54
C THR A 636 19.03 4.68 -0.18
N ILE A 637 19.58 4.09 0.89
CA ILE A 637 19.50 4.64 2.25
C ILE A 637 20.21 6.00 2.31
N ASP A 638 21.41 6.10 1.71
CA ASP A 638 22.14 7.36 1.62
C ASP A 638 21.33 8.45 0.91
N ALA A 639 20.68 8.12 -0.20
CA ALA A 639 19.86 9.06 -0.97
C ALA A 639 18.64 9.54 -0.16
N GLN A 640 17.90 8.61 0.47
CA GLN A 640 16.71 8.94 1.26
C GLN A 640 17.04 9.81 2.49
N ILE A 641 18.15 9.53 3.18
CA ILE A 641 18.61 10.36 4.30
C ILE A 641 19.03 11.75 3.79
N ASN A 642 19.74 11.82 2.67
CA ASN A 642 20.16 13.09 2.11
C ASN A 642 18.99 13.93 1.61
N GLN A 643 17.90 13.32 1.15
CA GLN A 643 16.70 14.05 0.78
C GLN A 643 16.13 14.84 1.98
N VAL A 644 16.05 14.20 3.15
CA VAL A 644 15.61 14.88 4.38
C VAL A 644 16.57 15.98 4.79
N LEU A 645 17.87 15.65 4.87
CA LEU A 645 18.88 16.55 5.44
C LEU A 645 19.34 17.67 4.52
N SER A 646 19.05 17.59 3.22
CA SER A 646 19.34 18.68 2.27
C SER A 646 18.36 19.85 2.43
N ASP A 647 17.12 19.55 2.78
CA ASP A 647 16.08 20.55 3.04
C ASP A 647 16.11 21.04 4.48
N ASP A 648 16.27 20.12 5.45
CA ASP A 648 16.44 20.44 6.86
C ASP A 648 17.65 19.73 7.48
N PRO A 649 18.80 20.42 7.59
CA PRO A 649 20.03 19.83 8.09
C PRO A 649 20.00 19.52 9.59
N ASP A 650 19.00 19.99 10.35
CA ASP A 650 18.90 19.84 11.81
C ASP A 650 17.98 18.72 12.27
N THR A 651 17.17 18.15 11.38
CA THR A 651 16.32 16.99 11.68
C THR A 651 17.12 15.77 12.13
N PHE A 652 16.64 15.12 13.19
CA PHE A 652 17.08 13.79 13.60
C PHE A 652 16.27 12.71 12.88
N ILE A 653 16.82 11.51 12.73
CA ILE A 653 16.20 10.45 11.94
C ILE A 653 16.12 9.15 12.74
N ILE A 654 14.93 8.53 12.71
CA ILE A 654 14.73 7.12 13.02
C ILE A 654 14.61 6.36 11.70
N LEU A 655 15.51 5.41 11.47
CA LEU A 655 15.52 4.60 10.25
C LEU A 655 14.66 3.37 10.41
N CYS A 656 13.59 3.28 9.63
CA CYS A 656 12.67 2.16 9.57
C CYS A 656 12.96 1.33 8.31
N PHE A 657 13.24 0.04 8.42
CA PHE A 657 13.61 -0.77 7.25
C PHE A 657 13.07 -2.20 7.33
N MET A 658 12.58 -2.69 6.19
CA MET A 658 12.10 -4.06 6.02
C MET A 658 13.28 -4.99 5.74
N MET A 659 13.47 -6.01 6.57
CA MET A 659 14.57 -6.96 6.38
C MET A 659 14.36 -7.84 5.14
N ASP A 660 13.14 -8.32 4.93
CA ASP A 660 12.77 -9.35 3.94
C ASP A 660 12.28 -8.79 2.59
N ARG A 661 11.99 -7.49 2.51
CA ARG A 661 11.70 -6.81 1.22
C ARG A 661 12.97 -6.38 0.49
N GLY A 662 14.11 -6.36 1.18
CA GLY A 662 15.40 -6.00 0.60
C GLY A 662 16.04 -7.06 -0.30
N ILE A 663 15.52 -8.30 -0.28
CA ILE A 663 16.05 -9.45 -1.02
C ILE A 663 15.97 -9.18 -2.54
N GLN A 664 17.12 -8.98 -3.18
CA GLN A 664 17.18 -8.76 -4.62
C GLN A 664 17.22 -10.08 -5.40
N ASN A 665 16.61 -10.08 -6.59
CA ASN A 665 16.63 -11.19 -7.54
C ASN A 665 16.16 -12.55 -6.97
N ASP A 666 15.41 -12.53 -5.87
CA ASP A 666 14.88 -13.73 -5.19
C ASP A 666 15.99 -14.72 -4.80
N PHE A 667 17.19 -14.23 -4.47
CA PHE A 667 18.37 -15.10 -4.28
C PHE A 667 18.18 -16.09 -3.12
N PHE A 668 17.54 -15.64 -2.03
CA PHE A 668 17.39 -16.46 -0.83
C PHE A 668 16.53 -17.70 -1.11
N ARG A 669 15.36 -17.53 -1.74
CA ARG A 669 14.50 -18.66 -2.13
C ARG A 669 15.19 -19.61 -3.10
N LYS A 670 15.96 -19.09 -4.06
CA LYS A 670 16.69 -19.91 -5.05
C LYS A 670 17.81 -20.75 -4.42
N LYS A 671 18.44 -20.26 -3.35
CA LYS A 671 19.61 -20.88 -2.71
C LYS A 671 19.26 -21.70 -1.48
N TYR A 672 18.19 -21.33 -0.77
CA TYR A 672 17.72 -21.90 0.50
C TYR A 672 16.19 -22.11 0.48
N PRO A 673 15.64 -22.87 -0.49
CA PRO A 673 14.20 -23.09 -0.58
C PRO A 673 13.61 -23.76 0.68
N GLU A 674 14.38 -24.59 1.38
CA GLU A 674 13.99 -25.25 2.61
C GLU A 674 13.85 -24.29 3.81
N GLU A 675 14.35 -23.06 3.69
CA GLU A 675 14.31 -22.03 4.72
C GLU A 675 13.13 -21.05 4.57
N MET A 676 12.24 -21.32 3.61
CA MET A 676 11.07 -20.50 3.29
C MET A 676 9.86 -20.88 4.13
N VAL A 677 8.93 -19.93 4.31
CA VAL A 677 7.65 -20.17 4.97
C VAL A 677 6.83 -21.19 4.20
N VAL A 678 6.11 -22.06 4.90
CA VAL A 678 5.14 -23.00 4.31
C VAL A 678 3.77 -22.81 4.97
N PHE A 679 2.68 -22.75 4.20
CA PHE A 679 1.31 -22.71 4.73
C PHE A 679 0.74 -24.11 4.99
N ASP A 680 -0.41 -24.18 5.65
CA ASP A 680 -1.10 -25.40 6.09
C ASP A 680 -1.54 -26.34 4.97
N ASP A 681 -1.61 -25.87 3.73
CA ASP A 681 -1.89 -26.66 2.53
C ASP A 681 -0.62 -27.15 1.80
N GLY A 682 0.57 -26.84 2.33
CA GLY A 682 1.85 -27.18 1.72
C GLY A 682 2.42 -26.10 0.80
N THR A 683 1.72 -25.00 0.59
CA THR A 683 2.23 -23.84 -0.15
C THR A 683 3.55 -23.34 0.42
N MET A 684 4.59 -23.17 -0.39
CA MET A 684 5.71 -22.29 -0.03
C MET A 684 5.41 -20.84 -0.37
N PHE A 685 5.57 -19.98 0.62
CA PHE A 685 5.48 -18.54 0.44
C PHE A 685 6.84 -17.96 0.08
N LYS A 686 6.88 -16.90 -0.75
CA LYS A 686 8.13 -16.29 -1.25
C LYS A 686 8.88 -15.46 -0.21
N LYS A 687 8.73 -15.77 1.08
CA LYS A 687 9.40 -15.10 2.20
C LYS A 687 10.14 -16.09 3.09
N PRO A 688 11.33 -15.74 3.60
CA PRO A 688 12.05 -16.57 4.56
C PRO A 688 11.18 -16.85 5.79
N SER A 689 11.25 -18.07 6.32
CA SER A 689 10.63 -18.39 7.60
C SER A 689 11.17 -17.48 8.69
N LEU A 690 10.30 -16.98 9.57
CA LEU A 690 10.71 -16.27 10.77
C LEU A 690 11.48 -17.17 11.75
N ALA A 691 11.48 -18.48 11.55
CA ALA A 691 12.30 -19.44 12.30
C ALA A 691 13.62 -19.80 11.57
N SER A 692 13.92 -19.21 10.41
CA SER A 692 15.12 -19.53 9.63
C SER A 692 16.39 -18.96 10.29
N GLU A 693 17.21 -19.85 10.86
CA GLU A 693 18.54 -19.49 11.37
C GLU A 693 19.46 -18.96 10.26
N LYS A 694 19.31 -19.48 9.03
CA LYS A 694 20.09 -19.02 7.88
C LYS A 694 19.73 -17.57 7.52
N TRP A 695 18.44 -17.25 7.51
CA TRP A 695 17.98 -15.87 7.30
C TRP A 695 18.44 -14.94 8.42
N HIS A 696 18.34 -15.37 9.68
CA HIS A 696 18.82 -14.57 10.82
C HIS A 696 20.29 -14.20 10.71
N SER A 697 21.13 -15.14 10.25
CA SER A 697 22.54 -14.87 10.01
C SER A 697 22.76 -13.81 8.91
N ILE A 698 22.07 -13.94 7.77
CA ILE A 698 22.19 -12.99 6.65
C ILE A 698 21.65 -11.61 7.03
N ALA A 699 20.42 -11.54 7.54
CA ALA A 699 19.78 -10.29 7.96
C ALA A 699 20.53 -9.62 9.13
N GLY A 700 21.04 -10.41 10.08
CA GLY A 700 21.88 -9.90 11.15
C GLY A 700 23.20 -9.31 10.63
N ASN A 701 23.82 -9.96 9.64
CA ASN A 701 25.04 -9.43 9.01
C ASN A 701 24.78 -8.17 8.17
N SER A 702 23.64 -8.10 7.47
CA SER A 702 23.26 -6.91 6.71
C SER A 702 23.03 -5.71 7.64
N ILE A 703 22.34 -5.91 8.77
CA ILE A 703 22.17 -4.87 9.80
C ILE A 703 23.53 -4.41 10.34
N ARG A 704 24.42 -5.32 10.74
CA ARG A 704 25.78 -4.95 11.22
C ARG A 704 26.54 -4.10 10.18
N THR A 705 26.46 -4.49 8.92
CA THR A 705 27.17 -3.80 7.83
C THR A 705 26.55 -2.42 7.56
N MET A 706 25.21 -2.34 7.57
CA MET A 706 24.47 -1.08 7.42
C MET A 706 24.80 -0.10 8.55
N LEU A 707 24.83 -0.56 9.81
CA LEU A 707 25.17 0.26 10.97
C LEU A 707 26.60 0.81 10.85
N LYS A 708 27.56 -0.01 10.40
CA LYS A 708 28.95 0.41 10.15
C LYS A 708 29.07 1.41 9.00
N HIS A 709 28.26 1.24 7.95
CA HIS A 709 28.16 2.19 6.83
C HIS A 709 27.67 3.55 7.33
N ILE A 710 26.53 3.57 8.04
CA ILE A 710 25.92 4.78 8.59
C ILE A 710 26.87 5.50 9.55
N GLN A 711 27.55 4.77 10.45
CA GLN A 711 28.50 5.36 11.41
C GLN A 711 29.71 6.05 10.74
N ARG A 712 30.05 5.66 9.50
CA ARG A 712 31.12 6.29 8.71
C ARG A 712 30.57 7.42 7.82
N ALA A 713 29.26 7.53 7.69
CA ALA A 713 28.64 8.50 6.80
C ALA A 713 28.67 9.93 7.41
N PRO A 714 28.73 10.97 6.56
CA PRO A 714 28.73 12.37 7.01
C PRO A 714 27.52 12.79 7.85
N TYR A 715 26.40 12.07 7.71
CA TYR A 715 25.13 12.31 8.39
C TYR A 715 24.96 11.52 9.70
N ALA A 716 25.95 10.73 10.14
CA ALA A 716 25.84 9.86 11.32
C ALA A 716 25.30 10.57 12.58
N GLY A 717 25.68 11.84 12.78
CA GLY A 717 25.20 12.67 13.91
C GLY A 717 23.72 13.00 13.91
N ARG A 718 22.99 12.64 12.87
CA ARG A 718 21.54 12.84 12.75
C ARG A 718 20.74 11.56 12.98
N ILE A 719 21.37 10.38 13.05
CA ILE A 719 20.66 9.12 13.26
C ILE A 719 20.53 8.83 14.75
N ILE A 720 19.30 8.86 15.27
CA ILE A 720 19.03 8.64 16.70
C ILE A 720 18.48 7.26 17.01
N GLY A 721 17.99 6.52 16.00
CA GLY A 721 17.41 5.21 16.25
C GLY A 721 17.09 4.39 15.02
N TYR A 722 16.72 3.14 15.27
CA TYR A 722 16.45 2.12 14.28
C TYR A 722 15.15 1.38 14.62
N LEU A 723 14.36 1.12 13.59
CA LEU A 723 13.11 0.37 13.66
C LEU A 723 13.13 -0.78 12.62
N PRO A 724 13.72 -1.94 12.96
CA PRO A 724 13.71 -3.10 12.09
C PRO A 724 12.29 -3.66 11.95
N CYS A 725 11.90 -3.93 10.71
CA CYS A 725 10.59 -4.47 10.35
C CYS A 725 10.75 -5.84 9.67
N GLY A 726 9.86 -6.77 9.97
CA GLY A 726 9.87 -8.13 9.42
C GLY A 726 8.51 -8.80 9.55
N GLY A 727 8.35 -10.00 8.99
CA GLY A 727 7.07 -10.72 9.00
C GLY A 727 5.99 -10.07 8.13
N GLU A 728 4.74 -10.45 8.38
CA GLU A 728 3.60 -9.94 7.60
C GLU A 728 3.41 -8.44 7.84
N GLU A 729 3.16 -7.71 6.75
CA GLU A 729 3.04 -6.24 6.72
C GLU A 729 4.24 -5.45 7.29
N GLY A 730 5.33 -6.12 7.71
CA GLY A 730 6.47 -5.51 8.40
C GLY A 730 6.31 -5.35 9.91
N GLN A 731 5.26 -5.92 10.49
CA GLN A 731 4.87 -5.67 11.87
C GLN A 731 5.30 -6.78 12.84
N TRP A 732 6.12 -7.73 12.42
CA TRP A 732 6.52 -8.92 13.20
C TRP A 732 5.38 -9.88 13.49
N LEU A 733 4.49 -10.03 12.51
CA LEU A 733 3.42 -11.01 12.47
C LEU A 733 3.87 -12.26 11.70
N HIS A 734 3.32 -13.43 12.02
CA HIS A 734 3.47 -14.58 11.13
C HIS A 734 2.68 -14.34 9.84
N HIS A 735 3.19 -14.85 8.73
CA HIS A 735 2.53 -14.73 7.44
C HIS A 735 1.16 -15.45 7.43
N TRP A 736 0.22 -14.95 6.65
CA TRP A 736 -1.09 -15.59 6.47
C TRP A 736 -1.53 -15.47 5.01
N GLY A 737 -2.27 -16.47 4.51
CA GLY A 737 -2.82 -16.40 3.15
C GLY A 737 -4.23 -15.82 3.06
N SER A 738 -4.95 -15.74 4.19
CA SER A 738 -6.34 -15.26 4.24
C SER A 738 -6.73 -14.79 5.64
N ASN A 739 -7.91 -14.17 5.76
CA ASN A 739 -8.53 -13.79 7.04
C ASN A 739 -9.52 -14.82 7.59
N ASP A 740 -9.68 -15.94 6.88
CA ASP A 740 -10.60 -17.01 7.22
C ASP A 740 -9.82 -18.30 7.46
N PRO A 741 -9.54 -18.68 8.73
CA PRO A 741 -8.78 -19.88 9.03
C PRO A 741 -9.44 -21.13 8.45
N LYS A 742 -10.74 -21.11 8.13
CA LYS A 742 -11.47 -22.22 7.50
C LYS A 742 -11.13 -22.44 6.02
N GLN A 743 -10.32 -21.59 5.40
CA GLN A 743 -9.73 -21.86 4.08
C GLN A 743 -8.34 -22.53 4.21
N PRO A 744 -8.01 -23.52 3.37
CA PRO A 744 -6.62 -23.99 3.23
C PRO A 744 -5.69 -22.87 2.77
N GLY A 745 -4.40 -22.96 3.09
CA GLY A 745 -3.38 -21.97 2.71
C GLY A 745 -3.44 -20.69 3.53
N THR A 746 -4.14 -20.72 4.67
CA THR A 746 -4.33 -19.55 5.53
C THR A 746 -3.29 -19.46 6.64
N LEU A 747 -2.91 -20.59 7.25
CA LEU A 747 -2.07 -20.63 8.44
C LEU A 747 -0.63 -20.96 8.08
N SER A 748 0.30 -20.08 8.41
CA SER A 748 1.73 -20.41 8.51
C SER A 748 2.05 -20.84 9.96
N ASP A 749 3.26 -21.27 10.29
CA ASP A 749 4.32 -21.70 9.40
C ASP A 749 4.54 -23.20 9.61
N TYR A 750 4.36 -23.99 8.55
CA TYR A 750 4.52 -25.44 8.49
C TYR A 750 5.89 -25.85 7.94
N SER A 751 6.81 -24.89 7.79
CA SER A 751 8.13 -25.11 7.21
C SER A 751 9.05 -25.93 8.12
N LEU A 752 10.13 -26.47 7.53
CA LEU A 752 11.15 -27.19 8.25
C LEU A 752 11.85 -26.33 9.33
N PRO A 753 12.19 -25.04 9.10
CA PRO A 753 12.68 -24.15 10.14
C PRO A 753 11.74 -24.03 11.32
N MET A 754 10.44 -23.84 11.09
CA MET A 754 9.47 -23.73 12.18
C MET A 754 9.31 -25.05 12.94
N LEU A 755 9.38 -26.20 12.27
CA LEU A 755 9.40 -27.51 12.93
C LEU A 755 10.63 -27.68 13.84
N ARG A 756 11.82 -27.28 13.37
CA ARG A 756 13.05 -27.31 14.18
C ARG A 756 12.94 -26.38 15.39
N TYR A 757 12.43 -25.17 15.18
CA TYR A 757 12.20 -24.21 16.26
C TYR A 757 11.19 -24.75 17.28
N PHE A 758 10.08 -25.31 16.82
CA PHE A 758 9.05 -25.88 17.69
C PHE A 758 9.60 -27.03 18.55
N ARG A 759 10.37 -27.95 17.98
CA ARG A 759 11.04 -29.02 18.76
C ARG A 759 12.03 -28.46 19.78
N SER A 760 12.78 -27.42 19.43
CA SER A 760 13.67 -26.72 20.38
C SER A 760 12.88 -26.07 21.52
N TYR A 761 11.73 -25.47 21.21
CA TYR A 761 10.81 -24.90 22.18
C TYR A 761 10.29 -25.99 23.15
N LEU A 762 9.79 -27.12 22.61
CA LEU A 762 9.34 -28.26 23.42
C LEU A 762 10.45 -28.84 24.30
N GLN A 763 11.67 -28.94 23.77
CA GLN A 763 12.85 -29.39 24.51
C GLN A 763 13.15 -28.49 25.71
N LYS A 764 12.98 -27.17 25.56
CA LYS A 764 13.14 -26.22 26.68
C LYS A 764 12.00 -26.34 27.68
N LYS A 765 10.76 -26.49 27.21
CA LYS A 765 9.55 -26.54 28.05
C LYS A 765 9.47 -27.83 28.87
N TYR A 766 9.61 -29.00 28.22
CA TYR A 766 9.38 -30.30 28.85
C TYR A 766 10.65 -31.01 29.30
N GLN A 767 11.81 -30.71 28.73
CA GLN A 767 13.12 -31.30 29.04
C GLN A 767 13.27 -32.80 28.70
N THR A 768 12.25 -33.64 28.91
CA THR A 768 12.27 -35.09 28.63
C THR A 768 11.04 -35.54 27.85
N ASP A 769 11.16 -36.67 27.15
CA ASP A 769 10.06 -37.27 26.36
C ASP A 769 8.87 -37.63 27.26
N GLU A 770 9.11 -38.16 28.46
CA GLU A 770 8.05 -38.58 29.39
C GLU A 770 7.17 -37.40 29.81
N LYS A 771 7.75 -36.21 30.03
CA LYS A 771 6.99 -35.01 30.38
C LYS A 771 6.16 -34.49 29.22
N LEU A 772 6.69 -34.57 27.99
CA LEU A 772 5.93 -34.22 26.78
C LEU A 772 4.76 -35.19 26.57
N GLN A 773 5.03 -36.49 26.64
CA GLN A 773 4.04 -37.56 26.49
C GLN A 773 2.92 -37.42 27.53
N GLN A 774 3.28 -37.12 28.78
CA GLN A 774 2.32 -36.85 29.84
C GLN A 774 1.45 -35.61 29.56
N ALA A 775 2.05 -34.53 29.07
CA ALA A 775 1.35 -33.29 28.78
C ALA A 775 0.41 -33.43 27.57
N TRP A 776 0.85 -34.12 26.51
CA TRP A 776 0.07 -34.33 25.29
C TRP A 776 -0.86 -35.54 25.37
N ARG A 777 -0.74 -36.36 26.42
CA ARG A 777 -1.43 -37.66 26.59
C ARG A 777 -1.25 -38.57 25.37
N ASP A 778 -0.04 -38.61 24.85
CA ASP A 778 0.35 -39.41 23.68
C ASP A 778 1.69 -40.08 23.95
N ASP A 779 1.70 -41.37 24.26
CA ASP A 779 2.93 -42.11 24.57
C ASP A 779 3.81 -42.38 23.33
N SER A 780 3.34 -42.03 22.12
CA SER A 780 4.06 -42.25 20.87
C SER A 780 4.94 -41.08 20.44
N VAL A 781 4.71 -39.88 21.00
CA VAL A 781 5.49 -38.68 20.67
C VAL A 781 6.78 -38.61 21.48
N THR A 782 7.85 -38.10 20.88
CA THR A 782 9.09 -37.72 21.55
C THR A 782 9.46 -36.30 21.16
N LEU A 783 10.40 -35.68 21.87
CA LEU A 783 10.95 -34.36 21.54
C LEU A 783 11.54 -34.32 20.12
N GLN A 784 11.97 -35.48 19.58
CA GLN A 784 12.47 -35.60 18.21
C GLN A 784 11.36 -35.86 17.19
N THR A 785 10.27 -36.53 17.55
CA THR A 785 9.20 -36.90 16.59
C THR A 785 8.02 -35.94 16.60
N ALA A 786 7.89 -35.06 17.60
CA ALA A 786 6.84 -34.06 17.69
C ALA A 786 6.67 -33.30 16.35
N ALA A 787 5.43 -33.22 15.86
CA ALA A 787 5.08 -32.59 14.60
C ALA A 787 4.31 -31.30 14.85
N ILE A 788 4.33 -30.39 13.86
CA ILE A 788 3.46 -29.21 13.88
C ILE A 788 2.00 -29.68 13.88
N PRO A 789 1.14 -29.18 14.78
CA PRO A 789 -0.26 -29.58 14.83
C PRO A 789 -0.98 -29.34 13.50
N SER A 790 -1.89 -30.25 13.16
CA SER A 790 -2.70 -30.12 11.95
C SER A 790 -3.50 -28.82 11.98
N ARG A 791 -3.81 -28.30 10.80
CA ARG A 791 -4.72 -27.16 10.61
C ARG A 791 -6.00 -27.27 11.44
N GLN A 792 -6.65 -28.44 11.42
CA GLN A 792 -7.89 -28.66 12.17
C GLN A 792 -7.68 -28.50 13.68
N ALA A 793 -6.58 -29.05 14.21
CA ALA A 793 -6.25 -28.92 15.63
C ALA A 793 -5.92 -27.46 16.02
N ARG A 794 -5.33 -26.68 15.10
CA ARG A 794 -5.07 -25.25 15.33
C ARG A 794 -6.31 -24.37 15.26
N ILE A 795 -7.34 -24.74 14.53
CA ILE A 795 -8.51 -23.87 14.38
C ILE A 795 -9.58 -24.15 15.43
N MET A 796 -9.84 -25.43 15.70
CA MET A 796 -11.01 -25.85 16.45
C MET A 796 -10.61 -26.82 17.58
N PRO A 797 -11.04 -26.57 18.83
CA PRO A 797 -10.90 -27.52 19.92
C PRO A 797 -11.50 -28.88 19.57
N VAL A 798 -10.93 -29.96 20.11
CA VAL A 798 -11.40 -31.34 19.85
C VAL A 798 -12.88 -31.55 20.21
N ASN A 799 -13.42 -30.78 21.16
CA ASN A 799 -14.83 -30.86 21.56
C ASN A 799 -15.78 -29.95 20.75
N GLY A 800 -15.27 -29.17 19.79
CA GLY A 800 -16.05 -28.24 18.96
C GLY A 800 -16.55 -26.97 19.67
N GLY A 801 -16.10 -26.69 20.89
CA GLY A 801 -16.49 -25.52 21.68
C GLY A 801 -15.61 -24.28 21.42
N MET A 802 -15.86 -23.20 22.18
CA MET A 802 -15.05 -21.97 22.12
C MET A 802 -13.69 -22.11 22.82
N PHE A 803 -13.64 -22.82 23.95
CA PHE A 803 -12.43 -23.02 24.74
C PHE A 803 -11.72 -24.31 24.36
N ARG A 804 -10.39 -24.23 24.20
CA ARG A 804 -9.52 -25.40 24.14
C ARG A 804 -9.43 -26.06 25.51
N SER A 805 -9.24 -27.38 25.51
CA SER A 805 -8.92 -28.16 26.69
C SER A 805 -7.46 -28.61 26.62
N PRO A 806 -6.56 -28.16 27.52
CA PRO A 806 -5.20 -28.64 27.64
C PRO A 806 -5.09 -30.16 27.60
N GLU A 807 -6.03 -30.88 28.21
CA GLU A 807 -6.05 -32.34 28.18
C GLU A 807 -6.10 -32.97 26.76
N ARG A 808 -6.53 -32.22 25.76
CA ARG A 808 -6.75 -32.72 24.38
C ARG A 808 -6.08 -31.86 23.30
N ASP A 809 -5.87 -30.58 23.60
CA ASP A 809 -5.44 -29.56 22.65
C ASP A 809 -4.02 -29.02 22.99
N GLN A 810 -3.29 -29.62 23.96
CA GLN A 810 -1.98 -29.12 24.43
C GLN A 810 -0.97 -28.89 23.29
N SER A 811 -0.94 -29.76 22.28
CA SER A 811 -0.02 -29.61 21.15
C SER A 811 -0.28 -28.34 20.34
N ALA A 812 -1.56 -27.96 20.16
CA ALA A 812 -1.94 -26.71 19.49
C ALA A 812 -1.63 -25.48 20.35
N ILE A 813 -1.88 -25.57 21.67
CA ILE A 813 -1.52 -24.52 22.64
C ILE A 813 -0.01 -24.27 22.62
N ASP A 814 0.79 -25.33 22.74
CA ASP A 814 2.26 -25.27 22.71
C ASP A 814 2.78 -24.69 21.40
N PHE A 815 2.13 -24.99 20.27
CA PHE A 815 2.52 -24.42 18.98
C PHE A 815 2.18 -22.93 18.89
N GLY A 816 1.02 -22.49 19.38
CA GLY A 816 0.68 -21.08 19.48
C GLY A 816 1.67 -20.29 20.35
N GLU A 817 2.09 -20.86 21.48
CA GLU A 817 3.14 -20.29 22.34
C GLU A 817 4.49 -20.24 21.61
N ALA A 818 4.84 -21.29 20.87
CA ALA A 818 6.08 -21.32 20.08
C ALA A 818 6.10 -20.28 18.96
N LEU A 819 4.96 -19.99 18.32
CA LEU A 819 4.83 -18.91 17.34
C LEU A 819 5.15 -17.55 17.97
N SER A 820 4.61 -17.26 19.15
CA SER A 820 4.91 -16.00 19.86
C SER A 820 6.36 -15.93 20.34
N SER A 821 6.90 -17.04 20.86
CA SER A 821 8.32 -17.17 21.23
C SER A 821 9.25 -16.92 20.04
N CYS A 822 8.88 -17.36 18.83
CA CYS A 822 9.66 -17.16 17.61
C CYS A 822 9.80 -15.67 17.28
N ILE A 823 8.71 -14.90 17.34
CA ILE A 823 8.72 -13.45 17.15
C ILE A 823 9.61 -12.77 18.20
N ASN A 824 9.43 -13.11 19.48
CA ASN A 824 10.23 -12.53 20.56
C ASN A 824 11.72 -12.80 20.40
N TYR A 825 12.09 -14.02 19.99
CA TYR A 825 13.48 -14.38 19.69
C TYR A 825 14.08 -13.48 18.61
N ASN A 826 13.35 -13.25 17.52
CA ASN A 826 13.82 -12.41 16.42
C ASN A 826 14.04 -10.97 16.86
N ILE A 827 13.03 -10.38 17.51
CA ILE A 827 13.11 -9.00 18.01
C ILE A 827 14.33 -8.84 18.91
N LYS A 828 14.52 -9.75 19.88
CA LYS A 828 15.68 -9.72 20.80
C LYS A 828 17.02 -9.89 20.06
N TYR A 829 17.06 -10.77 19.05
CA TYR A 829 18.27 -10.99 18.25
C TYR A 829 18.72 -9.72 17.53
N TYR A 830 17.82 -9.03 16.83
CA TYR A 830 18.16 -7.82 16.10
C TYR A 830 18.36 -6.60 17.01
N ALA A 831 17.59 -6.52 18.11
CA ALA A 831 17.76 -5.48 19.12
C ALA A 831 19.19 -5.48 19.70
N LYS A 832 19.66 -6.67 20.08
CA LYS A 832 21.01 -6.88 20.59
C LYS A 832 22.07 -6.46 19.58
N ILE A 833 21.92 -6.80 18.30
CA ILE A 833 22.86 -6.38 17.25
C ILE A 833 22.96 -4.85 17.19
N ILE A 834 21.82 -4.16 17.20
CA ILE A 834 21.79 -2.69 17.13
C ILE A 834 22.47 -2.09 18.36
N LYS A 835 22.15 -2.57 19.57
CA LYS A 835 22.75 -2.07 20.81
C LYS A 835 24.25 -2.33 20.88
N GLU A 836 24.72 -3.51 20.47
CA GLU A 836 26.15 -3.83 20.41
C GLU A 836 26.91 -2.92 19.42
N GLU A 837 26.41 -2.81 18.18
CA GLU A 837 27.10 -2.05 17.12
C GLU A 837 27.01 -0.53 17.31
N THR A 838 26.01 -0.03 18.06
CA THR A 838 25.87 1.40 18.41
C THR A 838 26.41 1.74 19.80
N GLN A 839 26.92 0.75 20.54
CA GLN A 839 27.38 0.90 21.94
C GLN A 839 26.28 1.48 22.85
N GLY A 840 25.02 1.09 22.61
CA GLY A 840 23.85 1.56 23.35
C GLY A 840 23.46 3.01 23.09
N LYS A 841 24.07 3.70 22.12
CA LYS A 841 23.82 5.13 21.87
C LYS A 841 22.55 5.41 21.07
N SER A 842 22.05 4.44 20.32
CA SER A 842 20.85 4.61 19.49
C SER A 842 19.63 3.95 20.13
N LEU A 843 18.47 4.53 19.86
CA LEU A 843 17.19 3.91 20.16
C LEU A 843 16.97 2.69 19.27
N THR A 844 16.41 1.65 19.85
CA THR A 844 16.01 0.42 19.20
C THR A 844 14.53 0.21 19.49
N GLY A 845 13.70 0.15 18.45
CA GLY A 845 12.27 -0.14 18.63
C GLY A 845 11.70 -1.04 17.56
N PHE A 846 10.47 -1.50 17.80
CA PHE A 846 9.79 -2.48 16.95
C PHE A 846 8.29 -2.22 16.88
N PHE A 847 7.67 -2.58 15.75
CA PHE A 847 6.24 -2.83 15.72
C PHE A 847 5.94 -4.11 16.49
N TYR A 848 5.15 -4.04 17.57
CA TYR A 848 4.84 -5.22 18.38
C TYR A 848 3.65 -4.95 19.31
N GLY A 849 2.86 -5.99 19.57
CA GLY A 849 1.99 -6.05 20.74
C GLY A 849 0.56 -5.57 20.54
N HIS A 850 0.21 -4.99 19.39
CA HIS A 850 -1.05 -4.30 19.14
C HIS A 850 -2.24 -5.27 18.92
N ILE A 851 -2.49 -6.09 19.95
CA ILE A 851 -3.46 -7.17 20.00
C ILE A 851 -4.91 -6.68 20.13
N ALA A 852 -5.15 -5.42 20.50
CA ALA A 852 -6.50 -4.89 20.52
C ALA A 852 -7.04 -4.64 19.11
N ASP A 853 -6.15 -4.37 18.14
CA ASP A 853 -6.48 -4.05 16.76
C ASP A 853 -6.16 -5.20 15.79
N VAL A 854 -4.91 -5.68 15.80
CA VAL A 854 -4.50 -6.82 14.97
C VAL A 854 -4.89 -8.16 15.60
N GLY A 855 -5.03 -8.25 16.92
CA GLY A 855 -5.55 -9.46 17.56
C GLY A 855 -7.05 -9.68 17.35
N ASP A 856 -7.80 -8.63 16.98
CA ASP A 856 -9.21 -8.69 16.62
C ASP A 856 -9.42 -8.93 15.11
N GLY A 857 -8.53 -8.37 14.28
CA GLY A 857 -8.57 -8.52 12.83
C GLY A 857 -7.99 -9.82 12.31
N TYR A 858 -7.09 -10.47 13.06
CA TYR A 858 -6.29 -11.56 12.54
C TYR A 858 -6.39 -12.79 13.43
N ILE A 859 -6.02 -13.93 12.83
CA ILE A 859 -6.10 -15.24 13.45
C ILE A 859 -5.18 -15.23 14.68
N ALA A 860 -5.73 -15.09 15.89
CA ALA A 860 -5.01 -14.59 17.07
C ALA A 860 -3.58 -15.15 17.28
N GLU A 861 -3.38 -16.47 17.20
CA GLU A 861 -2.04 -17.10 17.33
C GLU A 861 -1.05 -16.68 16.23
N GLN A 862 -1.53 -16.40 15.01
CA GLN A 862 -0.73 -15.89 13.88
C GLN A 862 -0.19 -14.48 14.13
N SER A 863 -0.79 -13.71 15.05
CA SER A 863 -0.22 -12.41 15.43
C SER A 863 1.14 -12.56 16.11
N GLY A 864 1.39 -13.67 16.83
CA GLY A 864 2.66 -13.90 17.51
C GLY A 864 2.95 -12.94 18.68
N TYR A 865 1.96 -12.20 19.18
CA TYR A 865 2.12 -11.19 20.24
C TYR A 865 1.64 -11.64 21.63
N LEU A 866 1.44 -12.94 21.83
CA LEU A 866 0.75 -13.46 23.02
C LEU A 866 1.69 -13.70 24.22
N ASN A 867 2.90 -13.14 24.19
CA ASN A 867 3.89 -13.20 25.26
C ASN A 867 4.66 -11.87 25.38
N GLN A 868 3.97 -10.81 25.78
CA GLN A 868 4.55 -9.45 25.76
C GLN A 868 5.58 -9.21 26.88
N GLN A 869 5.38 -9.85 28.04
CA GLN A 869 6.21 -9.67 29.23
C GLN A 869 7.71 -9.90 28.95
N GLU A 870 8.03 -10.89 28.12
CA GLU A 870 9.42 -11.20 27.76
C GLU A 870 10.14 -10.03 27.07
N LEU A 871 9.44 -9.26 26.23
CA LEU A 871 10.04 -8.12 25.53
C LEU A 871 10.03 -6.84 26.37
N LEU A 872 9.12 -6.72 27.33
CA LEU A 872 9.17 -5.65 28.33
C LEU A 872 10.43 -5.74 29.20
N GLU A 873 10.87 -6.95 29.52
CA GLU A 873 12.07 -7.19 30.32
C GLU A 873 13.39 -7.12 29.54
N ALA A 874 13.32 -7.00 28.20
CA ALA A 874 14.51 -6.94 27.37
C ALA A 874 15.17 -5.55 27.42
N ASP A 875 16.39 -5.46 27.98
CA ASP A 875 17.13 -4.19 28.11
C ASP A 875 17.55 -3.58 26.75
N ASP A 876 17.63 -4.39 25.70
CA ASP A 876 18.09 -3.95 24.37
C ASP A 876 17.03 -3.17 23.55
N ILE A 877 15.80 -3.03 24.08
CA ILE A 877 14.65 -2.39 23.41
C ILE A 877 14.25 -1.12 24.17
N ASP A 878 14.10 0.02 23.49
CA ASP A 878 13.71 1.29 24.13
C ASP A 878 12.26 1.67 23.90
N PHE A 879 11.65 1.23 22.79
CA PHE A 879 10.27 1.60 22.47
C PHE A 879 9.54 0.57 21.61
N PHE A 880 8.21 0.59 21.68
CA PHE A 880 7.32 -0.12 20.76
C PHE A 880 6.42 0.87 20.04
N CYS A 881 5.92 0.48 18.87
CA CYS A 881 4.97 1.27 18.11
C CYS A 881 3.88 0.40 17.48
N GLY A 882 2.75 1.04 17.17
CA GLY A 882 1.59 0.41 16.55
C GLY A 882 0.48 1.43 16.28
N PRO A 883 -0.51 1.06 15.46
CA PRO A 883 -1.61 1.95 15.10
C PRO A 883 -2.57 2.21 16.27
N LEU A 884 -3.37 3.26 16.13
CA LEU A 884 -4.60 3.48 16.88
C LEU A 884 -5.68 2.44 16.50
N GLU A 885 -6.66 2.19 17.36
CA GLU A 885 -7.81 1.33 17.00
C GLU A 885 -8.60 1.97 15.84
N TYR A 886 -8.69 1.29 14.70
CA TYR A 886 -9.47 1.65 13.51
C TYR A 886 -10.99 1.79 13.70
N ARG A 887 -11.61 1.43 14.83
CA ARG A 887 -13.06 1.67 14.98
C ARG A 887 -13.40 3.15 15.17
N TRP A 888 -14.49 3.55 14.52
CA TRP A 888 -14.98 4.94 14.51
C TRP A 888 -15.21 5.51 15.92
N PHE A 889 -15.64 4.71 16.89
CA PHE A 889 -15.90 5.21 18.25
C PHE A 889 -14.63 5.50 19.09
N PHE A 890 -13.45 5.10 18.60
CA PHE A 890 -12.14 5.51 19.09
C PHE A 890 -11.57 6.68 18.27
N ARG A 891 -11.59 6.58 16.93
CA ARG A 891 -10.91 7.51 16.01
C ARG A 891 -11.71 8.72 15.56
N ASP A 892 -13.02 8.59 15.35
CA ASP A 892 -13.86 9.63 14.77
C ASP A 892 -14.03 10.83 15.71
N LEU A 893 -14.59 11.92 15.21
CA LEU A 893 -14.94 13.10 15.98
C LEU A 893 -15.88 12.75 17.15
N GLY A 894 -15.49 13.10 18.38
CA GLY A 894 -16.17 12.68 19.63
C GLY A 894 -15.79 11.28 20.13
N GLY A 895 -14.83 10.62 19.48
CA GLY A 895 -14.21 9.37 19.94
C GLY A 895 -13.26 9.58 21.11
N VAL A 896 -12.88 8.48 21.78
CA VAL A 896 -12.09 8.52 23.04
C VAL A 896 -10.59 8.28 22.87
N SER A 897 -10.10 8.08 21.64
CA SER A 897 -8.74 7.59 21.37
C SER A 897 -8.46 6.23 22.07
N SER A 898 -7.32 5.62 21.80
CA SER A 898 -6.91 4.34 22.38
C SER A 898 -5.41 4.17 22.27
N PHE A 899 -4.77 3.60 23.29
CA PHE A 899 -3.49 2.94 23.09
C PHE A 899 -3.71 1.50 22.64
N ASP A 900 -2.66 0.83 22.19
CA ASP A 900 -2.66 -0.62 22.14
C ASP A 900 -1.72 -1.18 23.22
N TYR A 901 -1.60 -2.50 23.26
CA TYR A 901 -0.67 -3.20 24.13
C TYR A 901 0.69 -3.36 23.44
N PRO A 902 1.82 -3.44 24.16
CA PRO A 902 1.94 -3.09 25.57
C PRO A 902 1.63 -1.61 25.80
N THR A 903 0.85 -1.33 26.82
CA THR A 903 0.34 0.02 27.09
C THR A 903 1.43 0.90 27.72
N PRO A 904 1.32 2.23 27.65
CA PRO A 904 2.27 3.14 28.30
C PRO A 904 2.48 2.87 29.80
N SER A 905 1.41 2.46 30.50
CA SER A 905 1.47 2.12 31.93
C SER A 905 2.34 0.91 32.23
N MET A 906 2.38 -0.10 31.34
CA MET A 906 3.28 -1.24 31.44
C MET A 906 4.72 -0.84 31.13
N LEU A 907 4.92 -0.08 30.04
CA LEU A 907 6.24 0.32 29.56
C LEU A 907 7.00 1.24 30.51
N ARG A 908 6.29 2.06 31.29
CA ARG A 908 6.86 2.95 32.30
C ARG A 908 7.72 2.23 33.34
N SER A 909 7.37 1.00 33.71
CA SER A 909 8.14 0.24 34.70
C SER A 909 9.51 -0.20 34.17
N TYR A 910 9.67 -0.26 32.85
CA TYR A 910 10.86 -0.73 32.15
C TYR A 910 11.66 0.39 31.44
N ASN A 911 11.32 1.66 31.70
CA ASN A 911 11.89 2.83 31.00
C ASN A 911 11.75 2.74 29.47
N LYS A 912 10.63 2.19 29.00
CA LYS A 912 10.31 2.11 27.57
C LYS A 912 9.20 3.08 27.20
N LEU A 913 9.09 3.41 25.92
CA LEU A 913 8.10 4.33 25.40
C LEU A 913 7.15 3.64 24.41
N TRP A 914 5.86 3.98 24.47
CA TRP A 914 4.95 3.70 23.36
C TRP A 914 5.01 4.87 22.39
N ILE A 915 5.21 4.60 21.11
CA ILE A 915 5.10 5.59 20.05
C ILE A 915 3.92 5.21 19.15
N GLN A 916 2.85 5.99 19.23
CA GLN A 916 1.63 5.76 18.48
C GLN A 916 1.82 6.13 17.01
N GLU A 917 1.47 5.21 16.12
CA GLU A 917 1.35 5.47 14.69
C GLU A 917 0.00 6.16 14.42
N ASP A 918 0.05 7.45 14.07
CA ASP A 918 -1.13 8.28 13.85
C ASP A 918 -1.36 8.48 12.35
N ASP A 919 -2.07 7.54 11.75
CA ASP A 919 -2.60 7.64 10.39
C ASP A 919 -4.00 8.30 10.40
N LEU A 920 -4.11 9.47 11.04
CA LEU A 920 -5.36 10.19 11.24
C LEU A 920 -6.11 10.42 9.92
N ARG A 921 -7.40 10.08 9.92
CA ARG A 921 -8.28 10.26 8.76
C ARG A 921 -8.75 11.72 8.70
N THR A 922 -8.01 12.59 8.02
CA THR A 922 -8.34 14.02 7.92
C THR A 922 -9.40 14.32 6.86
N HIS A 923 -9.82 15.58 6.74
CA HIS A 923 -10.72 16.04 5.67
C HIS A 923 -10.12 15.94 4.26
N LEU A 924 -8.82 15.69 4.14
CA LEU A 924 -8.13 15.49 2.87
C LEU A 924 -8.24 14.05 2.36
N PHE A 925 -8.69 13.11 3.21
CA PHE A 925 -8.83 11.70 2.88
C PHE A 925 -10.14 11.39 2.11
N PRO A 926 -10.23 10.30 1.32
CA PRO A 926 -11.47 9.90 0.66
C PRO A 926 -12.65 9.81 1.63
N ARG A 927 -13.81 10.32 1.20
CA ARG A 927 -14.98 10.53 2.06
C ARG A 927 -15.49 9.24 2.68
N GLU A 928 -15.29 8.11 2.00
CA GLU A 928 -15.73 6.78 2.42
C GLU A 928 -14.97 6.28 3.66
N TYR A 929 -13.77 6.82 3.90
CA TYR A 929 -12.89 6.38 4.98
C TYR A 929 -12.58 7.46 6.03
N ALA A 930 -12.93 8.73 5.76
CA ALA A 930 -12.76 9.85 6.69
C ALA A 930 -13.80 9.90 7.84
N TYR A 931 -14.46 8.77 8.17
CA TYR A 931 -15.59 8.68 9.11
C TYR A 931 -16.54 9.89 9.03
N SER A 932 -16.61 10.74 10.06
CA SER A 932 -17.42 11.98 10.07
C SER A 932 -16.60 13.26 9.83
N ILE A 933 -15.27 13.18 9.69
CA ILE A 933 -14.38 14.36 9.54
C ILE A 933 -14.49 14.90 8.11
N ARG A 934 -14.86 16.18 7.98
CA ARG A 934 -15.13 16.86 6.71
C ARG A 934 -14.46 18.22 6.60
N ARG A 935 -13.96 18.79 7.70
CA ARG A 935 -13.35 20.12 7.75
C ARG A 935 -12.01 20.13 8.50
N PRO A 936 -11.09 21.07 8.18
CA PRO A 936 -9.81 21.16 8.86
C PRO A 936 -9.93 21.36 10.38
N GLU A 937 -10.95 22.08 10.87
CA GLU A 937 -11.17 22.29 12.32
C GLU A 937 -11.47 20.97 13.05
N GLU A 938 -12.21 20.07 12.41
CA GLU A 938 -12.56 18.76 12.97
C GLU A 938 -11.32 17.85 13.00
N ALA A 939 -10.47 17.92 11.97
CA ALA A 939 -9.18 17.24 11.96
C ALA A 939 -8.24 17.77 13.06
N CYS A 940 -8.21 19.09 13.27
CA CYS A 940 -7.46 19.72 14.36
C CYS A 940 -7.95 19.26 15.75
N ALA A 941 -9.26 19.18 15.95
CA ALA A 941 -9.85 18.71 17.21
C ALA A 941 -9.45 17.26 17.54
N VAL A 942 -9.44 16.39 16.53
CA VAL A 942 -9.00 14.99 16.66
C VAL A 942 -7.49 14.91 16.88
N MET A 943 -6.67 15.66 16.14
CA MET A 943 -5.22 15.73 16.37
C MET A 943 -4.89 16.19 17.80
N ALA A 944 -5.60 17.19 18.32
CA ALA A 944 -5.44 17.65 19.69
C ALA A 944 -5.86 16.59 20.72
N ARG A 945 -6.85 15.73 20.42
CA ARG A 945 -7.23 14.59 21.26
C ARG A 945 -6.09 13.57 21.33
N GLU A 946 -5.52 13.20 20.19
CA GLU A 946 -4.40 12.24 20.15
C GLU A 946 -3.17 12.78 20.87
N PHE A 947 -2.85 14.06 20.67
CA PHE A 947 -1.81 14.75 21.44
C PHE A 947 -2.09 14.70 22.95
N ALA A 948 -3.31 15.00 23.38
CA ALA A 948 -3.67 14.97 24.79
C ALA A 948 -3.54 13.55 25.38
N LYS A 949 -4.04 12.54 24.66
CA LYS A 949 -3.93 11.14 25.09
C LYS A 949 -2.47 10.73 25.25
N THR A 950 -1.63 11.02 24.25
CA THR A 950 -0.21 10.63 24.25
C THR A 950 0.59 11.37 25.32
N LEU A 951 0.47 12.71 25.41
CA LEU A 951 1.16 13.50 26.42
C LEU A 951 0.79 13.08 27.86
N LEU A 952 -0.51 12.97 28.16
CA LEU A 952 -0.98 12.66 29.52
C LEU A 952 -0.88 11.16 29.85
N GLY A 953 -0.78 10.29 28.84
CA GLY A 953 -0.59 8.85 28.97
C GLY A 953 0.87 8.42 29.08
N GLY A 954 1.84 9.30 28.81
CA GLY A 954 3.27 8.95 28.82
C GLY A 954 3.73 8.22 27.55
N ALA A 955 3.18 8.62 26.40
CA ALA A 955 3.52 8.12 25.07
C ALA A 955 3.98 9.27 24.15
N MET A 956 4.50 8.92 22.97
CA MET A 956 4.69 9.85 21.85
C MET A 956 3.85 9.39 20.66
N MET A 957 3.86 10.17 19.58
CA MET A 957 3.19 9.83 18.33
C MET A 957 4.01 10.26 17.12
N TYR A 958 3.78 9.61 15.99
CA TYR A 958 4.20 10.11 14.69
C TYR A 958 3.05 10.15 13.71
N LEU A 959 3.00 11.21 12.92
CA LEU A 959 2.05 11.32 11.82
C LEU A 959 2.47 10.36 10.70
N HIS A 960 1.59 9.42 10.38
CA HIS A 960 1.81 8.49 9.28
C HIS A 960 1.12 8.99 8.02
N GLU A 961 1.94 9.46 7.08
CA GLU A 961 1.48 10.05 5.82
C GLU A 961 1.44 8.98 4.71
N PHE A 962 0.26 8.75 4.16
CA PHE A 962 -0.04 7.78 3.08
C PHE A 962 -0.46 8.48 1.79
N GLY A 963 -0.42 9.80 1.74
CA GLY A 963 -0.73 10.58 0.57
C GLY A 963 0.21 10.32 -0.59
N SER A 964 -0.29 10.62 -1.78
CA SER A 964 0.47 10.54 -3.02
C SER A 964 1.02 11.91 -3.37
N ASP A 965 1.66 12.02 -4.54
CA ASP A 965 1.95 13.32 -5.15
C ASP A 965 0.71 14.22 -5.14
N GLN A 966 -0.49 13.63 -5.29
CA GLN A 966 -1.71 14.39 -5.49
C GLN A 966 -2.22 15.15 -4.28
N ARG A 967 -2.08 14.55 -3.09
CA ARG A 967 -2.64 15.08 -1.85
C ARG A 967 -2.11 14.30 -0.66
N ASN A 968 -1.42 15.00 0.22
CA ASN A 968 -1.01 14.46 1.51
C ASN A 968 -2.09 14.69 2.57
N TRP A 969 -2.20 13.74 3.50
CA TRP A 969 -3.25 13.69 4.51
C TRP A 969 -3.10 14.82 5.54
N PHE A 970 -1.90 15.33 5.75
CA PHE A 970 -1.63 16.45 6.66
C PHE A 970 -1.30 17.78 5.96
N ASP A 971 -1.42 17.83 4.63
CA ASP A 971 -1.13 19.02 3.82
C ASP A 971 -2.28 20.03 3.83
N ASP A 972 -2.52 20.60 5.02
CA ASP A 972 -3.44 21.71 5.23
C ASP A 972 -2.80 22.71 6.20
N VAL A 973 -2.83 24.00 5.85
CA VAL A 973 -2.22 25.06 6.65
C VAL A 973 -2.75 25.10 8.09
N MET A 974 -4.03 24.81 8.32
CA MET A 974 -4.60 24.78 9.67
C MET A 974 -4.08 23.59 10.47
N ILE A 975 -3.93 22.44 9.83
CA ILE A 975 -3.34 21.24 10.46
C ILE A 975 -1.88 21.49 10.84
N LEU A 976 -1.08 22.08 9.96
CA LEU A 976 0.33 22.40 10.22
C LEU A 976 0.49 23.45 11.33
N GLN A 977 -0.38 24.47 11.36
CA GLN A 977 -0.41 25.45 12.45
C GLN A 977 -0.84 24.83 13.78
N GLU A 978 -1.78 23.88 13.75
CA GLU A 978 -2.20 23.14 14.94
C GLU A 978 -1.06 22.29 15.49
N LEU A 979 -0.40 21.51 14.62
CA LEU A 979 0.78 20.74 14.95
C LEU A 979 1.86 21.60 15.64
N ALA A 980 2.12 22.80 15.12
CA ALA A 980 3.08 23.74 15.70
C ALA A 980 2.70 24.23 17.11
N LYS A 981 1.41 24.37 17.40
CA LYS A 981 0.93 24.73 18.75
C LYS A 981 1.12 23.56 19.71
N LEU A 982 0.71 22.36 19.31
CA LEU A 982 0.77 21.16 20.13
C LEU A 982 2.23 20.79 20.46
N GLN A 983 3.15 20.90 19.50
CA GLN A 983 4.59 20.71 19.73
C GLN A 983 5.14 21.63 20.83
N LYS A 984 4.77 22.91 20.83
CA LYS A 984 5.18 23.87 21.86
C LYS A 984 4.60 23.54 23.23
N ILE A 985 3.34 23.11 23.30
CA ILE A 985 2.68 22.70 24.55
C ILE A 985 3.39 21.47 25.12
N GLY A 986 3.67 20.45 24.30
CA GLY A 986 4.34 19.22 24.74
C GLY A 986 5.76 19.48 25.22
N GLN A 987 6.56 20.25 24.47
CA GLN A 987 7.92 20.61 24.89
C GLN A 987 7.93 21.37 26.22
N TYR A 988 7.02 22.34 26.38
CA TYR A 988 6.89 23.07 27.64
C TYR A 988 6.54 22.13 28.80
N ALA A 989 5.59 21.22 28.60
CA ALA A 989 5.09 20.31 29.63
C ALA A 989 6.21 19.41 30.18
N ILE A 990 7.02 18.80 29.30
CA ILE A 990 8.08 17.87 29.72
C ILE A 990 9.26 18.55 30.41
N GLU A 991 9.44 19.86 30.18
CA GLU A 991 10.51 20.66 30.77
C GLU A 991 10.12 21.26 32.13
N ASN A 992 8.85 21.65 32.31
CA ASN A 992 8.45 22.54 33.38
C ASN A 992 7.42 21.96 34.36
N ASP A 993 6.73 20.87 33.99
CA ASP A 993 5.55 20.40 34.70
C ASP A 993 5.64 18.91 35.09
N SER A 994 4.80 18.49 36.04
CA SER A 994 4.70 17.08 36.43
C SER A 994 3.65 16.34 35.60
N LEU A 995 4.09 15.34 34.86
CA LEU A 995 3.26 14.41 34.09
C LEU A 995 2.99 13.09 34.83
N ALA A 996 3.23 13.04 36.15
CA ALA A 996 2.99 11.83 36.93
C ALA A 996 1.52 11.37 36.87
N PRO A 997 1.24 10.06 36.73
CA PRO A 997 -0.13 9.54 36.64
C PRO A 997 -0.91 9.73 37.96
N VAL A 998 -2.22 9.95 37.84
CA VAL A 998 -3.15 10.15 38.98
C VAL A 998 -4.38 9.23 38.91
N SER A 999 -4.34 8.20 38.07
CA SER A 999 -5.45 7.28 37.82
C SER A 999 -5.81 6.45 39.06
N GLU A 1000 -7.10 6.22 39.25
CA GLU A 1000 -7.65 5.40 40.34
C GLU A 1000 -8.37 4.13 39.84
N ILE A 1001 -8.35 3.92 38.52
CA ILE A 1001 -8.92 2.77 37.81
C ILE A 1001 -7.80 2.03 37.06
N ALA A 1002 -7.80 0.71 37.14
CA ALA A 1002 -6.99 -0.17 36.30
C ALA A 1002 -7.87 -1.08 35.44
N VAL A 1003 -7.53 -1.19 34.15
CA VAL A 1003 -8.19 -2.08 33.18
C VAL A 1003 -7.22 -3.20 32.82
N ILE A 1004 -7.61 -4.44 33.05
CA ILE A 1004 -6.76 -5.62 32.95
C ILE A 1004 -7.28 -6.51 31.82
N ALA A 1005 -6.39 -6.82 30.88
CA ALA A 1005 -6.64 -7.75 29.79
C ALA A 1005 -5.66 -8.95 29.86
N SER A 1006 -5.97 -10.02 29.15
CA SER A 1006 -5.08 -11.16 28.96
C SER A 1006 -4.87 -11.41 27.47
N GLU A 1007 -3.61 -11.43 27.05
CA GLU A 1007 -3.18 -11.88 25.74
C GLU A 1007 -3.12 -13.42 25.68
N LYS A 1008 -2.70 -14.07 26.77
CA LYS A 1008 -2.54 -15.53 26.83
C LYS A 1008 -3.84 -16.29 26.60
N VAL A 1009 -4.99 -15.69 26.92
CA VAL A 1009 -6.30 -16.32 26.73
C VAL A 1009 -6.53 -16.79 25.29
N PHE A 1010 -5.92 -16.12 24.30
CA PHE A 1010 -6.05 -16.48 22.90
C PHE A 1010 -5.39 -17.83 22.56
N HIS A 1011 -4.43 -18.31 23.35
CA HIS A 1011 -3.94 -19.69 23.23
C HIS A 1011 -4.97 -20.74 23.65
N TYR A 1012 -5.93 -20.37 24.50
CA TYR A 1012 -6.94 -21.27 25.07
C TYR A 1012 -8.32 -21.10 24.41
N MET A 1013 -8.41 -20.29 23.36
CA MET A 1013 -9.62 -20.09 22.57
C MET A 1013 -9.45 -20.66 21.17
N ARG A 1014 -10.56 -21.00 20.53
CA ARG A 1014 -10.57 -21.38 19.11
C ARG A 1014 -10.22 -20.19 18.22
N GLN A 1015 -9.77 -20.47 17.01
CA GLN A 1015 -9.53 -19.42 16.01
C GLN A 1015 -10.78 -19.19 15.15
N GLU A 1016 -11.10 -17.93 14.89
CA GLU A 1016 -12.26 -17.52 14.09
C GLU A 1016 -11.87 -16.64 12.91
N LYS A 1017 -12.79 -16.56 11.94
CA LYS A 1017 -12.66 -15.66 10.80
C LYS A 1017 -12.85 -14.21 11.24
N ARG A 1018 -12.06 -13.30 10.62
CA ARG A 1018 -12.22 -11.86 10.76
C ARG A 1018 -13.65 -11.41 10.45
N TYR A 1019 -14.24 -10.57 11.31
CA TYR A 1019 -15.60 -9.99 11.18
C TYR A 1019 -16.80 -10.95 11.30
N VAL A 1020 -16.64 -12.15 11.88
CA VAL A 1020 -17.80 -13.03 12.17
C VAL A 1020 -18.39 -12.70 13.54
N PHE A 1021 -19.72 -12.54 13.63
CA PHE A 1021 -20.46 -12.18 14.85
C PHE A 1021 -20.63 -13.34 15.87
N THR A 1022 -19.84 -14.41 15.79
CA THR A 1022 -19.97 -15.57 16.71
C THR A 1022 -18.82 -15.62 17.70
N ASP A 1023 -19.13 -15.77 18.98
CA ASP A 1023 -18.21 -15.94 20.10
C ASP A 1023 -17.19 -14.78 20.28
N GLN A 1024 -17.58 -13.57 19.88
CA GLN A 1024 -16.78 -12.33 19.94
C GLN A 1024 -16.52 -11.82 21.37
N VAL A 1025 -16.75 -12.59 22.44
CA VAL A 1025 -16.70 -12.07 23.81
C VAL A 1025 -15.31 -11.54 24.20
N GLY A 1026 -14.22 -12.11 23.66
CA GLY A 1026 -12.86 -11.57 23.82
C GLY A 1026 -12.70 -10.21 23.15
N THR A 1027 -13.02 -10.14 21.86
CA THR A 1027 -13.05 -8.92 21.03
C THR A 1027 -13.92 -7.81 21.65
N ARG A 1028 -15.17 -8.12 22.01
CA ARG A 1028 -16.10 -7.18 22.64
C ARG A 1028 -15.60 -6.74 24.02
N GLY A 1029 -14.83 -7.59 24.70
CA GLY A 1029 -14.06 -7.24 25.90
C GLY A 1029 -13.09 -6.10 25.64
N PHE A 1030 -12.29 -6.17 24.57
CA PHE A 1030 -11.42 -5.04 24.18
C PHE A 1030 -12.24 -3.78 23.81
N PHE A 1031 -13.38 -3.88 23.13
CA PHE A 1031 -14.19 -2.69 22.82
C PHE A 1031 -14.90 -2.08 24.01
N GLN A 1032 -15.03 -2.80 25.13
CA GLN A 1032 -15.51 -2.22 26.38
C GLN A 1032 -14.66 -1.01 26.80
N ARG A 1033 -13.38 -0.94 26.37
CA ARG A 1033 -12.48 0.21 26.55
C ARG A 1033 -13.09 1.52 26.05
N ALA A 1034 -13.93 1.49 25.01
CA ALA A 1034 -14.66 2.66 24.54
C ALA A 1034 -15.66 3.20 25.58
N GLY A 1035 -16.33 2.31 26.31
CA GLY A 1035 -17.21 2.66 27.43
C GLY A 1035 -16.40 3.13 28.65
N VAL A 1036 -15.28 2.48 28.95
CA VAL A 1036 -14.37 2.90 30.03
C VAL A 1036 -13.78 4.30 29.75
N GLY A 1037 -13.42 4.60 28.49
CA GLY A 1037 -12.95 5.92 28.07
C GLY A 1037 -13.95 7.05 28.30
N ARG A 1038 -15.23 6.73 28.55
CA ARG A 1038 -16.33 7.67 28.82
C ARG A 1038 -16.78 7.67 30.28
N ILE A 1039 -16.03 7.00 31.17
CA ILE A 1039 -16.40 6.88 32.59
C ILE A 1039 -16.33 8.22 33.34
N GLY A 1040 -15.59 9.19 32.79
CA GLY A 1040 -15.39 10.50 33.41
C GLY A 1040 -14.18 10.60 34.33
N ALA A 1041 -13.29 9.60 34.31
CA ALA A 1041 -12.08 9.54 35.12
C ALA A 1041 -10.91 8.89 34.34
N PRO A 1042 -9.65 9.24 34.64
CA PRO A 1042 -8.48 8.63 34.02
C PRO A 1042 -8.30 7.18 34.49
N PHE A 1043 -7.76 6.33 33.62
CA PHE A 1043 -7.48 4.92 33.88
C PHE A 1043 -6.14 4.51 33.29
N GLU A 1044 -5.56 3.43 33.83
CA GLU A 1044 -4.36 2.78 33.31
C GLU A 1044 -4.67 1.34 32.89
N GLU A 1045 -3.90 0.80 31.95
CA GLU A 1045 -4.18 -0.48 31.31
C GLU A 1045 -3.01 -1.46 31.54
N TYR A 1046 -3.31 -2.72 31.82
CA TYR A 1046 -2.30 -3.74 32.12
C TYR A 1046 -2.68 -5.08 31.51
N THR A 1047 -1.69 -5.92 31.23
CA THR A 1047 -1.91 -7.36 31.04
C THR A 1047 -1.97 -8.07 32.40
N VAL A 1048 -2.52 -9.29 32.44
CA VAL A 1048 -2.48 -10.15 33.65
C VAL A 1048 -1.04 -10.38 34.10
N ASP A 1049 -0.11 -10.61 33.16
CA ASP A 1049 1.31 -10.81 33.46
C ASP A 1049 1.91 -9.56 34.12
N ALA A 1050 1.70 -8.38 33.54
CA ALA A 1050 2.19 -7.14 34.12
C ALA A 1050 1.56 -6.88 35.49
N PHE A 1051 0.27 -7.17 35.67
CA PHE A 1051 -0.40 -7.07 36.96
C PHE A 1051 0.29 -7.93 38.04
N CYS A 1052 0.73 -9.14 37.69
CA CYS A 1052 1.35 -10.07 38.62
C CYS A 1052 2.84 -9.81 38.86
N HIS A 1053 3.57 -9.31 37.85
CA HIS A 1053 5.04 -9.16 37.91
C HIS A 1053 5.50 -7.74 38.23
N ASP A 1054 4.73 -6.71 37.84
CA ASP A 1054 5.12 -5.31 38.04
C ASP A 1054 4.90 -4.86 39.49
N LYS A 1055 5.98 -4.94 40.27
CA LYS A 1055 6.00 -4.47 41.67
C LYS A 1055 5.80 -2.96 41.80
N ALA A 1056 6.00 -2.19 40.74
CA ALA A 1056 5.78 -0.75 40.72
C ALA A 1056 4.34 -0.38 40.34
N MET A 1057 3.49 -1.34 39.94
CA MET A 1057 2.08 -1.10 39.68
C MET A 1057 1.36 -0.56 40.93
N PRO A 1058 0.72 0.62 40.88
CA PRO A 1058 -0.06 1.17 41.98
C PRO A 1058 -1.19 0.25 42.45
N ASP A 1059 -1.71 0.52 43.65
CA ASP A 1059 -2.98 -0.04 44.11
C ASP A 1059 -4.11 0.93 43.71
N TYR A 1060 -5.15 0.41 43.06
CA TYR A 1060 -6.25 1.18 42.49
C TYR A 1060 -7.53 0.94 43.28
N LYS A 1061 -8.50 1.85 43.17
CA LYS A 1061 -9.79 1.69 43.85
C LYS A 1061 -10.73 0.77 43.08
N PHE A 1062 -10.65 0.80 41.74
CA PHE A 1062 -11.50 0.02 40.85
C PHE A 1062 -10.69 -0.71 39.78
N TYR A 1063 -10.91 -2.01 39.65
CA TYR A 1063 -10.27 -2.89 38.67
C TYR A 1063 -11.32 -3.44 37.71
N ILE A 1064 -11.03 -3.42 36.40
CA ILE A 1064 -11.92 -3.92 35.35
C ILE A 1064 -11.19 -5.02 34.56
N PHE A 1065 -11.62 -6.27 34.70
CA PHE A 1065 -11.02 -7.44 34.03
C PHE A 1065 -11.81 -7.78 32.75
N LEU A 1066 -11.22 -7.49 31.58
CA LEU A 1066 -11.89 -7.53 30.27
C LEU A 1066 -12.13 -8.95 29.74
N ASN A 1067 -11.08 -9.75 29.63
CA ASN A 1067 -11.10 -11.06 28.95
C ASN A 1067 -10.26 -12.12 29.70
N VAL A 1068 -10.24 -12.05 31.04
CA VAL A 1068 -9.36 -12.87 31.88
C VAL A 1068 -9.97 -14.24 32.14
N TYR A 1069 -10.03 -15.07 31.08
CA TYR A 1069 -10.65 -16.41 31.16
C TYR A 1069 -9.69 -17.52 31.58
N TYR A 1070 -8.39 -17.24 31.50
CA TYR A 1070 -7.31 -18.11 31.93
C TYR A 1070 -6.58 -17.45 33.11
N LEU A 1071 -6.37 -18.21 34.19
CA LEU A 1071 -5.57 -17.81 35.35
C LEU A 1071 -4.93 -19.04 35.99
N THR A 1072 -3.63 -19.01 36.26
CA THR A 1072 -3.02 -20.01 37.15
C THR A 1072 -3.44 -19.76 38.61
N ASP A 1073 -3.20 -20.75 39.48
CA ASP A 1073 -3.47 -20.57 40.92
C ASP A 1073 -2.59 -19.48 41.53
N GLU A 1074 -1.35 -19.30 41.06
CA GLU A 1074 -0.47 -18.21 41.47
C GLU A 1074 -1.00 -16.84 41.05
N GLU A 1075 -1.45 -16.70 39.80
CA GLU A 1075 -2.05 -15.46 39.30
C GLU A 1075 -3.33 -15.10 40.05
N ARG A 1076 -4.19 -16.10 40.33
CA ARG A 1076 -5.39 -15.94 41.15
C ARG A 1076 -5.05 -15.42 42.55
N ALA A 1077 -4.04 -16.03 43.21
CA ALA A 1077 -3.60 -15.60 44.53
C ALA A 1077 -3.02 -14.18 44.52
N ALA A 1078 -2.26 -13.82 43.48
CA ALA A 1078 -1.72 -12.47 43.32
C ALA A 1078 -2.84 -11.42 43.14
N ILE A 1079 -3.86 -11.73 42.34
CA ILE A 1079 -5.04 -10.88 42.17
C ILE A 1079 -5.80 -10.71 43.49
N GLU A 1080 -6.12 -11.81 44.18
CA GLU A 1080 -6.81 -11.72 45.47
C GLU A 1080 -6.02 -10.89 46.48
N GLN A 1081 -4.71 -11.11 46.56
CA GLN A 1081 -3.84 -10.35 47.46
C GLN A 1081 -3.87 -8.86 47.12
N LYS A 1082 -3.72 -8.47 45.85
CA LYS A 1082 -3.66 -7.07 45.44
C LYS A 1082 -5.00 -6.35 45.67
N LEU A 1083 -6.12 -6.98 45.29
CA LEU A 1083 -7.46 -6.44 45.55
C LEU A 1083 -7.74 -6.26 47.04
N GLY A 1084 -7.22 -7.16 47.88
CA GLY A 1084 -7.39 -7.11 49.34
C GLY A 1084 -6.61 -6.00 50.05
N ARG A 1085 -5.54 -5.44 49.46
CA ARG A 1085 -4.68 -4.43 50.11
C ARG A 1085 -5.43 -3.16 50.50
N ASN A 1086 -6.41 -2.75 49.70
CA ASN A 1086 -7.18 -1.54 49.88
C ASN A 1086 -8.70 -1.76 49.78
N ASN A 1087 -9.16 -3.01 49.92
CA ASN A 1087 -10.58 -3.41 49.80
C ASN A 1087 -11.20 -2.93 48.48
N ALA A 1088 -10.50 -3.18 47.37
CA ALA A 1088 -10.88 -2.67 46.06
C ALA A 1088 -12.25 -3.17 45.58
N THR A 1089 -12.73 -2.54 44.50
CA THR A 1089 -13.82 -3.06 43.68
C THR A 1089 -13.26 -3.70 42.42
N ALA A 1090 -13.81 -4.82 41.99
CA ALA A 1090 -13.43 -5.54 40.78
C ALA A 1090 -14.65 -5.87 39.92
N LEU A 1091 -14.62 -5.51 38.63
CA LEU A 1091 -15.60 -5.90 37.62
C LEU A 1091 -15.02 -6.99 36.73
N TRP A 1092 -15.76 -8.09 36.57
CA TRP A 1092 -15.37 -9.25 35.79
C TRP A 1092 -16.36 -9.52 34.66
N PHE A 1093 -15.85 -9.75 33.46
CA PHE A 1093 -16.66 -10.13 32.30
C PHE A 1093 -16.60 -11.63 32.00
N TYR A 1094 -17.77 -12.17 31.70
CA TYR A 1094 -18.02 -13.48 31.11
C TYR A 1094 -17.51 -14.71 31.87
N ALA A 1095 -16.25 -15.10 31.72
CA ALA A 1095 -15.75 -16.40 32.21
C ALA A 1095 -14.49 -16.28 33.07
N PRO A 1096 -14.49 -15.47 34.15
CA PRO A 1096 -13.28 -15.03 34.81
C PRO A 1096 -12.54 -16.16 35.52
N GLY A 1097 -11.37 -16.55 35.00
CA GLY A 1097 -10.58 -17.68 35.50
C GLY A 1097 -11.21 -19.04 35.26
N TYR A 1098 -12.01 -19.20 34.20
CA TYR A 1098 -12.61 -20.47 33.79
C TYR A 1098 -11.58 -21.58 33.60
N HIS A 1099 -10.41 -21.24 33.07
CA HIS A 1099 -9.31 -22.14 32.80
C HIS A 1099 -8.14 -21.95 33.78
N ASP A 1100 -7.62 -23.04 34.36
CA ASP A 1100 -6.52 -23.04 35.34
C ASP A 1100 -5.17 -23.61 34.81
N GLY A 1101 -5.04 -23.75 33.49
CA GLY A 1101 -3.92 -24.46 32.84
C GLY A 1101 -4.07 -25.98 32.74
N TYR A 1102 -5.03 -26.59 33.44
CA TYR A 1102 -5.29 -28.03 33.38
C TYR A 1102 -6.72 -28.35 32.94
N SER A 1103 -7.70 -27.63 33.48
CA SER A 1103 -9.14 -27.84 33.28
C SER A 1103 -9.91 -26.53 33.11
N GLY A 1104 -10.98 -26.58 32.31
CA GLY A 1104 -11.89 -25.46 32.07
C GLY A 1104 -13.29 -25.75 32.62
N ASN A 1105 -13.72 -25.07 33.69
CA ASN A 1105 -15.03 -25.31 34.31
C ASN A 1105 -15.51 -24.12 35.19
N LEU A 1106 -16.79 -24.13 35.59
CA LEU A 1106 -17.38 -23.07 36.42
C LEU A 1106 -16.96 -23.12 37.90
N GLU A 1107 -16.43 -24.24 38.38
CA GLU A 1107 -15.85 -24.32 39.74
C GLU A 1107 -14.61 -23.43 39.85
N ASN A 1108 -13.81 -23.36 38.79
CA ASN A 1108 -12.65 -22.47 38.71
C ASN A 1108 -13.06 -20.99 38.74
N VAL A 1109 -14.18 -20.64 38.08
CA VAL A 1109 -14.77 -19.30 38.19
C VAL A 1109 -15.20 -19.00 39.63
N HIS A 1110 -15.88 -19.96 40.29
CA HIS A 1110 -16.26 -19.82 41.70
C HIS A 1110 -15.03 -19.62 42.61
N LYS A 1111 -13.95 -20.38 42.43
CA LYS A 1111 -12.70 -20.19 43.17
C LYS A 1111 -12.17 -18.77 43.01
N ASN A 1112 -12.17 -18.26 41.78
CA ASN A 1112 -11.65 -16.93 41.46
C ASN A 1112 -12.48 -15.79 42.07
N ILE A 1113 -13.79 -15.73 41.83
CA ILE A 1113 -14.62 -14.56 42.22
C ILE A 1113 -15.63 -14.84 43.33
N GLY A 1114 -15.80 -16.09 43.75
CA GLY A 1114 -16.70 -16.50 44.82
C GLY A 1114 -18.18 -16.46 44.44
N ILE A 1115 -18.51 -16.39 43.16
CA ILE A 1115 -19.87 -16.33 42.62
C ILE A 1115 -20.18 -17.65 41.89
N ASN A 1116 -21.30 -18.28 42.20
CA ASN A 1116 -21.80 -19.45 41.47
C ASN A 1116 -22.49 -19.04 40.18
N LEU A 1117 -22.18 -19.74 39.10
CA LEU A 1117 -22.72 -19.52 37.76
C LEU A 1117 -23.30 -20.82 37.20
N LYS A 1118 -24.18 -20.69 36.22
CA LYS A 1118 -24.70 -21.80 35.40
C LYS A 1118 -24.71 -21.46 33.92
N THR A 1119 -24.64 -22.48 33.09
CA THR A 1119 -24.84 -22.32 31.64
C THR A 1119 -26.32 -22.22 31.31
N ILE A 1120 -26.68 -21.29 30.42
CA ILE A 1120 -28.05 -21.16 29.88
C ILE A 1120 -28.07 -21.43 28.37
N ASP A 1121 -29.22 -21.86 27.84
CA ASP A 1121 -29.41 -22.13 26.41
C ASP A 1121 -30.00 -20.91 25.66
N VAL A 1122 -29.43 -19.72 25.92
CA VAL A 1122 -29.72 -18.49 25.17
C VAL A 1122 -28.43 -18.04 24.52
N LYS A 1123 -28.42 -17.87 23.20
CA LYS A 1123 -27.19 -17.65 22.42
C LYS A 1123 -27.17 -16.33 21.65
N THR A 1124 -28.32 -15.70 21.44
CA THR A 1124 -28.48 -14.44 20.69
C THR A 1124 -29.43 -13.49 21.41
N GLY A 1125 -29.47 -12.23 20.96
CA GLY A 1125 -30.31 -11.20 21.60
C GLY A 1125 -29.89 -10.93 23.04
N LEU A 1126 -28.56 -10.86 23.26
CA LEU A 1126 -27.96 -10.81 24.58
C LEU A 1126 -27.94 -9.37 25.12
N GLN A 1127 -29.14 -8.86 25.40
CA GLN A 1127 -29.33 -7.53 25.99
C GLN A 1127 -29.73 -7.65 27.46
N MET A 1128 -29.07 -6.88 28.32
CA MET A 1128 -29.38 -6.71 29.73
C MET A 1128 -30.38 -5.57 29.94
N GLN A 1129 -31.28 -5.76 30.90
CA GLN A 1129 -32.14 -4.72 31.45
C GLN A 1129 -31.89 -4.58 32.95
N MET A 1130 -31.59 -3.37 33.41
CA MET A 1130 -31.42 -3.07 34.83
C MET A 1130 -32.70 -3.37 35.59
N LEU A 1131 -32.58 -4.00 36.76
CA LEU A 1131 -33.72 -4.24 37.64
C LEU A 1131 -34.24 -2.90 38.21
N PRO A 1132 -35.56 -2.70 38.34
CA PRO A 1132 -36.12 -1.43 38.83
C PRO A 1132 -35.59 -1.01 40.22
N ASP A 1133 -35.43 -1.96 41.13
CA ASP A 1133 -35.00 -1.72 42.52
C ASP A 1133 -33.48 -1.90 42.72
N ASN A 1134 -32.69 -1.88 41.65
CA ASN A 1134 -31.24 -2.04 41.75
C ASN A 1134 -30.62 -0.88 42.54
N LYS A 1135 -29.62 -1.18 43.40
CA LYS A 1135 -28.93 -0.17 44.22
C LYS A 1135 -27.70 0.46 43.54
N LEU A 1136 -27.48 0.18 42.26
CA LEU A 1136 -26.32 0.70 41.52
C LEU A 1136 -26.66 2.01 40.83
N LEU A 1137 -27.74 2.03 40.06
CA LEU A 1137 -28.16 3.16 39.24
C LEU A 1137 -29.68 3.32 39.33
N GLN A 1138 -30.14 4.48 39.84
CA GLN A 1138 -31.56 4.76 40.06
C GLN A 1138 -32.32 5.18 38.79
N ASN A 1139 -31.60 5.53 37.71
CA ASN A 1139 -32.21 5.94 36.46
C ASN A 1139 -32.54 4.73 35.57
N HIS A 1140 -33.69 4.76 34.91
CA HIS A 1140 -34.03 3.77 33.90
C HIS A 1140 -33.16 3.96 32.65
N LEU A 1141 -32.35 2.96 32.34
CA LEU A 1141 -31.62 2.85 31.07
C LEU A 1141 -32.40 1.98 30.09
N ALA A 1142 -32.29 2.30 28.80
CA ALA A 1142 -32.69 1.39 27.74
C ALA A 1142 -31.87 0.08 27.84
N PRO A 1143 -32.41 -1.07 27.37
CA PRO A 1143 -31.64 -2.30 27.25
C PRO A 1143 -30.30 -2.09 26.54
N PHE A 1144 -29.26 -2.77 27.02
CA PHE A 1144 -27.90 -2.66 26.50
C PHE A 1144 -27.20 -4.01 26.48
N GLY A 1145 -26.19 -4.19 25.63
CA GLY A 1145 -25.51 -5.48 25.47
C GLY A 1145 -25.26 -5.77 24.00
N MET A 1146 -25.17 -7.05 23.66
CA MET A 1146 -24.87 -7.53 22.32
C MET A 1146 -26.14 -7.57 21.45
N TYR A 1147 -26.00 -7.35 20.14
CA TYR A 1147 -27.12 -7.25 19.20
C TYR A 1147 -27.65 -8.64 18.79
N GLU A 1148 -28.77 -8.70 18.06
CA GLU A 1148 -29.40 -9.98 17.68
C GLU A 1148 -28.53 -10.84 16.77
N GLU A 1149 -27.71 -10.23 15.91
CA GLU A 1149 -26.75 -10.94 15.05
C GLU A 1149 -25.56 -11.53 15.81
N ASP A 1150 -25.29 -11.08 17.03
CA ASP A 1150 -24.19 -11.59 17.85
C ASP A 1150 -24.59 -12.93 18.51
N VAL A 1151 -23.79 -13.97 18.25
CA VAL A 1151 -23.93 -15.29 18.88
C VAL A 1151 -22.87 -15.43 19.96
N LEU A 1152 -23.24 -15.88 21.16
CA LEU A 1152 -22.31 -16.31 22.21
C LEU A 1152 -22.72 -17.68 22.73
N THR A 1153 -21.81 -18.64 22.76
CA THR A 1153 -22.03 -19.94 23.37
C THR A 1153 -20.73 -20.54 23.93
N PRO A 1154 -20.71 -20.97 25.20
CA PRO A 1154 -21.79 -20.95 26.18
C PRO A 1154 -22.08 -19.54 26.73
N VAL A 1155 -23.27 -19.30 27.29
CA VAL A 1155 -23.58 -18.11 28.10
C VAL A 1155 -23.68 -18.50 29.57
N PHE A 1156 -23.01 -17.74 30.44
CA PHE A 1156 -22.95 -18.00 31.88
C PHE A 1156 -23.79 -16.98 32.66
N ALA A 1157 -24.90 -17.43 33.24
CA ALA A 1157 -25.77 -16.61 34.08
C ALA A 1157 -25.52 -16.90 35.57
N LEU A 1158 -26.00 -16.00 36.43
CA LEU A 1158 -25.89 -16.16 37.88
C LEU A 1158 -26.69 -17.37 38.39
N ASP A 1159 -26.11 -18.11 39.33
CA ASP A 1159 -26.77 -19.16 40.13
C ASP A 1159 -26.37 -19.09 41.61
N ASP A 1160 -26.21 -17.86 42.11
CA ASP A 1160 -25.76 -17.57 43.48
C ASP A 1160 -26.81 -16.74 44.24
N PRO A 1161 -27.58 -17.33 45.17
CA PRO A 1161 -28.58 -16.60 45.94
C PRO A 1161 -27.97 -15.59 46.92
N ALA A 1162 -26.67 -15.67 47.22
CA ALA A 1162 -25.98 -14.73 48.09
C ALA A 1162 -25.45 -13.49 47.32
N ALA A 1163 -25.52 -13.49 45.98
CA ALA A 1163 -25.18 -12.33 45.17
C ALA A 1163 -26.42 -11.45 44.95
N GLU A 1164 -26.23 -10.13 44.96
CA GLU A 1164 -27.27 -9.15 44.66
C GLU A 1164 -27.46 -9.04 43.15
N PRO A 1165 -28.66 -9.33 42.62
CA PRO A 1165 -28.94 -9.17 41.20
C PRO A 1165 -29.08 -7.68 40.84
N LEU A 1166 -28.52 -7.27 39.70
CA LEU A 1166 -28.56 -5.88 39.22
C LEU A 1166 -29.23 -5.74 37.86
N ALA A 1167 -29.05 -6.72 36.96
CA ALA A 1167 -29.71 -6.76 35.65
C ALA A 1167 -30.06 -8.19 35.26
N ILE A 1168 -31.13 -8.32 34.47
CA ILE A 1168 -31.59 -9.57 33.86
C ILE A 1168 -31.45 -9.50 32.34
N LEU A 1169 -31.48 -10.65 31.68
CA LEU A 1169 -31.55 -10.73 30.24
C LEU A 1169 -32.93 -10.30 29.72
N CYS A 1170 -33.03 -9.64 28.57
CA CYS A 1170 -34.33 -9.16 28.07
C CYS A 1170 -35.25 -10.28 27.58
N ASN A 1171 -34.68 -11.39 27.10
CA ASN A 1171 -35.41 -12.52 26.54
C ASN A 1171 -35.47 -13.75 27.49
N SER A 1172 -35.04 -13.61 28.75
CA SER A 1172 -35.17 -14.66 29.78
C SER A 1172 -35.08 -14.07 31.19
N ASP A 1173 -35.56 -14.76 32.23
CA ASP A 1173 -35.42 -14.31 33.62
C ASP A 1173 -34.01 -14.51 34.22
N ALA A 1174 -33.01 -14.84 33.39
CA ALA A 1174 -31.65 -15.08 33.84
C ALA A 1174 -30.97 -13.78 34.29
N VAL A 1175 -30.38 -13.79 35.49
CA VAL A 1175 -29.59 -12.66 36.01
C VAL A 1175 -28.21 -12.66 35.34
N THR A 1176 -27.86 -11.55 34.70
CA THR A 1176 -26.66 -11.39 33.87
C THR A 1176 -25.72 -10.29 34.34
N LEU A 1177 -26.14 -9.48 35.32
CA LEU A 1177 -25.27 -8.57 36.06
C LEU A 1177 -25.56 -8.70 37.56
N ALA A 1178 -24.52 -8.88 38.37
CA ALA A 1178 -24.65 -9.08 39.81
C ALA A 1178 -23.48 -8.49 40.60
N ARG A 1179 -23.69 -8.29 41.90
CA ARG A 1179 -22.68 -7.85 42.86
C ARG A 1179 -22.58 -8.79 44.05
N LYS A 1180 -21.37 -9.09 44.50
CA LYS A 1180 -21.11 -9.83 45.75
C LYS A 1180 -19.91 -9.24 46.49
N LYS A 1181 -19.99 -9.14 47.82
CA LYS A 1181 -18.85 -8.76 48.65
C LYS A 1181 -18.21 -10.02 49.26
N ARG A 1182 -16.90 -10.18 49.10
CA ARG A 1182 -16.10 -11.29 49.63
C ARG A 1182 -14.78 -10.75 50.15
N ASN A 1183 -14.37 -11.13 51.36
CA ASN A 1183 -13.10 -10.69 51.97
C ASN A 1183 -12.88 -9.17 51.89
N ASN A 1184 -13.94 -8.38 52.14
CA ASN A 1184 -14.01 -6.93 51.99
C ASN A 1184 -13.84 -6.34 50.58
N VAL A 1185 -13.49 -7.16 49.58
CA VAL A 1185 -13.48 -6.79 48.16
C VAL A 1185 -14.89 -6.88 47.59
N THR A 1186 -15.26 -5.91 46.75
CA THR A 1186 -16.56 -5.91 46.05
C THR A 1186 -16.36 -6.45 44.64
N HIS A 1187 -17.02 -7.56 44.32
CA HIS A 1187 -16.99 -8.19 43.00
C HIS A 1187 -18.28 -7.90 42.24
N TYR A 1188 -18.16 -7.32 41.05
CA TYR A 1188 -19.22 -7.27 40.04
C TYR A 1188 -18.94 -8.35 38.99
N TYR A 1189 -19.99 -9.05 38.58
CA TYR A 1189 -19.94 -10.03 37.50
C TYR A 1189 -20.94 -9.63 36.42
N ALA A 1190 -20.48 -9.50 35.19
CA ALA A 1190 -21.29 -9.27 34.00
C ALA A 1190 -21.11 -10.44 33.04
N ALA A 1191 -22.22 -11.06 32.62
CA ALA A 1191 -22.21 -12.24 31.74
C ALA A 1191 -21.60 -11.99 30.36
N PHE A 1192 -21.53 -10.74 29.91
CA PHE A 1192 -20.89 -10.32 28.67
C PHE A 1192 -20.52 -8.82 28.76
N PRO A 1193 -19.58 -8.33 27.94
CA PRO A 1193 -19.18 -6.93 27.89
C PRO A 1193 -20.26 -6.03 27.27
N GLN A 1194 -19.90 -4.77 26.94
CA GLN A 1194 -20.77 -3.70 26.45
C GLN A 1194 -21.70 -3.08 27.51
N LEU A 1195 -21.21 -2.96 28.74
CA LEU A 1195 -21.84 -2.11 29.74
C LEU A 1195 -21.73 -0.63 29.33
N PRO A 1196 -22.80 0.16 29.48
CA PRO A 1196 -22.80 1.57 29.14
C PRO A 1196 -21.97 2.39 30.16
N PRO A 1197 -21.43 3.56 29.75
CA PRO A 1197 -20.59 4.39 30.61
C PRO A 1197 -21.22 4.76 31.95
N GLU A 1198 -22.55 4.95 32.00
CA GLU A 1198 -23.30 5.30 33.20
C GLU A 1198 -23.24 4.19 34.27
N VAL A 1199 -23.30 2.93 33.84
CA VAL A 1199 -23.20 1.76 34.73
C VAL A 1199 -21.77 1.64 35.26
N LEU A 1200 -20.77 1.78 34.38
CA LEU A 1200 -19.36 1.77 34.78
C LEU A 1200 -19.03 2.91 35.76
N ARG A 1201 -19.53 4.13 35.48
CA ARG A 1201 -19.33 5.31 36.32
C ARG A 1201 -19.97 5.12 37.69
N ALA A 1202 -21.17 4.56 37.77
CA ALA A 1202 -21.80 4.25 39.05
C ALA A 1202 -20.97 3.25 39.88
N MET A 1203 -20.39 2.22 39.25
CA MET A 1203 -19.47 1.30 39.93
C MET A 1203 -18.20 2.02 40.42
N ALA A 1204 -17.61 2.87 39.59
CA ALA A 1204 -16.43 3.66 39.96
C ALA A 1204 -16.70 4.63 41.14
N GLN A 1205 -17.86 5.30 41.14
CA GLN A 1205 -18.30 6.15 42.24
C GLN A 1205 -18.47 5.36 43.55
N GLN A 1206 -19.09 4.17 43.49
CA GLN A 1206 -19.21 3.29 44.65
C GLN A 1206 -17.86 2.76 45.15
N ALA A 1207 -16.88 2.60 44.25
CA ALA A 1207 -15.51 2.27 44.60
C ALA A 1207 -14.72 3.47 45.19
N GLY A 1208 -15.30 4.68 45.19
CA GLY A 1208 -14.68 5.90 45.70
C GLY A 1208 -13.71 6.57 44.73
N VAL A 1209 -13.79 6.26 43.42
CA VAL A 1209 -13.04 6.96 42.37
C VAL A 1209 -13.56 8.38 42.21
N HIS A 1210 -12.65 9.34 42.06
CA HIS A 1210 -13.01 10.72 41.73
C HIS A 1210 -13.47 10.83 40.26
N ILE A 1211 -14.70 11.26 40.05
CA ILE A 1211 -15.26 11.51 38.73
C ILE A 1211 -15.10 12.99 38.38
N TYR A 1212 -14.33 13.27 37.32
CA TYR A 1212 -14.09 14.62 36.84
C TYR A 1212 -15.27 15.15 36.03
N SER A 1213 -15.87 14.32 35.16
CA SER A 1213 -17.05 14.70 34.35
C SER A 1213 -18.12 13.62 34.44
N ASP A 1214 -19.37 14.02 34.62
CA ASP A 1214 -20.53 13.11 34.59
C ASP A 1214 -21.09 12.90 33.18
N LYS A 1215 -20.53 13.61 32.18
CA LYS A 1215 -20.86 13.44 30.76
C LYS A 1215 -20.00 12.34 30.14
N ASN A 1216 -20.48 11.78 29.04
CA ASN A 1216 -19.81 10.71 28.30
C ASN A 1216 -18.63 11.23 27.43
N ASP A 1217 -17.93 12.26 27.91
CA ASP A 1217 -16.73 12.83 27.29
C ASP A 1217 -15.50 11.98 27.59
N ALA A 1218 -14.46 12.10 26.76
CA ALA A 1218 -13.16 11.50 27.05
C ALA A 1218 -12.40 12.38 28.05
N VAL A 1219 -11.87 11.80 29.13
CA VAL A 1219 -11.14 12.50 30.19
C VAL A 1219 -9.73 11.93 30.34
N TYR A 1220 -8.72 12.78 30.23
CA TYR A 1220 -7.31 12.45 30.45
C TYR A 1220 -6.73 13.36 31.54
N VAL A 1221 -6.01 12.80 32.51
CA VAL A 1221 -5.49 13.58 33.65
C VAL A 1221 -4.14 13.03 34.10
N CYS A 1222 -3.20 13.93 34.36
CA CYS A 1222 -1.97 13.68 35.12
C CYS A 1222 -1.85 14.73 36.25
N GLU A 1223 -0.72 14.77 36.98
CA GLU A 1223 -0.59 15.64 38.16
C GLU A 1223 -0.85 17.13 37.82
N ASP A 1224 -0.25 17.65 36.76
CA ASP A 1224 -0.32 19.09 36.39
C ASP A 1224 -1.17 19.37 35.14
N TYR A 1225 -1.84 18.38 34.54
CA TYR A 1225 -2.68 18.58 33.36
C TYR A 1225 -4.00 17.81 33.40
N LEU A 1226 -5.03 18.42 32.82
CA LEU A 1226 -6.35 17.84 32.56
C LEU A 1226 -6.71 18.13 31.10
N ALA A 1227 -7.13 17.12 30.37
CA ALA A 1227 -7.67 17.27 29.03
C ALA A 1227 -9.04 16.60 28.90
N ILE A 1228 -9.94 17.23 28.15
CA ILE A 1228 -11.28 16.73 27.85
C ILE A 1228 -11.52 16.82 26.36
N HIS A 1229 -11.93 15.71 25.75
CA HIS A 1229 -12.48 15.72 24.39
C HIS A 1229 -13.98 15.49 24.47
N THR A 1230 -14.75 16.49 24.04
CA THR A 1230 -16.19 16.47 24.22
C THR A 1230 -16.85 15.46 23.27
N CYS A 1231 -17.84 14.72 23.77
CA CYS A 1231 -18.69 13.88 22.95
C CYS A 1231 -19.62 14.71 22.04
N ARG A 1232 -20.39 14.05 21.17
CA ARG A 1232 -21.28 14.71 20.19
C ARG A 1232 -22.47 15.44 20.81
N ASP A 1233 -22.77 15.20 22.07
CA ASP A 1233 -23.90 15.83 22.73
C ASP A 1233 -23.60 17.31 23.03
N ALA A 1234 -24.43 18.22 22.53
CA ALA A 1234 -24.35 19.64 22.84
C ALA A 1234 -24.90 19.87 24.26
N ALA A 1235 -24.02 19.91 25.26
CA ALA A 1235 -24.39 20.13 26.65
C ALA A 1235 -23.36 21.00 27.38
N GLU A 1236 -23.84 21.79 28.34
CA GLU A 1236 -22.97 22.37 29.36
C GLU A 1236 -22.41 21.25 30.24
N ARG A 1237 -21.14 21.38 30.57
CA ARG A 1237 -20.34 20.39 31.29
C ARG A 1237 -19.67 21.08 32.46
N THR A 1238 -19.85 20.50 33.63
CA THR A 1238 -19.15 20.90 34.85
C THR A 1238 -18.09 19.85 35.15
N VAL A 1239 -16.84 20.29 35.21
CA VAL A 1239 -15.71 19.43 35.54
C VAL A 1239 -15.28 19.67 36.97
N HIS A 1240 -15.22 18.61 37.77
CA HIS A 1240 -14.88 18.69 39.19
C HIS A 1240 -13.41 18.30 39.41
N LEU A 1241 -12.64 19.20 40.02
CA LEU A 1241 -11.26 18.93 40.44
C LEU A 1241 -11.27 18.33 41.86
N PRO A 1242 -10.36 17.41 42.20
CA PRO A 1242 -10.31 16.79 43.53
C PRO A 1242 -9.92 17.80 44.64
N GLN A 1243 -9.36 18.94 44.27
CA GLN A 1243 -8.99 20.04 45.15
C GLN A 1243 -8.94 21.35 44.35
N THR A 1244 -8.90 22.49 45.04
CA THR A 1244 -8.72 23.79 44.39
C THR A 1244 -7.34 23.86 43.72
N ARG A 1245 -7.29 24.25 42.44
CA ARG A 1245 -6.06 24.39 41.66
C ARG A 1245 -6.13 25.68 40.84
N TYR A 1246 -4.97 26.27 40.56
CA TYR A 1246 -4.88 27.35 39.60
C TYR A 1246 -4.90 26.77 38.18
N ALA A 1247 -5.99 27.01 37.45
CA ALA A 1247 -6.22 26.42 36.13
C ALA A 1247 -5.98 27.42 34.99
N VAL A 1248 -5.22 27.01 33.99
CA VAL A 1248 -4.98 27.78 32.75
C VAL A 1248 -5.35 26.92 31.56
N MET A 1249 -6.27 27.39 30.71
CA MET A 1249 -6.60 26.72 29.46
C MET A 1249 -5.50 26.98 28.44
N VAL A 1250 -4.68 25.97 28.17
CA VAL A 1250 -3.58 26.04 27.21
C VAL A 1250 -4.01 25.66 25.80
N TYR A 1251 -5.12 24.95 25.67
CA TYR A 1251 -5.72 24.61 24.38
C TYR A 1251 -7.26 24.56 24.45
N PRO A 1252 -7.99 25.21 23.53
CA PRO A 1252 -7.52 26.39 22.78
C PRO A 1252 -7.01 27.47 23.74
N GLN A 1253 -6.02 28.28 23.34
CA GLN A 1253 -5.38 29.21 24.28
C GLN A 1253 -6.36 30.30 24.72
N HIS A 1254 -6.66 30.34 26.02
CA HIS A 1254 -7.50 31.37 26.65
C HIS A 1254 -6.87 31.88 27.95
N ALA A 1255 -7.49 32.91 28.56
CA ALA A 1255 -7.02 33.48 29.82
C ALA A 1255 -7.07 32.47 30.99
N ALA A 1256 -6.29 32.73 32.05
CA ALA A 1256 -6.32 31.93 33.26
C ALA A 1256 -7.73 31.95 33.89
N LEU A 1257 -8.22 30.79 34.33
CA LEU A 1257 -9.48 30.67 35.06
C LEU A 1257 -9.33 31.05 36.54
N GLY A 1258 -8.09 31.19 37.02
CA GLY A 1258 -7.78 31.46 38.41
C GLY A 1258 -7.78 30.18 39.27
N SER A 1259 -7.89 30.36 40.59
CA SER A 1259 -8.02 29.25 41.53
C SER A 1259 -9.46 28.73 41.54
N VAL A 1260 -9.65 27.53 41.02
CA VAL A 1260 -10.96 26.90 40.86
C VAL A 1260 -10.94 25.46 41.37
N ASN A 1261 -12.09 24.97 41.82
CA ASN A 1261 -12.35 23.55 42.07
C ASN A 1261 -13.36 22.96 41.07
N THR A 1262 -13.97 23.80 40.25
CA THR A 1262 -14.86 23.43 39.14
C THR A 1262 -14.51 24.21 37.88
N ILE A 1263 -14.63 23.57 36.71
CA ILE A 1263 -14.45 24.20 35.41
C ILE A 1263 -15.75 24.01 34.62
N GLU A 1264 -16.37 25.12 34.22
CA GLU A 1264 -17.52 25.09 33.32
C GLU A 1264 -17.05 25.17 31.88
N LEU A 1265 -17.56 24.28 31.03
CA LEU A 1265 -17.25 24.27 29.62
C LEU A 1265 -18.49 23.99 28.77
N LYS A 1266 -18.52 24.60 27.60
CA LYS A 1266 -19.59 24.45 26.62
C LYS A 1266 -18.97 24.29 25.25
N SER A 1267 -19.45 23.28 24.52
CA SER A 1267 -19.10 23.08 23.12
C SER A 1267 -20.30 22.51 22.37
N ASP A 1268 -20.63 23.13 21.24
CA ASP A 1268 -21.71 22.71 20.36
C ASP A 1268 -21.26 21.63 19.36
N VAL A 1269 -19.94 21.46 19.21
CA VAL A 1269 -19.30 20.41 18.39
C VAL A 1269 -18.22 19.69 19.21
N PRO A 1270 -17.86 18.43 18.90
CA PRO A 1270 -16.75 17.77 19.59
C PRO A 1270 -15.45 18.57 19.45
N GLN A 1271 -14.83 18.90 20.59
CA GLN A 1271 -13.62 19.71 20.66
C GLN A 1271 -12.76 19.24 21.85
N THR A 1272 -11.45 19.43 21.73
CA THR A 1272 -10.48 19.14 22.79
C THR A 1272 -10.15 20.40 23.57
N PHE A 1273 -10.18 20.30 24.91
CA PHE A 1273 -9.74 21.33 25.84
C PHE A 1273 -8.61 20.77 26.70
N ILE A 1274 -7.51 21.52 26.86
CA ILE A 1274 -6.36 21.14 27.69
C ILE A 1274 -6.10 22.26 28.70
N TYR A 1275 -6.01 21.88 29.97
CA TYR A 1275 -5.78 22.76 31.10
C TYR A 1275 -4.49 22.36 31.81
N ARG A 1276 -3.64 23.35 32.08
CA ARG A 1276 -2.53 23.22 33.02
C ARG A 1276 -3.03 23.57 34.43
N LEU A 1277 -2.76 22.70 35.40
CA LEU A 1277 -3.21 22.77 36.79
C LEU A 1277 -2.03 22.99 37.73
N LYS A 1278 -1.98 24.13 38.42
CA LYS A 1278 -0.95 24.42 39.42
C LYS A 1278 -1.50 24.40 40.85
N LYS A 1279 -0.63 24.07 41.80
CA LYS A 1279 -0.93 24.05 43.23
C LYS A 1279 -1.16 25.45 43.76
#